data_AF-A0A7X9DZS9-F1
#
_entry.id   AF-A0A7X9DZS9-F1
#
_cell.length_a   1.000
_cell.length_b   1.000
_cell.length_c   1.000
_cell.angle_alpha   90.00
_cell.angle_beta   90.00
_cell.angle_gamma   90.00
#
_symmetry.space_group_name_H-M   'P 1'
#
loop_
_entity.id
_entity.type
_entity.pdbx_description
1 polymer ?
#
loop_
_entity_poly.entity_id
_entity_poly.type
_entity_poly.pdbx_seq_one_letter_code
_entity_poly.pdbx_strand_id
1 'polypeptide(L)'
;MKTYRILPLFLLAALASGCSESTSITDSGIVTCTSDNDCPLGQFCDDGLCASFPDGGNRCRIDQDCPAGQSCQGGRCVGGPDGDGGDGGSDGDGADGGGDGAELPDIAAEPESLEFGNARIGQEVEQTLRLSNTGSAELRIYSLQLETGTSPEFSATPLGNVDVRVAAGESTSVVIRYRPSDGQADTGALLVASNDPDEALLRVPLSSSYKGSSEIAVVVDPATDQPEVERLDFGRIPVGGSAERELFIKNVGTGNAVLSISEVRTEPRASVHFALEAHPAPPAFLSPDGDPCTTDEECGSLFYCVQGACRDGAGAVKDTVSLKIRYVPQSTGAVVESIVIASDESDGDERPRIIAIAGEGVQPNLTVTPNPVDFGRRYLGETVSQDVTLQNLGGQAVQVSAIHLVTGAAPFALDTHGQQSFSLAPQAATTVSVRFSPTQAASFADVLEIRSDDPNDPIRVDVRGSAAQPPIISLNPATLDFGEVQLAEEDTRSVTVGNAGGSDLTVSRVAVDAQTPADFSVSVSSLGTLSPGQSARLDVRYAPLAPTGSDNGAVEFTSNDPVRPVARLTLSGVGTNPEARIAPASIDFGAVPVGSAAPPVSVTVSNTGFGTLIVHTLGMGSGSNPDFSLQNLSRPLPASLAAGQVLTAQVHFTPQAAGERTAAVAASTSDRDAPSLTVPARGYGGTPEICDGSDNNGNNQVDEGCNDDNDGYCDRNMTCAATPPAICPGGCQDCNDTDPLIHPGRQEVCDGVDNDCDNAIDGADSTLQIALCELQQGVCAGSLHRPAQCQGGTWDPCEAADYLFHNNAYGPEVCGNALDEDCSGTANDKDLDGDGYRDVACGGNDCDDGNPDSHPGASELQDASDNDCDGLVDEGLIPAGAIIISEVMYDPAVVADTAGEYFEVTNVWSHPVNLRSFRFRDLNSPADSFTVTADIVIQPNRAAVLCINGNSSLNGGVICDFDYDNFTLANPPSGDTNPDEIIATLDDFEIDRVVYNYTGWPRTQGRAMNLDPAAYSISGNDTGANWCSTPNQSAYQLPGGDFGTPGQLNPSCAGALAILDVNPRLGIRQGGETITITGAGFDATVTVRIGTLACTGVSVIDGSHLSCLTPAQSPGDYDVSVTKGPNTKTLAAAYRYTGEAAVSFGWCNLQHPPSASVPVNVNTPLIFGRVWKDGVTEPAGPPAGITGQLGYGPTGSDPRTTPGWRWADAEWNPSCPDCGNNDEFMRVLNLSTAGSYSYAYRFSDDGGFWFTFCDLDSSSNGYQTAQAGSLTVTP
;
A
#
# COMPACT_ATOMS: atom_id res chain seq x y z
N MET A 1 39.80 10.17 34.24
CA MET A 1 40.61 10.68 35.38
C MET A 1 41.72 11.57 34.82
N LYS A 2 42.03 12.72 35.47
CA LYS A 2 43.31 13.50 35.46
C LYS A 2 43.96 13.92 34.11
N THR A 3 44.52 15.12 33.88
CA THR A 3 44.53 16.50 34.46
C THR A 3 45.26 17.40 33.42
N TYR A 4 44.86 18.63 33.04
CA TYR A 4 45.28 19.98 33.52
C TYR A 4 44.64 21.03 32.55
N ARG A 5 43.85 22.05 32.98
CA ARG A 5 44.20 23.47 33.30
C ARG A 5 44.97 24.23 32.18
N ILE A 6 44.63 25.44 31.70
CA ILE A 6 44.19 26.71 32.36
C ILE A 6 43.23 27.61 31.50
N LEU A 7 42.36 28.37 32.19
CA LEU A 7 41.44 29.53 31.91
C LEU A 7 41.04 30.11 30.50
N PRO A 8 39.80 30.69 30.39
CA PRO A 8 39.25 31.41 29.20
C PRO A 8 38.91 32.92 29.41
N LEU A 9 38.44 33.64 28.36
CA LEU A 9 37.60 34.88 28.37
C LEU A 9 37.02 35.08 26.93
N PHE A 10 35.71 34.95 26.63
CA PHE A 10 34.59 35.92 26.69
C PHE A 10 34.59 37.10 25.68
N LEU A 11 33.62 37.14 24.74
CA LEU A 11 32.48 38.11 24.68
C LEU A 11 31.51 37.88 23.48
N LEU A 12 30.22 38.23 23.63
CA LEU A 12 29.26 38.44 22.52
C LEU A 12 28.04 39.30 23.00
N ALA A 13 27.40 40.03 22.06
CA ALA A 13 26.21 40.92 22.21
C ALA A 13 26.44 42.26 22.96
N ALA A 14 25.83 43.41 22.61
CA ALA A 14 24.49 43.66 22.04
C ALA A 14 24.37 45.03 21.29
N LEU A 15 23.15 45.39 20.86
CA LEU A 15 22.78 46.54 20.00
C LEU A 15 22.48 47.88 20.73
N ALA A 16 22.45 48.96 19.91
CA ALA A 16 21.46 50.07 19.89
C ALA A 16 21.81 51.50 20.40
N SER A 17 21.57 52.47 19.48
CA SER A 17 20.94 53.80 19.62
C SER A 17 21.64 55.02 20.26
N GLY A 18 21.63 56.17 19.53
CA GLY A 18 21.26 57.49 20.10
C GLY A 18 22.00 58.77 19.65
N CYS A 19 21.39 59.56 18.73
CA CYS A 19 21.52 61.04 18.56
C CYS A 19 22.92 61.67 18.18
N SER A 20 23.06 62.94 17.76
CA SER A 20 22.31 63.85 16.84
C SER A 20 23.11 65.17 16.62
N GLU A 21 22.70 66.00 15.66
CA GLU A 21 23.03 67.44 15.48
C GLU A 21 24.36 67.89 14.83
N SER A 22 24.40 69.18 14.49
CA SER A 22 25.20 69.82 13.44
C SER A 22 25.80 71.18 13.86
N THR A 23 26.77 71.66 13.07
CA THR A 23 27.15 73.07 12.85
C THR A 23 27.60 73.96 14.02
N SER A 24 28.90 74.32 13.95
CA SER A 24 29.49 75.66 14.19
C SER A 24 29.43 76.33 15.59
N ILE A 25 30.54 77.00 15.94
CA ILE A 25 30.54 78.41 16.39
C ILE A 25 31.86 79.06 15.95
N THR A 26 31.75 80.30 15.47
CA THR A 26 32.84 81.23 15.14
C THR A 26 33.14 82.15 16.32
N ASP A 27 34.41 82.50 16.54
CA ASP A 27 34.77 83.82 17.09
C ASP A 27 36.26 84.15 16.81
N SER A 28 36.68 85.20 16.09
CA SER A 28 36.08 86.04 15.03
C SER A 28 37.27 86.71 14.30
N GLY A 29 37.23 86.95 12.99
CA GLY A 29 38.32 87.70 12.34
C GLY A 29 38.40 87.77 10.81
N ILE A 30 37.61 86.99 10.07
CA ILE A 30 37.56 87.10 8.60
C ILE A 30 36.77 88.36 8.23
N VAL A 31 37.43 89.33 7.59
CA VAL A 31 36.78 90.52 7.04
C VAL A 31 36.39 90.23 5.60
N THR A 32 35.10 90.02 5.38
CA THR A 32 34.52 89.91 4.05
C THR A 32 34.15 91.29 3.50
N CYS A 33 34.34 91.52 2.20
CA CYS A 33 34.09 92.81 1.54
C CYS A 33 33.13 92.66 0.35
N THR A 34 32.54 93.77 -0.10
CA THR A 34 31.76 93.84 -1.36
C THR A 34 32.24 94.94 -2.30
N SER A 35 33.09 95.84 -1.80
CA SER A 35 33.83 96.83 -2.56
C SER A 35 35.13 97.19 -1.82
N ASP A 36 36.09 97.81 -2.50
CA ASP A 36 37.38 98.20 -1.92
C ASP A 36 37.27 99.12 -0.68
N ASN A 37 36.16 99.84 -0.52
CA ASN A 37 35.92 100.69 0.65
C ASN A 37 35.59 99.92 1.94
N ASP A 38 35.23 98.64 1.82
CA ASP A 38 34.98 97.76 2.97
C ASP A 38 36.30 97.23 3.57
N CYS A 39 37.44 97.45 2.89
CA CYS A 39 38.75 96.97 3.28
C CYS A 39 39.62 98.03 3.98
N PRO A 40 40.49 97.63 4.93
CA PRO A 40 41.42 98.55 5.59
C PRO A 40 42.40 99.22 4.61
N LEU A 41 42.80 100.46 4.92
CA LEU A 41 43.79 101.23 4.16
C LEU A 41 45.07 100.40 3.89
N GLY A 42 45.31 100.07 2.63
CA GLY A 42 46.41 99.20 2.18
C GLY A 42 45.97 97.84 1.60
N GLN A 43 44.67 97.54 1.64
CA GLN A 43 44.06 96.36 1.03
C GLN A 43 42.97 96.75 0.00
N PHE A 44 42.60 95.81 -0.87
CA PHE A 44 41.49 95.89 -1.81
C PHE A 44 40.61 94.64 -1.69
N CYS A 45 39.43 94.66 -2.31
CA CYS A 45 38.48 93.56 -2.25
C CYS A 45 38.70 92.56 -3.41
N ASP A 46 38.94 91.29 -3.06
CA ASP A 46 39.12 90.18 -4.01
C ASP A 46 38.15 89.05 -3.63
N ASP A 47 37.20 88.76 -4.52
CA ASP A 47 36.09 87.77 -4.37
C ASP A 47 35.54 87.60 -2.94
N GLY A 48 35.21 88.73 -2.32
CA GLY A 48 34.55 88.76 -1.02
C GLY A 48 35.49 88.83 0.19
N LEU A 49 36.82 88.96 0.00
CA LEU A 49 37.83 89.04 1.06
C LEU A 49 38.85 90.17 0.83
N CYS A 50 39.38 90.77 1.90
CA CYS A 50 40.35 91.87 1.79
C CYS A 50 41.81 91.40 1.66
N ALA A 51 42.49 91.79 0.57
CA ALA A 51 43.85 91.37 0.21
C ALA A 51 44.81 92.57 0.01
N SER A 52 46.11 92.41 0.34
CA SER A 52 47.11 93.49 0.31
C SER A 52 48.04 93.48 -0.91
N PHE A 53 48.19 94.64 -1.56
CA PHE A 53 49.38 95.02 -2.35
C PHE A 53 50.57 95.35 -1.40
N PRO A 54 51.81 95.60 -1.85
CA PRO A 54 52.41 95.49 -3.19
C PRO A 54 53.49 94.36 -3.19
N ASP A 55 54.55 94.25 -3.99
CA ASP A 55 55.21 95.06 -5.05
C ASP A 55 55.92 94.07 -6.01
N GLY A 56 56.38 94.41 -7.23
CA GLY A 56 56.37 95.68 -7.95
C GLY A 56 57.09 95.57 -9.30
N GLY A 57 56.93 96.57 -10.19
CA GLY A 57 57.89 96.83 -11.28
C GLY A 57 57.72 96.18 -12.67
N ASN A 58 56.49 96.07 -13.22
CA ASN A 58 56.27 96.23 -14.68
C ASN A 58 54.77 96.38 -15.05
N ARG A 59 54.15 97.50 -14.63
CA ARG A 59 52.83 97.94 -15.12
C ARG A 59 52.85 99.45 -15.39
N CYS A 60 52.19 99.88 -16.46
CA CYS A 60 52.10 101.29 -16.88
C CYS A 60 50.65 101.82 -16.75
N ARG A 61 50.48 103.15 -16.69
CA ARG A 61 49.15 103.80 -16.84
C ARG A 61 49.11 104.80 -17.99
N ILE A 62 50.24 105.36 -18.39
CA ILE A 62 50.40 106.22 -19.58
C ILE A 62 51.72 105.88 -20.30
N ASP A 63 51.84 106.29 -21.57
CA ASP A 63 52.99 105.94 -22.43
C ASP A 63 54.36 106.43 -21.89
N GLN A 64 54.38 107.48 -21.06
CA GLN A 64 55.61 107.99 -20.44
C GLN A 64 56.15 107.11 -19.30
N ASP A 65 55.41 106.09 -18.88
CA ASP A 65 55.85 105.11 -17.87
C ASP A 65 56.69 103.95 -18.47
N CYS A 66 56.88 103.93 -19.79
CA CYS A 66 57.53 102.83 -20.53
C CYS A 66 58.93 103.21 -21.07
N PRO A 67 59.86 102.24 -21.22
CA PRO A 67 61.15 102.46 -21.90
C PRO A 67 60.97 102.93 -23.35
N ALA A 68 61.93 103.70 -23.86
CA ALA A 68 61.86 104.32 -25.17
C ALA A 68 61.63 103.30 -26.30
N GLY A 69 60.53 103.46 -27.05
CA GLY A 69 60.11 102.55 -28.12
C GLY A 69 58.86 101.72 -27.82
N GLN A 70 58.19 101.92 -26.68
CA GLN A 70 56.97 101.21 -26.29
C GLN A 70 55.85 102.18 -25.88
N SER A 71 54.60 101.78 -26.05
CA SER A 71 53.37 102.45 -25.59
C SER A 71 52.62 101.57 -24.57
N CYS A 72 51.72 102.16 -23.79
CA CYS A 72 51.02 101.48 -22.73
C CYS A 72 49.66 100.93 -23.20
N GLN A 73 49.52 99.61 -23.30
CA GLN A 73 48.23 98.96 -23.58
C GLN A 73 47.93 97.87 -22.56
N GLY A 74 46.69 97.83 -22.06
CA GLY A 74 46.25 96.81 -21.09
C GLY A 74 47.01 96.82 -19.75
N GLY A 75 47.71 97.91 -19.41
CA GLY A 75 48.53 98.01 -18.20
C GLY A 75 49.91 97.37 -18.30
N ARG A 76 50.38 97.03 -19.50
CA ARG A 76 51.77 96.61 -19.81
C ARG A 76 52.33 97.42 -20.99
N CYS A 77 53.65 97.56 -21.05
CA CYS A 77 54.31 98.23 -22.16
C CYS A 77 54.41 97.29 -23.38
N VAL A 78 54.04 97.77 -24.57
CA VAL A 78 54.03 97.03 -25.85
C VAL A 78 54.53 97.91 -27.00
N GLY A 79 55.06 97.33 -28.09
CA GLY A 79 55.63 98.09 -29.21
C GLY A 79 54.88 97.93 -30.54
N GLY A 80 54.88 98.99 -31.36
CA GLY A 80 54.40 99.01 -32.76
C GLY A 80 53.46 100.21 -33.06
N PRO A 81 52.98 100.38 -34.31
CA PRO A 81 53.44 99.81 -35.59
C PRO A 81 53.64 100.88 -36.71
N ASP A 82 54.13 100.46 -37.88
CA ASP A 82 53.94 101.00 -39.26
C ASP A 82 54.68 99.99 -40.18
N GLY A 83 54.18 99.44 -41.31
CA GLY A 83 53.46 100.03 -42.45
C GLY A 83 54.48 100.24 -43.60
N ASP A 84 54.33 99.76 -44.85
CA ASP A 84 53.25 99.05 -45.54
C ASP A 84 53.73 98.36 -46.87
N GLY A 85 52.97 97.36 -47.36
CA GLY A 85 52.87 97.02 -48.80
C GLY A 85 53.75 95.90 -49.42
N GLY A 86 53.16 95.17 -50.38
CA GLY A 86 53.89 94.62 -51.54
C GLY A 86 54.04 93.09 -51.63
N ASP A 87 53.69 92.56 -52.78
CA ASP A 87 53.78 91.16 -53.23
C ASP A 87 55.18 90.72 -53.70
N GLY A 88 55.42 89.40 -53.71
CA GLY A 88 56.53 88.78 -54.45
C GLY A 88 57.35 87.78 -53.63
N GLY A 89 57.43 86.53 -54.09
CA GLY A 89 58.34 85.52 -53.54
C GLY A 89 59.39 85.09 -54.55
N SER A 90 60.53 84.64 -54.07
CA SER A 90 61.38 83.61 -54.70
C SER A 90 62.61 83.33 -53.82
N ASP A 91 62.83 82.04 -53.55
CA ASP A 91 64.09 81.32 -53.69
C ASP A 91 65.37 82.00 -53.18
N GLY A 92 65.88 81.50 -52.05
CA GLY A 92 67.25 81.75 -51.63
C GLY A 92 68.20 80.71 -52.22
N ASP A 93 69.13 81.14 -53.06
CA ASP A 93 70.41 80.45 -53.28
C ASP A 93 71.45 81.38 -53.94
N GLY A 94 72.64 81.47 -53.32
CA GLY A 94 73.89 81.71 -54.04
C GLY A 94 74.56 83.10 -53.96
N ALA A 95 75.74 83.09 -53.32
CA ALA A 95 76.91 83.96 -53.60
C ALA A 95 76.88 85.42 -53.07
N ASP A 96 78.01 86.05 -52.67
CA ASP A 96 79.39 85.59 -52.41
C ASP A 96 80.27 86.66 -51.70
N GLY A 97 81.19 86.21 -50.83
CA GLY A 97 82.32 86.99 -50.25
C GLY A 97 81.99 87.93 -49.08
N GLY A 98 82.82 88.08 -48.03
CA GLY A 98 84.09 87.44 -47.67
C GLY A 98 85.05 88.41 -46.92
N GLY A 99 85.77 87.95 -45.89
CA GLY A 99 86.94 88.67 -45.33
C GLY A 99 87.07 88.78 -43.80
N ASP A 100 87.98 87.98 -43.24
CA ASP A 100 88.83 88.16 -42.04
C ASP A 100 88.29 88.79 -40.73
N GLY A 101 88.33 87.99 -39.65
CA GLY A 101 89.52 88.08 -38.77
C GLY A 101 89.36 88.18 -37.24
N ALA A 102 89.13 87.06 -36.55
CA ALA A 102 89.62 86.79 -35.19
C ALA A 102 89.59 85.26 -34.89
N GLU A 103 90.68 84.69 -34.39
CA GLU A 103 90.71 83.29 -33.91
C GLU A 103 90.29 83.24 -32.42
N LEU A 104 89.18 82.57 -32.12
CA LEU A 104 88.61 82.42 -30.76
C LEU A 104 88.23 80.95 -30.48
N PRO A 105 88.30 80.48 -29.22
CA PRO A 105 87.73 79.20 -28.80
C PRO A 105 86.22 79.34 -28.59
N ASP A 106 85.46 78.25 -28.78
CA ASP A 106 83.99 78.22 -28.69
C ASP A 106 83.56 76.81 -28.20
N ILE A 107 82.73 76.72 -27.16
CA ILE A 107 82.33 75.46 -26.49
C ILE A 107 80.91 75.02 -26.87
N ALA A 108 80.75 73.74 -27.23
CA ALA A 108 79.44 73.14 -27.46
C ALA A 108 79.24 71.87 -26.62
N ALA A 109 78.05 71.70 -26.04
CA ALA A 109 77.60 70.48 -25.37
C ALA A 109 76.65 69.66 -26.24
N GLU A 110 76.96 68.38 -26.44
CA GLU A 110 76.08 67.40 -27.08
C GLU A 110 75.78 66.24 -26.10
N PRO A 111 74.51 66.02 -25.69
CA PRO A 111 73.36 66.91 -25.86
C PRO A 111 73.39 68.13 -24.90
N GLU A 112 72.61 69.18 -25.20
CA GLU A 112 72.53 70.43 -24.40
C GLU A 112 71.88 70.24 -23.02
N SER A 113 71.15 69.13 -22.81
CA SER A 113 70.60 68.68 -21.53
C SER A 113 70.56 67.15 -21.45
N LEU A 114 70.53 66.59 -20.23
CA LEU A 114 70.47 65.14 -19.98
C LEU A 114 69.22 64.78 -19.17
N GLU A 115 68.33 63.98 -19.75
CA GLU A 115 67.16 63.44 -19.06
C GLU A 115 67.34 61.93 -18.83
N PHE A 116 67.27 61.50 -17.57
CA PHE A 116 67.58 60.13 -17.15
C PHE A 116 66.39 59.17 -17.18
N GLY A 117 65.18 59.71 -17.37
CA GLY A 117 63.94 58.92 -17.51
C GLY A 117 63.61 58.03 -16.31
N ASN A 118 62.92 56.92 -16.59
CA ASN A 118 62.28 56.06 -15.60
C ASN A 118 63.26 55.02 -14.99
N ALA A 119 64.22 55.47 -14.19
CA ALA A 119 65.08 54.57 -13.40
C ALA A 119 64.29 53.96 -12.20
N ARG A 120 64.36 52.64 -12.00
CA ARG A 120 63.77 51.99 -10.80
C ARG A 120 64.54 52.41 -9.54
N ILE A 121 63.86 52.54 -8.39
CA ILE A 121 64.50 52.88 -7.11
C ILE A 121 65.66 51.91 -6.82
N GLY A 122 66.84 52.45 -6.53
CA GLY A 122 68.08 51.70 -6.29
C GLY A 122 68.89 51.31 -7.54
N GLN A 123 68.34 51.41 -8.75
CA GLN A 123 69.03 51.13 -10.02
C GLN A 123 69.91 52.32 -10.45
N GLU A 124 71.13 52.06 -10.91
CA GLU A 124 72.06 53.10 -11.40
C GLU A 124 72.01 53.21 -12.93
N VAL A 125 71.90 54.44 -13.45
CA VAL A 125 71.82 54.76 -14.88
C VAL A 125 72.91 55.77 -15.24
N GLU A 126 73.63 55.55 -16.34
CA GLU A 126 74.73 56.41 -16.79
C GLU A 126 74.44 57.04 -18.15
N GLN A 127 74.75 58.33 -18.32
CA GLN A 127 74.75 59.03 -19.60
C GLN A 127 76.07 59.78 -19.81
N THR A 128 76.45 60.01 -21.07
CA THR A 128 77.71 60.67 -21.42
C THR A 128 77.44 61.98 -22.15
N LEU A 129 77.92 63.08 -21.57
CA LEU A 129 77.96 64.40 -22.19
C LEU A 129 79.24 64.55 -23.01
N ARG A 130 79.13 65.07 -24.22
CA ARG A 130 80.28 65.42 -25.07
C ARG A 130 80.47 66.94 -25.08
N LEU A 131 81.67 67.40 -24.76
CA LEU A 131 82.06 68.81 -24.79
C LEU A 131 83.06 69.01 -25.93
N SER A 132 82.64 69.72 -26.97
CA SER A 132 83.39 69.93 -28.21
C SER A 132 83.89 71.36 -28.30
N ASN A 133 85.06 71.56 -28.92
CA ASN A 133 85.55 72.89 -29.28
C ASN A 133 85.21 73.17 -30.75
N THR A 134 84.14 73.93 -30.98
CA THR A 134 83.67 74.36 -32.30
C THR A 134 84.44 75.57 -32.84
N GLY A 135 85.25 76.21 -31.98
CA GLY A 135 86.07 77.38 -32.31
C GLY A 135 87.35 77.08 -33.07
N SER A 136 88.12 78.13 -33.33
CA SER A 136 89.37 78.10 -34.10
C SER A 136 90.64 78.14 -33.23
N ALA A 137 90.53 78.44 -31.93
CA ALA A 137 91.64 78.43 -30.97
C ALA A 137 91.45 77.34 -29.88
N GLU A 138 92.49 77.07 -29.07
CA GLU A 138 92.44 76.04 -28.00
C GLU A 138 91.43 76.41 -26.90
N LEU A 139 90.41 75.56 -26.72
CA LEU A 139 89.48 75.63 -25.61
C LEU A 139 90.08 74.93 -24.39
N ARG A 140 90.00 75.57 -23.23
CA ARG A 140 90.54 75.11 -21.96
C ARG A 140 89.44 75.14 -20.91
N ILE A 141 89.01 73.95 -20.49
CA ILE A 141 88.02 73.77 -19.43
C ILE A 141 88.76 73.76 -18.09
N TYR A 142 88.36 74.66 -17.19
CA TYR A 142 88.98 74.91 -15.89
C TYR A 142 88.31 74.15 -14.74
N SER A 143 87.01 73.86 -14.85
CA SER A 143 86.24 73.23 -13.77
C SER A 143 84.97 72.58 -14.30
N LEU A 144 84.64 71.41 -13.72
CA LEU A 144 83.36 70.73 -13.87
C LEU A 144 82.73 70.60 -12.47
N GLN A 145 81.57 71.19 -12.24
CA GLN A 145 80.90 71.16 -10.93
C GLN A 145 79.39 70.94 -11.10
N LEU A 146 78.76 70.17 -10.23
CA LEU A 146 77.30 70.15 -10.15
C LEU A 146 76.83 71.43 -9.45
N GLU A 147 75.76 72.04 -9.97
CA GLU A 147 75.21 73.29 -9.43
C GLU A 147 74.64 73.08 -8.03
N THR A 148 74.83 74.08 -7.15
CA THR A 148 74.25 74.10 -5.80
C THR A 148 72.72 74.05 -5.86
N GLY A 149 72.13 72.94 -5.41
CA GLY A 149 70.70 72.65 -5.53
C GLY A 149 70.40 71.37 -6.34
N THR A 150 71.39 70.83 -7.05
CA THR A 150 71.30 69.51 -7.72
C THR A 150 71.02 68.39 -6.71
N SER A 151 70.10 67.50 -7.05
CA SER A 151 69.78 66.32 -6.23
C SER A 151 71.03 65.45 -5.94
N PRO A 152 71.21 64.93 -4.71
CA PRO A 152 72.35 64.09 -4.34
C PRO A 152 72.39 62.73 -5.09
N GLU A 153 71.32 62.40 -5.82
CA GLU A 153 71.22 61.21 -6.65
C GLU A 153 71.99 61.33 -7.98
N PHE A 154 72.32 62.56 -8.41
CA PHE A 154 73.20 62.80 -9.56
C PHE A 154 74.67 62.86 -9.12
N SER A 155 75.54 62.23 -9.90
CA SER A 155 76.99 62.32 -9.77
C SER A 155 77.65 62.42 -11.15
N ALA A 156 78.85 62.97 -11.25
CA ALA A 156 79.56 63.07 -12.53
C ALA A 156 81.06 62.76 -12.38
N THR A 157 81.70 62.36 -13.47
CA THR A 157 83.13 62.04 -13.51
C THR A 157 83.75 62.51 -14.84
N PRO A 158 84.85 63.30 -14.81
CA PRO A 158 85.49 63.90 -13.65
C PRO A 158 84.74 65.14 -13.12
N LEU A 159 84.91 65.44 -11.82
CA LEU A 159 84.41 66.66 -11.15
C LEU A 159 85.55 67.38 -10.41
N GLY A 160 85.40 68.69 -10.22
CA GLY A 160 86.36 69.59 -9.60
C GLY A 160 87.11 70.46 -10.61
N ASN A 161 88.19 71.10 -10.15
CA ASN A 161 89.08 71.86 -11.04
C ASN A 161 89.80 70.89 -11.97
N VAL A 162 89.61 71.07 -13.27
CA VAL A 162 90.23 70.28 -14.34
C VAL A 162 91.09 71.19 -15.21
N ASP A 163 92.06 70.63 -15.93
CA ASP A 163 92.88 71.36 -16.90
C ASP A 163 92.83 70.62 -18.24
N VAL A 164 91.62 70.54 -18.80
CA VAL A 164 91.37 69.83 -20.07
C VAL A 164 91.51 70.83 -21.21
N ARG A 165 92.42 70.54 -22.13
CA ARG A 165 92.64 71.31 -23.36
C ARG A 165 92.08 70.55 -24.53
N VAL A 166 91.19 71.19 -25.27
CA VAL A 166 90.51 70.66 -26.44
C VAL A 166 90.94 71.51 -27.64
N ALA A 167 91.65 70.89 -28.58
CA ALA A 167 92.05 71.56 -29.81
C ALA A 167 90.82 71.92 -30.67
N ALA A 168 90.96 72.89 -31.58
CA ALA A 168 89.90 73.26 -32.51
C ALA A 168 89.40 72.01 -33.28
N GLY A 169 88.09 71.75 -33.24
CA GLY A 169 87.44 70.58 -33.85
C GLY A 169 87.51 69.26 -33.06
N GLU A 170 88.18 69.24 -31.90
CA GLU A 170 88.24 68.06 -31.02
C GLU A 170 87.15 68.10 -29.92
N SER A 171 87.00 67.00 -29.18
CA SER A 171 86.01 66.88 -28.10
C SER A 171 86.49 66.03 -26.92
N THR A 172 86.01 66.34 -25.73
CA THR A 172 86.15 65.52 -24.52
C THR A 172 84.78 65.02 -24.04
N SER A 173 84.75 64.05 -23.12
CA SER A 173 83.50 63.49 -22.57
C SER A 173 83.48 63.51 -21.04
N VAL A 174 82.29 63.70 -20.48
CA VAL A 174 82.00 63.63 -19.05
C VAL A 174 80.88 62.60 -18.85
N VAL A 175 81.04 61.67 -17.91
CA VAL A 175 79.99 60.68 -17.59
C VAL A 175 79.22 61.17 -16.38
N ILE A 176 77.90 61.25 -16.50
CA ILE A 176 76.96 61.60 -15.44
C ILE A 176 76.19 60.31 -15.08
N ARG A 177 76.14 59.98 -13.79
CA ARG A 177 75.39 58.84 -13.24
C ARG A 177 74.23 59.34 -12.40
N TYR A 178 73.14 58.61 -12.43
CA TYR A 178 71.94 58.86 -11.65
C TYR A 178 71.49 57.59 -10.93
N ARG A 179 71.17 57.69 -9.64
CA ARG A 179 70.72 56.54 -8.85
C ARG A 179 69.59 56.93 -7.88
N PRO A 180 68.32 56.70 -8.24
CA PRO A 180 67.18 56.95 -7.36
C PRO A 180 67.27 56.27 -5.99
N SER A 181 66.86 57.03 -4.99
CA SER A 181 66.64 56.65 -3.60
C SER A 181 65.19 56.82 -3.17
N ASP A 182 64.42 57.68 -3.85
CA ASP A 182 62.96 57.78 -3.68
C ASP A 182 62.20 57.91 -5.02
N GLY A 183 60.87 58.03 -4.93
CA GLY A 183 59.94 58.04 -6.06
C GLY A 183 59.70 59.41 -6.70
N GLN A 184 60.29 60.49 -6.20
CA GLN A 184 60.06 61.85 -6.69
C GLN A 184 60.83 62.12 -8.01
N ALA A 185 60.56 63.30 -8.58
CA ALA A 185 61.28 63.82 -9.74
C ALA A 185 62.46 64.68 -9.29
N ASP A 186 63.65 64.40 -9.83
CA ASP A 186 64.89 65.09 -9.49
C ASP A 186 65.34 66.04 -10.60
N THR A 187 65.97 67.14 -10.19
CA THR A 187 66.57 68.11 -11.12
C THR A 187 67.94 68.57 -10.64
N GLY A 188 68.73 69.11 -11.58
CA GLY A 188 70.05 69.67 -11.32
C GLY A 188 70.69 70.28 -12.56
N ALA A 189 71.98 70.60 -12.48
CA ALA A 189 72.76 71.02 -13.64
C ALA A 189 74.26 70.73 -13.45
N LEU A 190 74.96 70.48 -14.56
CA LEU A 190 76.42 70.46 -14.61
C LEU A 190 76.92 71.81 -15.16
N LEU A 191 77.78 72.48 -14.38
CA LEU A 191 78.45 73.73 -14.70
C LEU A 191 79.86 73.45 -15.24
N VAL A 192 80.15 73.98 -16.43
CA VAL A 192 81.39 73.79 -17.18
C VAL A 192 82.06 75.16 -17.37
N ALA A 193 83.10 75.45 -16.58
CA ALA A 193 83.82 76.73 -16.69
C ALA A 193 84.97 76.62 -17.71
N SER A 194 85.05 77.54 -18.66
CA SER A 194 85.99 77.47 -19.79
C SER A 194 86.69 78.82 -20.07
N ASN A 195 87.59 78.86 -21.07
CA ASN A 195 88.21 80.08 -21.59
C ASN A 195 87.51 80.65 -22.84
N ASP A 196 86.33 80.12 -23.18
CA ASP A 196 85.43 80.71 -24.17
C ASP A 196 85.10 82.16 -23.75
N PRO A 197 85.28 83.17 -24.63
CA PRO A 197 85.01 84.55 -24.31
C PRO A 197 83.50 84.88 -24.21
N ASP A 198 82.65 84.13 -24.92
CA ASP A 198 81.21 84.38 -25.02
C ASP A 198 80.41 83.42 -24.13
N GLU A 199 80.86 82.17 -23.95
CA GLU A 199 80.30 81.17 -23.01
C GLU A 199 81.33 80.63 -21.98
N ALA A 200 81.88 81.54 -21.18
CA ALA A 200 82.85 81.20 -20.12
C ALA A 200 82.32 80.26 -19.01
N LEU A 201 81.00 80.05 -18.92
CA LEU A 201 80.35 79.11 -18.00
C LEU A 201 79.09 78.50 -18.62
N LEU A 202 79.26 77.37 -19.30
CA LEU A 202 78.18 76.57 -19.88
C LEU A 202 77.43 75.79 -18.78
N ARG A 203 76.10 75.80 -18.81
CA ARG A 203 75.22 75.12 -17.82
C ARG A 203 74.32 74.09 -18.49
N VAL A 204 74.63 72.81 -18.31
CA VAL A 204 73.88 71.67 -18.87
C VAL A 204 72.86 71.14 -17.86
N PRO A 205 71.54 71.26 -18.09
CA PRO A 205 70.50 70.77 -17.17
C PRO A 205 70.47 69.24 -17.06
N LEU A 206 70.12 68.75 -15.87
CA LEU A 206 69.89 67.33 -15.55
C LEU A 206 68.45 67.16 -15.02
N SER A 207 67.72 66.15 -15.48
CA SER A 207 66.34 65.86 -15.02
C SER A 207 65.99 64.37 -14.94
N SER A 208 65.01 64.03 -14.11
CA SER A 208 64.31 62.74 -14.11
C SER A 208 62.79 62.92 -14.01
N SER A 209 62.05 61.92 -14.49
CA SER A 209 60.59 61.83 -14.35
C SER A 209 60.20 61.14 -13.03
N TYR A 210 58.93 61.25 -12.61
CA TYR A 210 58.37 60.59 -11.42
C TYR A 210 58.46 59.05 -11.52
N LYS A 211 58.66 58.35 -10.40
CA LYS A 211 58.93 56.89 -10.35
C LYS A 211 57.94 56.20 -9.41
N GLY A 212 57.26 55.21 -9.97
CA GLY A 212 56.24 54.42 -9.27
C GLY A 212 56.74 53.21 -8.46
N SER A 213 55.78 52.42 -8.00
CA SER A 213 55.93 51.05 -7.49
C SER A 213 54.98 50.11 -8.24
N SER A 214 55.40 48.90 -8.60
CA SER A 214 54.56 47.84 -9.18
C SER A 214 53.94 46.95 -8.09
N GLU A 215 52.65 46.62 -8.19
CA GLU A 215 51.92 45.75 -7.24
C GLU A 215 50.93 44.88 -8.02
N ILE A 216 50.88 43.56 -7.77
CA ILE A 216 49.96 42.65 -8.46
C ILE A 216 48.60 42.55 -7.75
N ALA A 217 47.51 42.56 -8.50
CA ALA A 217 46.21 42.13 -8.01
C ALA A 217 45.50 41.21 -9.01
N VAL A 218 44.82 40.18 -8.49
CA VAL A 218 43.97 39.29 -9.29
C VAL A 218 42.51 39.44 -8.90
N VAL A 219 41.67 39.82 -9.86
CA VAL A 219 40.25 40.18 -9.66
C VAL A 219 39.33 39.42 -10.63
N VAL A 220 38.03 39.34 -10.33
CA VAL A 220 37.03 38.77 -11.27
C VAL A 220 36.49 39.79 -12.28
N ASP A 221 36.58 41.08 -11.98
CA ASP A 221 36.19 42.18 -12.87
C ASP A 221 37.26 43.29 -12.81
N PRO A 222 37.98 43.57 -13.91
CA PRO A 222 39.06 44.56 -13.93
C PRO A 222 38.55 46.00 -13.81
N ALA A 223 37.27 46.27 -14.11
CA ALA A 223 36.67 47.60 -14.08
C ALA A 223 36.22 48.05 -12.69
N THR A 224 36.42 47.23 -11.66
CA THR A 224 35.95 47.50 -10.29
C THR A 224 37.05 47.30 -9.24
N ASP A 225 36.88 47.99 -8.11
CA ASP A 225 37.80 47.92 -6.97
C ASP A 225 37.39 46.79 -6.00
N GLN A 226 37.29 45.58 -6.58
CA GLN A 226 36.85 44.37 -5.87
C GLN A 226 37.98 43.71 -5.07
N PRO A 227 37.63 42.94 -4.01
CA PRO A 227 38.62 42.21 -3.22
C PRO A 227 39.34 41.16 -4.08
N GLU A 228 40.59 40.90 -3.70
CA GLU A 228 41.47 39.99 -4.44
C GLU A 228 41.03 38.52 -4.33
N VAL A 229 41.27 37.74 -5.39
CA VAL A 229 40.83 36.34 -5.51
C VAL A 229 41.91 35.38 -5.01
N GLU A 230 41.79 34.93 -3.76
CA GLU A 230 42.66 33.88 -3.19
C GLU A 230 42.21 32.45 -3.55
N ARG A 231 40.92 32.25 -3.83
CA ARG A 231 40.33 30.94 -4.18
C ARG A 231 39.24 31.07 -5.23
N LEU A 232 39.25 30.15 -6.20
CA LEU A 232 38.24 29.99 -7.23
C LEU A 232 37.67 28.56 -7.18
N ASP A 233 36.36 28.44 -6.96
CA ASP A 233 35.67 27.15 -6.88
C ASP A 233 34.68 26.98 -8.05
N PHE A 234 34.81 25.85 -8.75
CA PHE A 234 33.97 25.50 -9.90
C PHE A 234 32.72 24.70 -9.49
N GLY A 235 32.62 24.28 -8.22
CA GLY A 235 31.51 23.48 -7.72
C GLY A 235 31.46 22.07 -8.30
N ARG A 236 30.25 21.50 -8.36
CA ARG A 236 29.99 20.13 -8.83
C ARG A 236 29.78 20.09 -10.34
N ILE A 237 30.69 19.44 -11.07
CA ILE A 237 30.67 19.32 -12.53
C ILE A 237 30.63 17.82 -12.90
N PRO A 238 29.74 17.38 -13.81
CA PRO A 238 29.73 16.01 -14.33
C PRO A 238 31.09 15.59 -14.89
N VAL A 239 31.54 14.36 -14.62
CA VAL A 239 32.77 13.79 -15.21
C VAL A 239 32.67 13.85 -16.76
N GLY A 240 33.70 14.40 -17.40
CA GLY A 240 33.71 14.67 -18.85
C GLY A 240 32.97 15.94 -19.30
N GLY A 241 32.20 16.59 -18.41
CA GLY A 241 31.70 17.95 -18.60
C GLY A 241 32.80 19.00 -18.38
N SER A 242 32.49 20.28 -18.60
CA SER A 242 33.43 21.36 -18.29
C SER A 242 32.76 22.65 -17.85
N ALA A 243 33.41 23.38 -16.94
CA ALA A 243 33.02 24.73 -16.54
C ALA A 243 34.20 25.70 -16.71
N GLU A 244 33.88 26.94 -17.10
CA GLU A 244 34.85 28.00 -17.35
C GLU A 244 34.63 29.19 -16.41
N ARG A 245 35.72 29.84 -16.05
CA ARG A 245 35.80 31.07 -15.27
C ARG A 245 36.93 31.92 -15.84
N GLU A 246 36.82 33.23 -15.72
CA GLU A 246 37.86 34.17 -16.14
C GLU A 246 38.26 35.03 -14.94
N LEU A 247 39.56 35.21 -14.75
CA LEU A 247 40.16 36.14 -13.79
C LEU A 247 41.01 37.15 -14.55
N PHE A 248 41.35 38.28 -13.93
CA PHE A 248 42.15 39.33 -14.54
C PHE A 248 43.29 39.72 -13.60
N ILE A 249 44.52 39.68 -14.11
CA ILE A 249 45.70 40.26 -13.46
C ILE A 249 45.77 41.74 -13.87
N LYS A 250 45.86 42.64 -12.90
CA LYS A 250 46.12 44.08 -13.10
C LYS A 250 47.27 44.55 -12.22
N ASN A 251 47.91 45.64 -12.62
CA ASN A 251 48.88 46.37 -11.79
C ASN A 251 48.11 47.40 -10.96
N VAL A 252 48.10 47.25 -9.63
CA VAL A 252 47.48 48.21 -8.68
C VAL A 252 48.54 49.07 -7.98
N GLY A 253 49.74 49.10 -8.56
CA GLY A 253 50.85 49.92 -8.11
C GLY A 253 50.59 51.43 -8.22
N THR A 254 51.59 52.22 -7.85
CA THR A 254 51.52 53.68 -7.92
C THR A 254 52.46 54.22 -8.99
N GLY A 255 52.15 55.40 -9.54
CA GLY A 255 52.97 56.06 -10.56
C GLY A 255 53.01 55.30 -11.90
N ASN A 256 54.17 55.29 -12.55
CA ASN A 256 54.38 54.74 -13.90
C ASN A 256 55.18 53.41 -13.91
N ALA A 257 55.26 52.71 -12.78
CA ALA A 257 56.05 51.49 -12.66
C ALA A 257 55.36 50.30 -13.32
N VAL A 258 55.95 49.81 -14.41
CA VAL A 258 55.46 48.65 -15.15
C VAL A 258 55.72 47.37 -14.37
N LEU A 259 54.64 46.63 -14.06
CA LEU A 259 54.66 45.27 -13.53
C LEU A 259 54.87 44.29 -14.69
N SER A 260 55.86 43.40 -14.60
CA SER A 260 56.02 42.29 -15.53
C SER A 260 55.48 40.99 -14.94
N ILE A 261 54.68 40.28 -15.73
CA ILE A 261 54.22 38.92 -15.44
C ILE A 261 55.10 37.97 -16.24
N SER A 262 55.98 37.25 -15.54
CA SER A 262 57.02 36.40 -16.14
C SER A 262 56.54 34.98 -16.46
N GLU A 263 55.64 34.42 -15.64
CA GLU A 263 55.09 33.08 -15.81
C GLU A 263 53.67 33.01 -15.21
N VAL A 264 52.78 32.28 -15.88
CA VAL A 264 51.47 31.87 -15.33
C VAL A 264 51.29 30.39 -15.62
N ARG A 265 51.04 29.57 -14.59
CA ARG A 265 50.88 28.12 -14.72
C ARG A 265 49.94 27.54 -13.66
N THR A 266 49.51 26.29 -13.83
CA THR A 266 48.97 25.47 -12.75
C THR A 266 50.10 24.86 -11.90
N GLU A 267 49.77 24.42 -10.69
CA GLU A 267 50.58 23.53 -9.86
C GLU A 267 49.66 22.41 -9.33
N PRO A 268 49.83 21.15 -9.76
CA PRO A 268 50.93 20.62 -10.59
C PRO A 268 51.01 21.22 -12.01
N ARG A 269 52.23 21.44 -12.50
CA ARG A 269 52.55 22.10 -13.80
C ARG A 269 51.82 21.59 -15.04
N ALA A 270 51.28 20.38 -14.99
CA ALA A 270 50.48 19.78 -16.03
C ALA A 270 49.26 19.12 -15.38
N SER A 271 48.24 19.94 -15.12
CA SER A 271 46.96 19.44 -14.64
C SER A 271 46.25 18.64 -15.72
N VAL A 272 45.63 17.53 -15.33
CA VAL A 272 44.68 16.79 -16.18
C VAL A 272 43.23 17.26 -15.97
N HIS A 273 43.01 18.18 -15.03
CA HIS A 273 41.70 18.65 -14.60
C HIS A 273 41.46 20.13 -14.94
N PHE A 274 42.50 20.96 -14.95
CA PHE A 274 42.40 22.39 -15.21
C PHE A 274 43.25 22.79 -16.42
N ALA A 275 42.61 23.36 -17.43
CA ALA A 275 43.31 24.06 -18.50
C ALA A 275 43.34 25.57 -18.19
N LEU A 276 44.48 26.20 -18.46
CA LEU A 276 44.75 27.60 -18.16
C LEU A 276 45.27 28.30 -19.43
N GLU A 277 44.61 29.38 -19.81
CA GLU A 277 44.96 30.19 -20.98
C GLU A 277 45.08 31.66 -20.56
N ALA A 278 46.23 32.28 -20.81
CA ALA A 278 46.54 33.64 -20.41
C ALA A 278 46.71 34.55 -21.63
N HIS A 279 46.00 35.68 -21.67
CA HIS A 279 46.03 36.64 -22.78
C HIS A 279 46.21 38.08 -22.29
N PRO A 280 47.26 38.81 -22.74
CA PRO A 280 48.38 38.33 -23.54
C PRO A 280 49.23 37.29 -22.79
N ALA A 281 49.84 36.36 -23.53
CA ALA A 281 50.68 35.31 -22.94
C ALA A 281 51.97 35.89 -22.33
N PRO A 282 52.41 35.40 -21.15
CA PRO A 282 53.68 35.82 -20.54
C PRO A 282 54.91 35.64 -21.47
N PRO A 283 55.91 36.55 -21.44
CA PRO A 283 56.00 37.71 -20.56
C PRO A 283 55.06 38.86 -20.97
N ALA A 284 54.25 39.33 -20.03
CA ALA A 284 53.33 40.45 -20.20
C ALA A 284 53.77 41.63 -19.33
N PHE A 285 53.44 42.85 -19.74
CA PHE A 285 53.84 44.10 -19.09
C PHE A 285 52.61 44.97 -18.87
N LEU A 286 52.36 45.38 -17.62
CA LEU A 286 51.13 46.04 -17.20
C LEU A 286 51.45 47.39 -16.55
N SER A 287 50.89 48.46 -17.10
CA SER A 287 51.00 49.82 -16.56
C SER A 287 49.97 50.05 -15.44
N PRO A 288 50.22 50.92 -14.44
CA PRO A 288 49.20 51.28 -13.44
C PRO A 288 48.02 52.08 -14.02
N ASP A 289 48.22 52.76 -15.15
CA ASP A 289 47.24 53.62 -15.84
C ASP A 289 46.17 52.80 -16.63
N GLY A 290 45.50 51.90 -15.91
CA GLY A 290 44.23 51.28 -16.32
C GLY A 290 43.08 52.27 -16.18
N ASP A 291 43.11 53.35 -16.95
CA ASP A 291 42.20 54.49 -16.80
C ASP A 291 40.71 54.07 -16.85
N PRO A 292 39.92 54.33 -15.79
CA PRO A 292 38.48 54.19 -15.85
C PRO A 292 37.93 55.31 -16.74
N CYS A 293 37.20 54.92 -17.78
CA CYS A 293 36.76 55.83 -18.82
C CYS A 293 35.26 56.11 -18.73
N THR A 294 34.84 57.24 -19.28
CA THR A 294 33.44 57.58 -19.56
C THR A 294 33.20 57.86 -21.05
N THR A 295 34.26 58.08 -21.83
CA THR A 295 34.25 58.39 -23.26
C THR A 295 35.41 57.73 -24.00
N ASP A 296 35.25 57.46 -25.30
CA ASP A 296 36.30 56.80 -26.11
C ASP A 296 37.61 57.60 -26.21
N GLU A 297 37.55 58.94 -26.08
CA GLU A 297 38.73 59.81 -26.20
C GLU A 297 39.73 59.61 -25.05
N GLU A 298 39.28 59.14 -23.89
CA GLU A 298 40.11 58.82 -22.71
C GLU A 298 40.95 57.54 -22.92
N CYS A 299 40.60 56.69 -23.89
CA CYS A 299 41.23 55.39 -24.11
C CYS A 299 42.36 55.38 -25.15
N GLY A 300 42.53 56.46 -25.91
CA GLY A 300 43.52 56.56 -26.99
C GLY A 300 43.10 55.83 -28.28
N SER A 301 43.90 56.00 -29.34
CA SER A 301 43.49 55.76 -30.73
C SER A 301 43.26 54.30 -31.17
N LEU A 302 43.41 53.33 -30.26
CA LEU A 302 43.25 51.89 -30.53
C LEU A 302 42.29 51.18 -29.56
N PHE A 303 41.71 51.91 -28.60
CA PHE A 303 40.83 51.37 -27.57
C PHE A 303 39.55 52.24 -27.46
N TYR A 304 38.46 51.63 -27.05
CA TYR A 304 37.14 52.23 -26.89
C TYR A 304 36.67 52.11 -25.45
N CYS A 305 35.86 53.05 -24.98
CA CYS A 305 35.33 53.01 -23.63
C CYS A 305 34.07 52.14 -23.56
N VAL A 306 34.18 50.97 -22.92
CA VAL A 306 33.08 50.00 -22.85
C VAL A 306 32.89 49.55 -21.40
N GLN A 307 31.76 49.95 -20.83
CA GLN A 307 31.37 49.66 -19.44
C GLN A 307 32.37 50.18 -18.39
N GLY A 308 32.91 51.39 -18.60
CA GLY A 308 33.82 52.05 -17.64
C GLY A 308 35.29 51.68 -17.79
N ALA A 309 35.65 50.79 -18.73
CA ALA A 309 37.03 50.38 -18.97
C ALA A 309 37.41 50.49 -20.45
N CYS A 310 38.66 50.86 -20.71
CA CYS A 310 39.22 50.93 -22.06
C CYS A 310 39.48 49.53 -22.62
N ARG A 311 38.87 49.22 -23.77
CA ARG A 311 38.94 47.91 -24.44
C ARG A 311 39.37 48.02 -25.89
N ASP A 312 40.18 47.08 -26.36
CA ASP A 312 40.57 47.03 -27.77
C ASP A 312 39.39 46.61 -28.69
N GLY A 313 39.63 46.61 -30.00
CA GLY A 313 38.64 46.15 -30.99
C GLY A 313 38.24 44.66 -30.89
N ALA A 314 38.86 43.88 -30.00
CA ALA A 314 38.51 42.49 -29.68
C ALA A 314 37.85 42.34 -28.29
N GLY A 315 37.75 43.43 -27.51
CA GLY A 315 37.13 43.47 -26.18
C GLY A 315 38.08 43.24 -25.00
N ALA A 316 39.38 43.11 -25.23
CA ALA A 316 40.39 42.94 -24.18
C ALA A 316 40.63 44.26 -23.43
N VAL A 317 40.66 44.22 -22.10
CA VAL A 317 40.86 45.42 -21.26
C VAL A 317 42.34 45.82 -21.29
N LYS A 318 42.59 47.10 -21.57
CA LYS A 318 43.92 47.73 -21.62
C LYS A 318 44.68 47.46 -20.31
N ASP A 319 45.99 47.19 -20.41
CA ASP A 319 46.91 46.96 -19.28
C ASP A 319 46.47 45.85 -18.29
N THR A 320 45.78 44.80 -18.78
CA THR A 320 45.46 43.58 -18.00
C THR A 320 45.89 42.29 -18.70
N VAL A 321 46.09 41.21 -17.93
CA VAL A 321 46.14 39.83 -18.46
C VAL A 321 44.86 39.11 -18.05
N SER A 322 44.05 38.65 -19.02
CA SER A 322 42.93 37.76 -18.72
C SER A 322 43.41 36.31 -18.61
N LEU A 323 42.90 35.60 -17.60
CA LEU A 323 43.19 34.21 -17.28
C LEU A 323 41.91 33.41 -17.43
N LYS A 324 41.76 32.68 -18.54
CA LYS A 324 40.66 31.74 -18.73
C LYS A 324 41.03 30.40 -18.12
N ILE A 325 40.23 29.96 -17.17
CA ILE A 325 40.45 28.73 -16.41
C ILE A 325 39.27 27.80 -16.68
N ARG A 326 39.56 26.63 -17.26
CA ARG A 326 38.58 25.61 -17.60
C ARG A 326 38.79 24.37 -16.74
N TYR A 327 37.81 24.03 -15.93
CA TYR A 327 37.78 22.78 -15.17
C TYR A 327 37.07 21.67 -15.98
N VAL A 328 37.71 20.50 -16.09
CA VAL A 328 37.24 19.29 -16.78
C VAL A 328 37.52 18.07 -15.88
N PRO A 329 36.60 17.67 -14.99
CA PRO A 329 36.81 16.50 -14.12
C PRO A 329 36.98 15.22 -14.94
N GLN A 330 38.07 14.49 -14.66
CA GLN A 330 38.38 13.19 -15.29
C GLN A 330 37.94 12.00 -14.43
N SER A 331 37.54 12.25 -13.18
CA SER A 331 37.14 11.25 -12.19
C SER A 331 36.22 11.89 -11.15
N THR A 332 35.47 11.05 -10.43
CA THR A 332 34.61 11.50 -9.32
C THR A 332 35.43 11.93 -8.12
N GLY A 333 34.96 12.96 -7.40
CA GLY A 333 35.55 13.46 -6.16
C GLY A 333 36.10 14.89 -6.28
N ALA A 334 36.48 15.46 -5.13
CA ALA A 334 37.05 16.81 -5.06
C ALA A 334 38.51 16.83 -5.54
N VAL A 335 38.80 17.75 -6.45
CA VAL A 335 40.15 18.09 -6.93
C VAL A 335 40.47 19.50 -6.42
N VAL A 336 41.65 19.67 -5.83
CA VAL A 336 42.18 20.97 -5.40
C VAL A 336 43.62 21.08 -5.91
N GLU A 337 43.88 22.14 -6.67
CA GLU A 337 45.18 22.50 -7.25
C GLU A 337 45.40 24.01 -7.04
N SER A 338 46.47 24.57 -7.61
CA SER A 338 46.70 26.02 -7.55
C SER A 338 47.09 26.61 -8.91
N ILE A 339 46.81 27.90 -9.11
CA ILE A 339 47.46 28.74 -10.13
C ILE A 339 48.64 29.44 -9.47
N VAL A 340 49.76 29.52 -10.17
CA VAL A 340 50.99 30.19 -9.75
C VAL A 340 51.35 31.26 -10.78
N ILE A 341 51.44 32.51 -10.34
CA ILE A 341 51.70 33.70 -11.16
C ILE A 341 53.01 34.33 -10.64
N ALA A 342 54.03 34.45 -11.49
CA ALA A 342 55.33 34.99 -11.10
C ALA A 342 55.54 36.42 -11.65
N SER A 343 55.76 37.38 -10.76
CA SER A 343 55.84 38.83 -11.02
C SER A 343 57.16 39.44 -10.52
N ASP A 344 57.46 40.68 -10.96
CA ASP A 344 58.50 41.54 -10.38
C ASP A 344 57.88 42.76 -9.65
N GLU A 345 57.01 42.46 -8.68
CA GLU A 345 56.42 43.48 -7.79
C GLU A 345 57.46 44.14 -6.87
N SER A 346 57.14 45.35 -6.42
CA SER A 346 58.11 46.28 -5.81
C SER A 346 58.21 46.20 -4.29
N ASP A 347 57.48 45.30 -3.63
CA ASP A 347 57.42 45.18 -2.16
C ASP A 347 58.66 44.50 -1.54
N GLY A 348 59.41 43.74 -2.36
CA GLY A 348 60.63 43.02 -1.98
C GLY A 348 60.43 41.55 -1.62
N ASP A 349 59.23 40.96 -1.76
CA ASP A 349 59.01 39.51 -1.66
C ASP A 349 58.80 38.95 -3.08
N GLU A 350 59.88 38.47 -3.73
CA GLU A 350 59.87 37.86 -5.09
C GLU A 350 59.12 36.50 -5.15
N ARG A 351 58.04 36.34 -4.39
CA ARG A 351 57.23 35.11 -4.35
C ARG A 351 56.13 35.18 -5.38
N PRO A 352 55.86 34.09 -6.10
CA PRO A 352 54.74 34.06 -7.02
C PRO A 352 53.42 34.09 -6.24
N ARG A 353 52.44 34.84 -6.74
CA ARG A 353 51.07 34.84 -6.27
C ARG A 353 50.43 33.46 -6.50
N ILE A 354 49.72 32.94 -5.49
CA ILE A 354 49.10 31.61 -5.52
C ILE A 354 47.59 31.74 -5.33
N ILE A 355 46.81 31.16 -6.25
CA ILE A 355 45.34 31.10 -6.18
C ILE A 355 44.93 29.64 -6.07
N ALA A 356 44.16 29.27 -5.05
CA ALA A 356 43.64 27.91 -4.93
C ALA A 356 42.49 27.68 -5.93
N ILE A 357 42.58 26.65 -6.76
CA ILE A 357 41.50 26.24 -7.68
C ILE A 357 40.90 24.92 -7.22
N ALA A 358 39.58 24.85 -7.15
CA ALA A 358 38.85 23.69 -6.63
C ALA A 358 37.64 23.33 -7.48
N GLY A 359 37.30 22.04 -7.54
CA GLY A 359 36.05 21.55 -8.14
C GLY A 359 35.78 20.10 -7.73
N GLU A 360 34.53 19.66 -7.84
CA GLU A 360 34.12 18.30 -7.54
C GLU A 360 33.59 17.61 -8.80
N GLY A 361 34.27 16.55 -9.24
CA GLY A 361 33.75 15.67 -10.28
C GLY A 361 32.59 14.85 -9.72
N VAL A 362 31.43 14.91 -10.37
CA VAL A 362 30.25 14.10 -10.00
C VAL A 362 29.85 13.17 -11.13
N GLN A 363 29.24 12.03 -10.79
CA GLN A 363 28.64 11.10 -11.74
C GLN A 363 27.39 10.46 -11.12
N PRO A 364 26.52 9.82 -11.93
CA PRO A 364 25.45 8.96 -11.43
C PRO A 364 26.02 7.75 -10.70
N ASN A 365 25.33 7.25 -9.66
CA ASN A 365 25.65 5.99 -8.98
C ASN A 365 24.36 5.33 -8.50
N LEU A 366 23.73 4.57 -9.36
CA LEU A 366 22.50 3.83 -9.09
C LEU A 366 22.81 2.53 -8.36
N THR A 367 22.19 2.37 -7.18
CA THR A 367 22.24 1.14 -6.39
C THR A 367 20.86 0.56 -6.23
N VAL A 368 20.78 -0.78 -6.16
CA VAL A 368 19.52 -1.52 -6.16
C VAL A 368 19.53 -2.55 -5.04
N THR A 369 18.53 -2.51 -4.17
CA THR A 369 18.42 -3.41 -3.01
C THR A 369 16.97 -3.87 -2.78
N PRO A 370 16.72 -5.17 -2.49
CA PRO A 370 17.70 -6.26 -2.40
C PRO A 370 18.20 -6.74 -3.77
N ASN A 371 19.40 -7.33 -3.79
CA ASN A 371 19.93 -8.07 -4.93
C ASN A 371 20.68 -9.31 -4.39
N PRO A 372 20.19 -10.55 -4.61
CA PRO A 372 19.01 -10.93 -5.40
C PRO A 372 17.67 -10.63 -4.73
N VAL A 373 16.59 -10.68 -5.51
CA VAL A 373 15.19 -10.76 -5.04
C VAL A 373 14.82 -12.25 -4.93
N ASP A 374 14.46 -12.70 -3.74
CA ASP A 374 14.26 -14.13 -3.44
C ASP A 374 12.94 -14.36 -2.70
N PHE A 375 11.96 -14.89 -3.43
CA PHE A 375 10.65 -15.25 -2.89
C PHE A 375 10.66 -16.59 -2.13
N GLY A 376 11.78 -17.32 -2.12
CA GLY A 376 11.91 -18.60 -1.42
C GLY A 376 10.97 -19.68 -1.97
N ARG A 377 10.38 -20.48 -1.08
CA ARG A 377 9.31 -21.44 -1.41
C ARG A 377 7.94 -20.85 -1.07
N ARG A 378 7.01 -20.95 -2.01
CA ARG A 378 5.60 -20.56 -1.90
C ARG A 378 4.71 -21.72 -2.33
N TYR A 379 3.42 -21.64 -2.02
CA TYR A 379 2.44 -22.61 -2.48
C TYR A 379 1.68 -22.11 -3.72
N LEU A 380 1.08 -23.02 -4.49
CA LEU A 380 0.31 -22.65 -5.68
C LEU A 380 -0.88 -21.75 -5.31
N GLY A 381 -1.09 -20.68 -6.08
CA GLY A 381 -2.11 -19.67 -5.81
C GLY A 381 -1.70 -18.60 -4.80
N GLU A 382 -0.63 -18.80 -4.03
CA GLU A 382 -0.06 -17.76 -3.17
C GLU A 382 0.49 -16.61 -4.03
N THR A 383 0.22 -15.36 -3.64
CA THR A 383 0.77 -14.17 -4.31
C THR A 383 1.52 -13.32 -3.31
N VAL A 384 2.80 -13.08 -3.59
CA VAL A 384 3.68 -12.25 -2.75
C VAL A 384 4.34 -11.18 -3.61
N SER A 385 4.39 -9.95 -3.11
CA SER A 385 5.18 -8.86 -3.66
C SER A 385 6.41 -8.59 -2.79
N GLN A 386 7.51 -8.16 -3.41
CA GLN A 386 8.69 -7.66 -2.73
C GLN A 386 9.14 -6.35 -3.38
N ASP A 387 9.34 -5.33 -2.55
CA ASP A 387 9.81 -4.03 -3.00
C ASP A 387 11.31 -4.05 -3.25
N VAL A 388 11.70 -3.41 -4.35
CA VAL A 388 13.07 -3.22 -4.81
C VAL A 388 13.33 -1.72 -4.80
N THR A 389 14.23 -1.28 -3.92
CA THR A 389 14.63 0.11 -3.78
C THR A 389 15.72 0.45 -4.77
N LEU A 390 15.47 1.46 -5.61
CA LEU A 390 16.44 2.08 -6.51
C LEU A 390 16.89 3.39 -5.86
N GLN A 391 18.16 3.50 -5.49
CA GLN A 391 18.73 4.67 -4.83
C GLN A 391 19.93 5.22 -5.57
N ASN A 392 19.90 6.53 -5.87
CA ASN A 392 21.03 7.25 -6.43
C ASN A 392 21.96 7.73 -5.32
N LEU A 393 23.08 7.04 -5.10
CA LEU A 393 24.13 7.45 -4.17
C LEU A 393 25.15 8.41 -4.81
N GLY A 394 24.94 8.80 -6.07
CA GLY A 394 25.81 9.66 -6.85
C GLY A 394 25.68 11.14 -6.51
N GLY A 395 26.59 11.93 -7.09
CA GLY A 395 26.56 13.40 -7.01
C GLY A 395 25.80 14.07 -8.15
N GLN A 396 25.42 13.31 -9.17
CA GLN A 396 24.63 13.73 -10.35
C GLN A 396 23.32 12.96 -10.37
N ALA A 397 22.27 13.51 -10.99
CA ALA A 397 21.02 12.79 -11.19
C ALA A 397 21.21 11.58 -12.12
N VAL A 398 20.59 10.45 -11.80
CA VAL A 398 20.52 9.24 -12.64
C VAL A 398 19.27 9.33 -13.51
N GLN A 399 19.40 9.17 -14.82
CA GLN A 399 18.28 8.95 -15.75
C GLN A 399 18.03 7.45 -15.92
N VAL A 400 16.96 6.93 -15.32
CA VAL A 400 16.49 5.57 -15.58
C VAL A 400 15.65 5.58 -16.85
N SER A 401 16.06 4.79 -17.84
CA SER A 401 15.48 4.76 -19.19
C SER A 401 14.53 3.59 -19.44
N ALA A 402 14.72 2.47 -18.73
CA ALA A 402 13.79 1.34 -18.72
C ALA A 402 13.95 0.49 -17.46
N ILE A 403 12.86 -0.11 -16.98
CA ILE A 403 12.85 -1.16 -15.97
C ILE A 403 11.96 -2.30 -16.48
N HIS A 404 12.48 -3.51 -16.58
CA HIS A 404 11.72 -4.67 -17.06
C HIS A 404 12.28 -6.00 -16.53
N LEU A 405 11.46 -7.04 -16.57
CA LEU A 405 11.91 -8.43 -16.43
C LEU A 405 12.42 -8.91 -17.80
N VAL A 406 13.57 -9.59 -17.83
CA VAL A 406 14.25 -9.97 -19.08
C VAL A 406 13.47 -11.01 -19.86
N THR A 407 12.85 -12.00 -19.19
CA THR A 407 11.91 -12.91 -19.86
C THR A 407 10.47 -12.42 -19.79
N GLY A 408 10.09 -11.76 -18.68
CA GLY A 408 8.71 -11.35 -18.42
C GLY A 408 7.75 -12.54 -18.31
N ALA A 409 8.26 -13.74 -18.10
CA ALA A 409 7.46 -14.96 -18.04
C ALA A 409 6.72 -15.05 -16.71
N ALA A 410 5.46 -15.49 -16.79
CA ALA A 410 4.75 -15.95 -15.60
C ALA A 410 5.60 -17.03 -14.89
N PRO A 411 5.71 -17.00 -13.55
CA PRO A 411 4.81 -16.31 -12.62
C PRO A 411 5.32 -14.97 -12.05
N PHE A 412 6.38 -14.37 -12.62
CA PHE A 412 6.84 -13.06 -12.17
C PHE A 412 6.10 -11.93 -12.89
N ALA A 413 5.77 -10.87 -12.17
CA ALA A 413 5.25 -9.62 -12.72
C ALA A 413 5.95 -8.43 -12.07
N LEU A 414 6.14 -7.35 -12.83
CA LEU A 414 6.77 -6.11 -12.36
C LEU A 414 5.72 -5.01 -12.29
N ASP A 415 5.60 -4.38 -11.13
CA ASP A 415 4.88 -3.13 -10.93
C ASP A 415 5.89 -1.98 -10.78
N THR A 416 5.78 -1.00 -11.68
CA THR A 416 6.62 0.21 -11.70
C THR A 416 5.90 1.43 -11.15
N HIS A 417 4.70 1.27 -10.58
CA HIS A 417 3.84 2.36 -10.09
C HIS A 417 3.61 3.46 -11.14
N GLY A 418 3.59 3.07 -12.43
CA GLY A 418 3.44 3.96 -13.58
C GLY A 418 4.73 4.64 -14.09
N GLN A 419 5.90 4.36 -13.49
CA GLN A 419 7.16 5.02 -13.83
C GLN A 419 8.15 4.09 -14.56
N GLN A 420 8.03 3.97 -15.89
CA GLN A 420 8.97 3.19 -16.71
C GLN A 420 10.29 3.92 -17.01
N SER A 421 10.29 5.26 -16.96
CA SER A 421 11.49 6.10 -17.07
C SER A 421 11.35 7.34 -16.18
N PHE A 422 12.43 7.71 -15.50
CA PHE A 422 12.42 8.81 -14.52
C PHE A 422 13.84 9.26 -14.15
N SER A 423 13.93 10.46 -13.57
CA SER A 423 15.18 11.06 -13.10
C SER A 423 15.27 10.97 -11.56
N LEU A 424 16.25 10.25 -11.03
CA LEU A 424 16.56 10.26 -9.59
C LEU A 424 17.59 11.33 -9.27
N ALA A 425 17.19 12.36 -8.52
CA ALA A 425 18.11 13.36 -7.98
C ALA A 425 19.20 12.71 -7.08
N PRO A 426 20.35 13.38 -6.85
CA PRO A 426 21.36 12.91 -5.90
C PRO A 426 20.76 12.59 -4.53
N GLN A 427 21.11 11.44 -3.96
CA GLN A 427 20.60 10.87 -2.69
C GLN A 427 19.10 10.48 -2.68
N ALA A 428 18.36 10.71 -3.76
CA ALA A 428 16.97 10.27 -3.86
C ALA A 428 16.86 8.74 -4.03
N ALA A 429 15.75 8.20 -3.55
CA ALA A 429 15.37 6.80 -3.72
C ALA A 429 13.92 6.69 -4.20
N THR A 430 13.61 5.62 -4.92
CA THR A 430 12.25 5.20 -5.26
C THR A 430 12.14 3.68 -5.15
N THR A 431 10.92 3.14 -5.20
CA THR A 431 10.66 1.70 -5.15
C THR A 431 9.90 1.23 -6.39
N VAL A 432 10.23 0.03 -6.86
CA VAL A 432 9.41 -0.78 -7.77
C VAL A 432 9.10 -2.10 -7.09
N SER A 433 7.97 -2.73 -7.40
CA SER A 433 7.56 -3.96 -6.72
C SER A 433 7.59 -5.14 -7.70
N VAL A 434 8.31 -6.21 -7.35
CA VAL A 434 8.25 -7.47 -8.09
C VAL A 434 7.22 -8.37 -7.40
N ARG A 435 6.31 -8.96 -8.17
CA ARG A 435 5.29 -9.91 -7.70
C ARG A 435 5.62 -11.32 -8.19
N PHE A 436 5.37 -12.32 -7.36
CA PHE A 436 5.46 -13.74 -7.68
C PHE A 436 4.10 -14.41 -7.38
N SER A 437 3.46 -14.96 -8.41
CA SER A 437 2.12 -15.57 -8.36
C SER A 437 2.10 -16.94 -9.07
N PRO A 438 2.73 -17.99 -8.50
CA PRO A 438 2.87 -19.28 -9.17
C PRO A 438 1.57 -20.10 -9.26
N THR A 439 1.26 -20.53 -10.48
CA THR A 439 0.16 -21.47 -10.78
C THR A 439 0.63 -22.92 -11.02
N GLN A 440 1.93 -23.13 -11.24
CA GLN A 440 2.53 -24.46 -11.47
C GLN A 440 3.68 -24.71 -10.48
N ALA A 441 3.83 -25.96 -10.02
CA ALA A 441 4.90 -26.35 -9.11
C ALA A 441 6.24 -26.52 -9.86
N ALA A 442 7.11 -25.52 -9.76
CA ALA A 442 8.45 -25.52 -10.34
C ALA A 442 9.39 -24.55 -9.60
N SER A 443 10.67 -24.53 -9.98
CA SER A 443 11.58 -23.42 -9.65
C SER A 443 11.60 -22.43 -10.81
N PHE A 444 11.43 -21.15 -10.51
CA PHE A 444 11.37 -20.06 -11.47
C PHE A 444 12.52 -19.07 -11.22
N ALA A 445 13.08 -18.56 -12.31
CA ALA A 445 14.09 -17.51 -12.27
C ALA A 445 13.87 -16.55 -13.45
N ASP A 446 14.04 -15.26 -13.20
CA ASP A 446 14.13 -14.20 -14.20
C ASP A 446 15.20 -13.19 -13.73
N VAL A 447 15.46 -12.17 -14.52
CA VAL A 447 16.36 -11.06 -14.18
C VAL A 447 15.57 -9.76 -14.31
N LEU A 448 15.56 -8.95 -13.27
CA LEU A 448 15.12 -7.56 -13.34
C LEU A 448 16.28 -6.74 -13.93
N GLU A 449 16.11 -6.27 -15.17
CA GLU A 449 17.07 -5.42 -15.87
C GLU A 449 16.62 -3.95 -15.81
N ILE A 450 17.48 -3.13 -15.20
CA ILE A 450 17.32 -1.68 -15.06
C ILE A 450 18.35 -1.01 -15.96
N ARG A 451 17.86 -0.15 -16.86
CA ARG A 451 18.69 0.62 -17.78
C ARG A 451 18.78 2.08 -17.37
N SER A 452 19.97 2.65 -17.40
CA SER A 452 20.22 4.04 -16.98
C SER A 452 21.44 4.67 -17.64
N ASP A 453 21.72 5.94 -17.32
CA ASP A 453 22.98 6.63 -17.64
C ASP A 453 24.10 6.37 -16.61
N ASP A 454 23.90 5.40 -15.71
CA ASP A 454 24.92 4.96 -14.76
C ASP A 454 26.11 4.27 -15.46
N PRO A 455 27.36 4.50 -15.03
CA PRO A 455 28.53 3.81 -15.58
C PRO A 455 28.51 2.26 -15.49
N ASN A 456 27.64 1.69 -14.65
CA ASN A 456 27.44 0.24 -14.48
C ASN A 456 26.21 -0.30 -15.25
N ASP A 457 25.65 0.45 -16.22
CA ASP A 457 24.56 0.00 -17.07
C ASP A 457 24.91 -1.25 -17.91
N PRO A 458 23.99 -2.23 -18.07
CA PRO A 458 22.70 -2.36 -17.38
C PRO A 458 22.85 -3.04 -16.01
N ILE A 459 22.13 -2.52 -15.00
CA ILE A 459 22.06 -3.18 -13.69
C ILE A 459 21.11 -4.37 -13.80
N ARG A 460 21.59 -5.53 -13.34
CA ARG A 460 20.83 -6.79 -13.32
C ARG A 460 20.69 -7.30 -11.90
N VAL A 461 19.45 -7.61 -11.54
CA VAL A 461 19.07 -8.19 -10.25
C VAL A 461 18.44 -9.54 -10.51
N ASP A 462 19.04 -10.61 -9.97
CA ASP A 462 18.46 -11.95 -10.09
C ASP A 462 17.14 -12.01 -9.31
N VAL A 463 16.08 -12.48 -9.96
CA VAL A 463 14.76 -12.70 -9.37
C VAL A 463 14.53 -14.21 -9.34
N ARG A 464 14.26 -14.78 -8.16
CA ARG A 464 14.02 -16.22 -8.02
C ARG A 464 12.92 -16.56 -7.04
N GLY A 465 12.26 -17.68 -7.29
CA GLY A 465 11.20 -18.22 -6.45
C GLY A 465 10.94 -19.68 -6.80
N SER A 466 10.38 -20.43 -5.87
CA SER A 466 9.99 -21.81 -6.08
C SER A 466 8.58 -22.03 -5.57
N ALA A 467 7.84 -22.87 -6.28
CA ALA A 467 6.45 -23.16 -6.01
C ALA A 467 6.25 -24.67 -5.84
N ALA A 468 5.45 -25.06 -4.86
CA ALA A 468 5.02 -26.43 -4.66
C ALA A 468 3.50 -26.47 -4.46
N GLN A 469 2.88 -27.62 -4.72
CA GLN A 469 1.53 -27.86 -4.22
C GLN A 469 1.54 -27.89 -2.68
N PRO A 470 0.58 -27.26 -1.98
CA PRO A 470 0.54 -27.28 -0.51
C PRO A 470 0.37 -28.71 0.03
N PRO A 471 0.82 -28.98 1.28
CA PRO A 471 0.35 -30.13 2.03
C PRO A 471 -1.13 -29.92 2.37
N ILE A 472 -1.95 -30.97 2.35
CA ILE A 472 -3.38 -30.89 2.67
C ILE A 472 -3.71 -32.04 3.63
N ILE A 473 -4.18 -31.72 4.83
CA ILE A 473 -4.62 -32.73 5.79
C ILE A 473 -6.01 -33.24 5.44
N SER A 474 -6.13 -34.56 5.27
CA SER A 474 -7.41 -35.25 5.12
C SER A 474 -7.66 -36.16 6.32
N LEU A 475 -8.91 -36.22 6.75
CA LEU A 475 -9.39 -37.11 7.81
C LEU A 475 -10.46 -38.00 7.18
N ASN A 476 -10.26 -39.31 7.20
CA ASN A 476 -11.22 -40.29 6.66
C ASN A 476 -11.44 -41.44 7.66
N PRO A 477 -12.64 -41.55 8.28
CA PRO A 477 -13.75 -40.59 8.23
C PRO A 477 -13.41 -39.26 8.95
N ALA A 478 -14.22 -38.22 8.73
CA ALA A 478 -14.09 -36.92 9.43
C ALA A 478 -14.79 -36.89 10.80
N THR A 479 -15.61 -37.91 11.09
CA THR A 479 -16.32 -38.15 12.35
C THR A 479 -16.10 -39.60 12.80
N LEU A 480 -16.08 -39.84 14.11
CA LEU A 480 -16.13 -41.17 14.71
C LEU A 480 -17.26 -41.23 15.73
N ASP A 481 -18.40 -41.75 15.30
CA ASP A 481 -19.42 -42.24 16.23
C ASP A 481 -19.03 -43.61 16.78
N PHE A 482 -19.25 -43.83 18.06
CA PHE A 482 -19.04 -45.09 18.78
C PHE A 482 -20.36 -45.82 19.11
N GLY A 483 -21.51 -45.14 19.05
CA GLY A 483 -22.81 -45.71 19.42
C GLY A 483 -22.95 -46.00 20.93
N GLU A 484 -23.88 -46.91 21.29
CA GLU A 484 -24.05 -47.37 22.67
C GLU A 484 -22.88 -48.27 23.13
N VAL A 485 -22.22 -47.90 24.23
CA VAL A 485 -21.18 -48.71 24.92
C VAL A 485 -21.55 -48.85 26.39
N GLN A 486 -21.52 -50.08 26.94
CA GLN A 486 -21.88 -50.29 28.34
C GLN A 486 -20.80 -49.79 29.31
N LEU A 487 -21.20 -49.37 30.52
CA LEU A 487 -20.27 -48.98 31.57
C LEU A 487 -19.25 -50.08 31.90
N ALA A 488 -17.98 -49.66 31.97
CA ALA A 488 -16.80 -50.51 32.12
C ALA A 488 -16.47 -51.43 30.92
N GLU A 489 -17.10 -51.23 29.77
CA GLU A 489 -16.57 -51.67 28.47
C GLU A 489 -15.81 -50.53 27.76
N GLU A 490 -15.20 -50.85 26.62
CA GLU A 490 -14.50 -49.89 25.76
C GLU A 490 -14.65 -50.27 24.29
N ASP A 491 -14.84 -49.28 23.41
CA ASP A 491 -14.76 -49.45 21.95
C ASP A 491 -13.59 -48.61 21.40
N THR A 492 -13.00 -49.06 20.30
CA THR A 492 -11.85 -48.42 19.65
C THR A 492 -12.05 -48.37 18.15
N ARG A 493 -12.23 -47.16 17.62
CA ARG A 493 -12.43 -46.88 16.19
C ARG A 493 -11.25 -46.09 15.63
N SER A 494 -11.07 -46.11 14.32
CA SER A 494 -9.86 -45.59 13.70
C SER A 494 -10.14 -44.58 12.60
N VAL A 495 -9.45 -43.44 12.64
CA VAL A 495 -9.37 -42.49 11.53
C VAL A 495 -8.09 -42.72 10.73
N THR A 496 -8.18 -42.55 9.41
CA THR A 496 -7.03 -42.41 8.52
C THR A 496 -6.72 -40.92 8.33
N VAL A 497 -5.57 -40.48 8.82
CA VAL A 497 -5.04 -39.12 8.63
C VAL A 497 -4.13 -39.15 7.41
N GLY A 498 -4.55 -38.53 6.33
CA GLY A 498 -3.85 -38.51 5.05
C GLY A 498 -3.21 -37.16 4.73
N ASN A 499 -2.20 -37.20 3.86
CA ASN A 499 -1.74 -36.04 3.12
C ASN A 499 -2.29 -36.10 1.68
N ALA A 500 -3.38 -35.39 1.43
CA ALA A 500 -3.98 -35.24 0.10
C ALA A 500 -3.27 -34.17 -0.75
N GLY A 501 -2.30 -33.46 -0.19
CA GLY A 501 -1.52 -32.42 -0.86
C GLY A 501 -0.26 -32.92 -1.55
N GLY A 502 0.46 -32.00 -2.18
CA GLY A 502 1.67 -32.30 -2.98
C GLY A 502 3.00 -31.87 -2.33
N SER A 503 3.00 -31.52 -1.04
CA SER A 503 4.19 -31.32 -0.21
C SER A 503 4.09 -32.13 1.08
N ASP A 504 5.21 -32.39 1.77
CA ASP A 504 5.22 -33.10 3.05
C ASP A 504 4.37 -32.41 4.15
N LEU A 505 3.35 -33.13 4.64
CA LEU A 505 2.48 -32.72 5.74
C LEU A 505 3.09 -33.17 7.06
N THR A 506 3.40 -32.24 7.95
CA THR A 506 3.90 -32.53 9.30
C THR A 506 2.82 -32.26 10.34
N VAL A 507 2.26 -33.33 10.91
CA VAL A 507 1.30 -33.29 12.00
C VAL A 507 2.07 -33.25 13.32
N SER A 508 2.32 -32.02 13.79
CA SER A 508 3.18 -31.71 14.94
C SER A 508 2.53 -32.04 16.27
N ARG A 509 1.19 -32.02 16.35
CA ARG A 509 0.42 -32.34 17.55
C ARG A 509 -0.87 -33.08 17.19
N VAL A 510 -1.20 -34.09 17.99
CA VAL A 510 -2.53 -34.69 18.12
C VAL A 510 -2.93 -34.52 19.59
N ALA A 511 -4.13 -34.01 19.84
CA ALA A 511 -4.65 -33.83 21.20
C ALA A 511 -6.17 -33.96 21.21
N VAL A 512 -6.72 -34.52 22.28
CA VAL A 512 -8.16 -34.40 22.58
C VAL A 512 -8.45 -32.94 22.98
N ASP A 513 -9.56 -32.37 22.49
CA ASP A 513 -9.99 -31.01 22.82
C ASP A 513 -10.27 -30.89 24.33
N ALA A 514 -9.96 -29.75 24.94
CA ALA A 514 -10.09 -29.52 26.38
C ALA A 514 -11.54 -29.57 26.90
N GLN A 515 -12.54 -29.49 26.01
CA GLN A 515 -13.98 -29.59 26.32
C GLN A 515 -14.51 -31.03 26.19
N THR A 516 -13.72 -31.95 25.62
CA THR A 516 -14.13 -33.35 25.42
C THR A 516 -14.17 -34.11 26.75
N PRO A 517 -15.20 -34.94 27.02
CA PRO A 517 -15.26 -35.81 28.18
C PRO A 517 -14.04 -36.74 28.32
N ALA A 518 -13.72 -37.14 29.55
CA ALA A 518 -12.54 -37.95 29.88
C ALA A 518 -12.63 -39.41 29.36
N ASP A 519 -13.80 -39.76 28.84
CA ASP A 519 -14.23 -41.02 28.28
C ASP A 519 -13.54 -41.30 26.92
N PHE A 520 -13.13 -40.24 26.20
CA PHE A 520 -12.36 -40.33 24.96
C PHE A 520 -10.85 -40.22 25.18
N SER A 521 -10.08 -41.03 24.46
CA SER A 521 -8.62 -41.07 24.57
C SER A 521 -7.93 -41.41 23.25
N VAL A 522 -6.71 -40.86 23.06
CA VAL A 522 -5.84 -41.14 21.91
C VAL A 522 -4.46 -41.58 22.39
N SER A 523 -3.83 -42.50 21.66
CA SER A 523 -2.59 -43.17 22.08
C SER A 523 -1.29 -42.46 21.68
N VAL A 524 -1.37 -41.43 20.83
CA VAL A 524 -0.22 -40.69 20.30
C VAL A 524 -0.44 -39.17 20.40
N SER A 525 0.66 -38.43 20.59
CA SER A 525 0.66 -36.96 20.68
C SER A 525 1.09 -36.25 19.40
N SER A 526 1.49 -36.99 18.36
CA SER A 526 1.87 -36.49 17.03
C SER A 526 1.91 -37.66 16.04
N LEU A 527 1.78 -37.38 14.73
CA LEU A 527 1.94 -38.38 13.66
C LEU A 527 3.22 -38.18 12.83
N GLY A 528 3.97 -37.11 13.10
CA GLY A 528 5.21 -36.81 12.38
C GLY A 528 4.95 -36.31 10.97
N THR A 529 5.81 -36.67 10.02
CA THR A 529 5.74 -36.20 8.63
C THR A 529 5.20 -37.29 7.70
N LEU A 530 4.18 -36.93 6.92
CA LEU A 530 3.52 -37.73 5.90
C LEU A 530 3.83 -37.12 4.53
N SER A 531 4.50 -37.86 3.66
CA SER A 531 4.74 -37.42 2.28
C SER A 531 3.46 -37.41 1.43
N PRO A 532 3.43 -36.74 0.27
CA PRO A 532 2.26 -36.70 -0.62
C PRO A 532 1.64 -38.08 -0.88
N GLY A 533 0.33 -38.21 -0.66
CA GLY A 533 -0.40 -39.48 -0.79
C GLY A 533 -0.16 -40.50 0.34
N GLN A 534 0.72 -40.23 1.30
CA GLN A 534 0.91 -41.06 2.48
C GLN A 534 -0.19 -40.78 3.52
N SER A 535 -0.55 -41.82 4.28
CA SER A 535 -1.44 -41.71 5.43
C SER A 535 -0.86 -42.42 6.67
N ALA A 536 -1.40 -42.04 7.83
CA ALA A 536 -1.23 -42.73 9.10
C ALA A 536 -2.60 -43.05 9.71
N ARG A 537 -2.68 -44.19 10.41
CA ARG A 537 -3.87 -44.58 11.17
C ARG A 537 -3.75 -44.06 12.60
N LEU A 538 -4.78 -43.41 13.10
CA LEU A 538 -4.96 -43.09 14.51
C LEU A 538 -6.13 -43.90 15.04
N ASP A 539 -5.89 -44.71 16.07
CA ASP A 539 -6.96 -45.35 16.84
C ASP A 539 -7.38 -44.42 17.99
N VAL A 540 -8.69 -44.19 18.12
CA VAL A 540 -9.35 -43.41 19.17
C VAL A 540 -10.20 -44.38 19.99
N ARG A 541 -10.09 -44.30 21.31
CA ARG A 541 -10.79 -45.19 22.26
C ARG A 541 -11.81 -44.41 23.07
N TYR A 542 -13.03 -44.94 23.13
CA TYR A 542 -14.13 -44.46 23.97
C TYR A 542 -14.41 -45.49 25.07
N ALA A 543 -14.53 -45.04 26.32
CA ALA A 543 -14.89 -45.87 27.46
C ALA A 543 -15.70 -45.04 28.48
N PRO A 544 -17.03 -45.17 28.51
CA PRO A 544 -17.90 -44.33 29.33
C PRO A 544 -17.71 -44.57 30.83
N LEU A 545 -17.59 -43.47 31.58
CA LEU A 545 -17.36 -43.44 33.03
C LEU A 545 -18.63 -43.10 33.84
N ALA A 546 -19.69 -42.60 33.19
CA ALA A 546 -20.97 -42.25 33.82
C ALA A 546 -22.18 -42.58 32.90
N PRO A 547 -23.36 -42.95 33.45
CA PRO A 547 -24.53 -43.35 32.66
C PRO A 547 -25.43 -42.16 32.26
N THR A 548 -24.86 -41.01 31.91
CA THR A 548 -25.63 -39.75 31.76
C THR A 548 -25.39 -39.07 30.42
N GLY A 549 -26.15 -39.47 29.39
CA GLY A 549 -26.28 -38.77 28.11
C GLY A 549 -25.26 -39.16 27.04
N SER A 550 -25.27 -38.42 25.94
CA SER A 550 -24.31 -38.56 24.84
C SER A 550 -23.00 -37.83 25.16
N ASP A 551 -21.89 -38.56 25.09
CA ASP A 551 -20.55 -38.01 25.16
C ASP A 551 -20.14 -37.51 23.78
N ASN A 552 -19.94 -36.20 23.65
CA ASN A 552 -19.52 -35.55 22.41
C ASN A 552 -18.17 -34.85 22.60
N GLY A 553 -17.32 -34.86 21.57
CA GLY A 553 -15.98 -34.28 21.67
C GLY A 553 -15.23 -34.16 20.35
N ALA A 554 -13.94 -33.87 20.43
CA ALA A 554 -13.08 -33.77 19.25
C ALA A 554 -11.61 -34.14 19.50
N VAL A 555 -10.94 -34.63 18.46
CA VAL A 555 -9.48 -34.68 18.38
C VAL A 555 -8.97 -33.58 17.45
N GLU A 556 -8.09 -32.73 17.96
CA GLU A 556 -7.39 -31.70 17.21
C GLU A 556 -6.05 -32.18 16.66
N PHE A 557 -5.79 -31.87 15.39
CA PHE A 557 -4.56 -32.15 14.66
C PHE A 557 -3.90 -30.83 14.27
N THR A 558 -2.80 -30.45 14.92
CA THR A 558 -2.01 -29.28 14.51
C THR A 558 -1.00 -29.69 13.44
N SER A 559 -1.02 -29.03 12.29
CA SER A 559 -0.18 -29.37 11.14
C SER A 559 0.43 -28.15 10.44
N ASN A 560 1.26 -28.39 9.41
CA ASN A 560 1.78 -27.36 8.51
C ASN A 560 0.92 -27.16 7.24
N ASP A 561 -0.31 -27.69 7.20
CA ASP A 561 -1.30 -27.33 6.19
C ASP A 561 -1.60 -25.82 6.28
N PRO A 562 -1.37 -25.03 5.21
CA PRO A 562 -1.56 -23.59 5.24
C PRO A 562 -3.05 -23.16 5.23
N VAL A 563 -3.97 -24.05 4.85
CA VAL A 563 -5.43 -23.81 4.81
C VAL A 563 -6.08 -24.31 6.10
N ARG A 564 -5.65 -25.48 6.60
CA ARG A 564 -6.17 -26.14 7.82
C ARG A 564 -5.05 -26.43 8.83
N PRO A 565 -4.40 -25.39 9.41
CA PRO A 565 -3.32 -25.58 10.37
C PRO A 565 -3.77 -26.28 11.66
N VAL A 566 -5.07 -26.24 11.96
CA VAL A 566 -5.74 -27.13 12.92
C VAL A 566 -6.90 -27.82 12.20
N ALA A 567 -6.87 -29.15 12.13
CA ALA A 567 -8.02 -29.95 11.70
C ALA A 567 -8.67 -30.63 12.92
N ARG A 568 -9.98 -30.85 12.85
CA ARG A 568 -10.78 -31.47 13.92
C ARG A 568 -11.45 -32.74 13.40
N LEU A 569 -11.40 -33.79 14.21
CA LEU A 569 -12.15 -35.04 14.08
C LEU A 569 -13.24 -35.04 15.15
N THR A 570 -14.51 -35.03 14.78
CA THR A 570 -15.62 -35.07 15.75
C THR A 570 -15.79 -36.48 16.30
N LEU A 571 -16.09 -36.59 17.60
CA LEU A 571 -16.35 -37.83 18.31
C LEU A 571 -17.76 -37.80 18.93
N SER A 572 -18.49 -38.91 18.86
CA SER A 572 -19.76 -39.12 19.58
C SER A 572 -19.82 -40.53 20.16
N GLY A 573 -20.52 -40.72 21.27
CA GLY A 573 -20.80 -42.02 21.88
C GLY A 573 -21.86 -41.91 22.97
N VAL A 574 -22.44 -43.02 23.40
CA VAL A 574 -23.46 -43.04 24.47
C VAL A 574 -23.12 -44.10 25.50
N GLY A 575 -22.94 -43.69 26.75
CA GLY A 575 -22.74 -44.60 27.88
C GLY A 575 -24.03 -45.24 28.36
N THR A 576 -24.12 -46.57 28.33
CA THR A 576 -25.33 -47.32 28.74
C THR A 576 -25.12 -48.21 29.96
N ASN A 577 -26.20 -48.49 30.68
CA ASN A 577 -26.24 -49.40 31.82
C ASN A 577 -27.67 -49.97 31.97
N PRO A 578 -28.08 -50.91 31.09
CA PRO A 578 -29.41 -51.51 31.14
C PRO A 578 -29.54 -52.38 32.40
N GLU A 579 -30.70 -52.33 33.07
CA GLU A 579 -30.97 -53.10 34.30
C GLU A 579 -32.21 -53.96 34.10
N ALA A 580 -32.05 -55.28 34.08
CA ALA A 580 -33.09 -56.24 33.78
C ALA A 580 -33.78 -56.74 35.05
N ARG A 581 -35.11 -56.60 35.11
CA ARG A 581 -35.94 -57.16 36.19
C ARG A 581 -36.99 -58.10 35.63
N ILE A 582 -37.42 -59.07 36.43
CA ILE A 582 -38.54 -59.97 36.11
C ILE A 582 -39.55 -60.00 37.27
N ALA A 583 -40.84 -59.94 36.95
CA ALA A 583 -41.94 -59.94 37.91
C ALA A 583 -43.11 -60.80 37.41
N PRO A 584 -43.93 -61.41 38.29
CA PRO A 584 -43.77 -61.48 39.75
C PRO A 584 -42.57 -62.37 40.15
N ALA A 585 -42.14 -62.29 41.42
CA ALA A 585 -40.99 -63.07 41.92
C ALA A 585 -41.26 -64.58 42.04
N SER A 586 -42.54 -65.00 42.03
CA SER A 586 -42.98 -66.40 41.99
C SER A 586 -44.43 -66.46 41.52
N ILE A 587 -44.85 -67.60 40.96
CA ILE A 587 -46.23 -67.85 40.50
C ILE A 587 -46.80 -69.08 41.24
N ASP A 588 -48.04 -68.99 41.71
CA ASP A 588 -48.81 -70.12 42.23
C ASP A 588 -50.19 -70.15 41.59
N PHE A 589 -50.63 -71.33 41.14
CA PHE A 589 -51.97 -71.55 40.57
C PHE A 589 -52.93 -72.27 41.53
N GLY A 590 -52.50 -72.60 42.74
CA GLY A 590 -53.34 -73.24 43.76
C GLY A 590 -53.83 -74.65 43.36
N ALA A 591 -54.97 -75.06 43.93
CA ALA A 591 -55.59 -76.36 43.66
C ALA A 591 -56.55 -76.28 42.45
N VAL A 592 -56.13 -76.87 41.34
CA VAL A 592 -56.86 -76.89 40.06
C VAL A 592 -57.35 -78.32 39.78
N PRO A 593 -58.63 -78.55 39.42
CA PRO A 593 -59.11 -79.87 39.07
C PRO A 593 -58.33 -80.52 37.92
N VAL A 594 -58.01 -81.81 38.05
CA VAL A 594 -57.25 -82.55 37.05
C VAL A 594 -58.00 -82.54 35.70
N GLY A 595 -57.34 -82.01 34.66
CA GLY A 595 -57.91 -81.79 33.33
C GLY A 595 -58.59 -80.45 33.11
N SER A 596 -58.69 -79.57 34.12
CA SER A 596 -59.10 -78.17 33.98
C SER A 596 -57.88 -77.25 33.85
N ALA A 597 -58.07 -76.10 33.21
CA ALA A 597 -57.05 -75.06 33.09
C ALA A 597 -57.26 -73.95 34.13
N ALA A 598 -56.18 -73.45 34.71
CA ALA A 598 -56.18 -72.25 35.54
C ALA A 598 -56.26 -70.97 34.70
N PRO A 599 -56.71 -69.83 35.27
CA PRO A 599 -56.48 -68.52 34.68
C PRO A 599 -54.97 -68.29 34.46
N PRO A 600 -54.53 -67.75 33.30
CA PRO A 600 -53.11 -67.51 33.05
C PRO A 600 -52.58 -66.33 33.86
N VAL A 601 -51.32 -66.43 34.29
CA VAL A 601 -50.61 -65.37 35.04
C VAL A 601 -49.59 -64.69 34.13
N SER A 602 -49.64 -63.36 34.07
CA SER A 602 -48.67 -62.56 33.30
C SER A 602 -47.31 -62.52 34.01
N VAL A 603 -46.24 -62.76 33.26
CA VAL A 603 -44.84 -62.53 33.66
C VAL A 603 -44.27 -61.41 32.79
N THR A 604 -43.58 -60.47 33.43
CA THR A 604 -43.08 -59.23 32.83
C THR A 604 -41.57 -59.15 33.03
N VAL A 605 -40.81 -59.01 31.95
CA VAL A 605 -39.41 -58.58 31.98
C VAL A 605 -39.38 -57.08 31.68
N SER A 606 -38.74 -56.28 32.52
CA SER A 606 -38.62 -54.82 32.35
C SER A 606 -37.16 -54.38 32.31
N ASN A 607 -36.90 -53.31 31.56
CA ASN A 607 -35.65 -52.56 31.64
C ASN A 607 -35.85 -51.36 32.57
N THR A 608 -35.25 -51.40 33.78
CA THR A 608 -35.27 -50.28 34.74
C THR A 608 -34.00 -49.44 34.73
N GLY A 609 -33.05 -49.76 33.84
CA GLY A 609 -31.78 -49.04 33.68
C GLY A 609 -31.82 -48.06 32.51
N PHE A 610 -30.62 -47.69 32.04
CA PHE A 610 -30.41 -46.70 30.97
C PHE A 610 -29.81 -47.35 29.73
N GLY A 611 -30.29 -46.96 28.54
CA GLY A 611 -29.91 -47.59 27.27
C GLY A 611 -30.62 -48.93 27.01
N THR A 612 -30.26 -49.59 25.91
CA THR A 612 -31.04 -50.68 25.35
C THR A 612 -30.79 -52.04 26.02
N LEU A 613 -31.85 -52.67 26.54
CA LEU A 613 -31.82 -54.04 27.03
C LEU A 613 -32.31 -55.02 25.95
N ILE A 614 -31.46 -55.97 25.54
CA ILE A 614 -31.85 -57.05 24.64
C ILE A 614 -32.21 -58.28 25.47
N VAL A 615 -33.47 -58.73 25.38
CA VAL A 615 -33.90 -60.04 25.90
C VAL A 615 -33.68 -61.07 24.80
N HIS A 616 -32.63 -61.88 24.93
CA HIS A 616 -32.25 -62.88 23.92
C HIS A 616 -33.22 -64.06 23.89
N THR A 617 -33.68 -64.53 25.05
CA THR A 617 -34.66 -65.61 25.18
C THR A 617 -35.59 -65.38 26.36
N LEU A 618 -36.86 -65.77 26.25
CA LEU A 618 -37.80 -65.91 27.36
C LEU A 618 -38.62 -67.19 27.13
N GLY A 619 -38.66 -68.10 28.11
CA GLY A 619 -39.28 -69.41 27.95
C GLY A 619 -39.34 -70.25 29.22
N MET A 620 -39.86 -71.48 29.13
CA MET A 620 -39.86 -72.43 30.24
C MET A 620 -38.44 -72.98 30.48
N GLY A 621 -37.95 -72.85 31.71
CA GLY A 621 -36.64 -73.32 32.15
C GLY A 621 -36.53 -74.84 32.17
N SER A 622 -35.30 -75.35 32.07
CA SER A 622 -35.00 -76.79 32.02
C SER A 622 -35.48 -77.51 33.29
N GLY A 623 -36.29 -78.56 33.11
CA GLY A 623 -36.88 -79.34 34.20
C GLY A 623 -38.29 -78.93 34.60
N SER A 624 -38.87 -77.91 33.96
CA SER A 624 -40.28 -77.53 34.15
C SER A 624 -41.25 -78.67 33.81
N ASN A 625 -42.30 -78.83 34.60
CA ASN A 625 -43.34 -79.82 34.35
C ASN A 625 -44.19 -79.44 33.11
N PRO A 626 -44.55 -80.40 32.22
CA PRO A 626 -45.33 -80.13 31.00
C PRO A 626 -46.77 -79.67 31.25
N ASP A 627 -47.27 -79.75 32.49
CA ASP A 627 -48.55 -79.16 32.88
C ASP A 627 -48.51 -77.61 32.83
N PHE A 628 -47.33 -76.99 32.68
CA PHE A 628 -47.13 -75.55 32.45
C PHE A 628 -46.72 -75.24 31.00
N SER A 629 -47.19 -74.11 30.47
CA SER A 629 -46.72 -73.55 29.19
C SER A 629 -46.62 -72.03 29.22
N LEU A 630 -45.71 -71.47 28.41
CA LEU A 630 -45.58 -70.02 28.20
C LEU A 630 -46.17 -69.67 26.83
N GLN A 631 -47.07 -68.69 26.79
CA GLN A 631 -47.79 -68.24 25.60
C GLN A 631 -47.88 -66.70 25.58
N ASN A 632 -48.47 -66.13 24.52
CA ASN A 632 -48.81 -64.71 24.41
C ASN A 632 -47.65 -63.74 24.75
N LEU A 633 -46.47 -63.96 24.16
CA LEU A 633 -45.36 -63.00 24.22
C LEU A 633 -45.77 -61.70 23.49
N SER A 634 -45.57 -60.54 24.12
CA SER A 634 -45.96 -59.25 23.54
C SER A 634 -45.07 -58.79 22.38
N ARG A 635 -43.83 -59.28 22.31
CA ARG A 635 -42.87 -58.98 21.21
C ARG A 635 -42.10 -60.26 20.84
N PRO A 636 -41.72 -60.45 19.56
CA PRO A 636 -40.87 -61.58 19.16
C PRO A 636 -39.46 -61.46 19.75
N LEU A 637 -38.79 -62.60 19.92
CA LEU A 637 -37.43 -62.69 20.47
C LEU A 637 -36.38 -62.86 19.34
N PRO A 638 -35.18 -62.27 19.47
CA PRO A 638 -34.72 -61.41 20.58
C PRO A 638 -35.45 -60.05 20.58
N ALA A 639 -35.85 -59.60 21.76
CA ALA A 639 -36.62 -58.36 21.94
C ALA A 639 -35.73 -57.23 22.45
N SER A 640 -35.76 -56.07 21.80
CA SER A 640 -35.11 -54.85 22.26
C SER A 640 -36.07 -54.02 23.12
N LEU A 641 -35.65 -53.66 24.33
CA LEU A 641 -36.39 -52.87 25.31
C LEU A 641 -35.59 -51.61 25.67
N ALA A 642 -36.09 -50.44 25.25
CA ALA A 642 -35.58 -49.16 25.73
C ALA A 642 -35.84 -49.01 27.25
N ALA A 643 -35.25 -47.99 27.89
CA ALA A 643 -35.49 -47.69 29.31
C ALA A 643 -36.99 -47.55 29.59
N GLY A 644 -37.48 -48.17 30.68
CA GLY A 644 -38.89 -48.22 31.05
C GLY A 644 -39.76 -49.19 30.22
N GLN A 645 -39.30 -49.69 29.07
CA GLN A 645 -40.06 -50.66 28.27
C GLN A 645 -40.09 -52.05 28.90
N VAL A 646 -41.15 -52.79 28.56
CA VAL A 646 -41.43 -54.14 29.09
C VAL A 646 -41.71 -55.16 27.99
N LEU A 647 -41.36 -56.41 28.27
CA LEU A 647 -41.76 -57.61 27.53
C LEU A 647 -42.65 -58.45 28.44
N THR A 648 -43.89 -58.73 28.02
CA THR A 648 -44.83 -59.56 28.77
C THR A 648 -45.04 -60.90 28.09
N ALA A 649 -45.35 -61.92 28.88
CA ALA A 649 -45.77 -63.25 28.43
C ALA A 649 -46.76 -63.83 29.46
N GLN A 650 -47.51 -64.86 29.08
CA GLN A 650 -48.49 -65.51 29.97
C GLN A 650 -48.11 -66.95 30.27
N VAL A 651 -48.07 -67.30 31.56
CA VAL A 651 -47.90 -68.66 32.06
C VAL A 651 -49.27 -69.30 32.24
N HIS A 652 -49.49 -70.45 31.60
CA HIS A 652 -50.69 -71.26 31.75
C HIS A 652 -50.38 -72.53 32.53
N PHE A 653 -51.33 -73.02 33.33
CA PHE A 653 -51.26 -74.29 34.06
C PHE A 653 -52.50 -75.16 33.81
N THR A 654 -52.33 -76.46 33.58
CA THR A 654 -53.41 -77.42 33.33
C THR A 654 -53.01 -78.83 33.81
N PRO A 655 -53.21 -79.17 35.10
CA PRO A 655 -52.68 -80.40 35.69
C PRO A 655 -53.26 -81.67 35.05
N GLN A 656 -52.39 -82.56 34.55
CA GLN A 656 -52.79 -83.83 33.93
C GLN A 656 -52.93 -85.00 34.93
N ALA A 657 -52.54 -84.80 36.18
CA ALA A 657 -52.74 -85.74 37.28
C ALA A 657 -52.75 -84.99 38.63
N ALA A 658 -53.15 -85.68 39.71
CA ALA A 658 -53.18 -85.09 41.05
C ALA A 658 -51.76 -84.84 41.64
N GLY A 659 -51.67 -84.01 42.67
CA GLY A 659 -50.43 -83.67 43.37
C GLY A 659 -49.75 -82.39 42.86
N GLU A 660 -48.70 -81.96 43.56
CA GLU A 660 -47.92 -80.76 43.27
C GLU A 660 -47.18 -80.83 41.92
N ARG A 661 -47.10 -79.70 41.23
CA ARG A 661 -46.41 -79.49 39.95
C ARG A 661 -45.58 -78.22 40.08
N THR A 662 -44.34 -78.26 39.60
CA THR A 662 -43.44 -77.11 39.62
C THR A 662 -42.79 -76.87 38.26
N ALA A 663 -42.46 -75.62 38.01
CA ALA A 663 -41.81 -75.14 36.81
C ALA A 663 -40.99 -73.87 37.12
N ALA A 664 -40.28 -73.37 36.12
CA ALA A 664 -39.68 -72.03 36.17
C ALA A 664 -39.77 -71.36 34.80
N VAL A 665 -40.03 -70.06 34.77
CA VAL A 665 -39.82 -69.22 33.59
C VAL A 665 -38.40 -68.68 33.67
N ALA A 666 -37.63 -68.75 32.59
CA ALA A 666 -36.27 -68.26 32.51
C ALA A 666 -36.12 -67.27 31.35
N ALA A 667 -35.39 -66.19 31.59
CA ALA A 667 -34.98 -65.23 30.57
C ALA A 667 -33.45 -65.15 30.49
N SER A 668 -32.91 -64.85 29.32
CA SER A 668 -31.51 -64.44 29.13
C SER A 668 -31.46 -63.06 28.49
N THR A 669 -30.54 -62.21 28.94
CA THR A 669 -30.55 -60.77 28.66
C THR A 669 -29.14 -60.25 28.34
N SER A 670 -29.06 -59.04 27.80
CA SER A 670 -27.80 -58.29 27.61
C SER A 670 -27.41 -57.39 28.80
N ASP A 671 -28.13 -57.50 29.93
CA ASP A 671 -27.69 -56.93 31.19
C ASP A 671 -26.54 -57.81 31.72
N ARG A 672 -25.35 -57.21 31.86
CA ARG A 672 -24.14 -57.90 32.32
C ARG A 672 -24.22 -58.35 33.78
N ASP A 673 -24.96 -57.62 34.61
CA ASP A 673 -25.09 -57.86 36.04
C ASP A 673 -26.27 -58.82 36.33
N ALA A 674 -27.28 -58.88 35.45
CA ALA A 674 -28.37 -59.86 35.47
C ALA A 674 -28.57 -60.64 34.14
N PRO A 675 -27.56 -61.38 33.62
CA PRO A 675 -27.58 -62.02 32.29
C PRO A 675 -28.56 -63.20 32.19
N SER A 676 -29.09 -63.67 33.32
CA SER A 676 -30.16 -64.66 33.39
C SER A 676 -31.08 -64.36 34.57
N LEU A 677 -32.38 -64.34 34.29
CA LEU A 677 -33.45 -64.10 35.26
C LEU A 677 -34.34 -65.34 35.34
N THR A 678 -34.93 -65.63 36.51
CA THR A 678 -35.78 -66.82 36.69
C THR A 678 -36.90 -66.58 37.69
N VAL A 679 -38.13 -67.00 37.32
CA VAL A 679 -39.33 -66.98 38.17
C VAL A 679 -39.81 -68.42 38.39
N PRO A 680 -39.81 -68.96 39.62
CA PRO A 680 -40.41 -70.25 39.93
C PRO A 680 -41.94 -70.21 39.85
N ALA A 681 -42.55 -71.29 39.37
CA ALA A 681 -44.00 -71.47 39.29
C ALA A 681 -44.42 -72.80 39.94
N ARG A 682 -45.56 -72.82 40.64
CA ARG A 682 -46.14 -74.03 41.25
C ARG A 682 -47.67 -74.11 41.07
N GLY A 683 -48.24 -75.28 41.29
CA GLY A 683 -49.69 -75.54 41.27
C GLY A 683 -50.00 -77.00 41.62
N TYR A 684 -51.25 -77.32 41.96
CA TYR A 684 -51.65 -78.63 42.47
C TYR A 684 -52.88 -79.19 41.75
N GLY A 685 -52.90 -80.50 41.45
CA GLY A 685 -54.09 -81.16 40.90
C GLY A 685 -55.04 -81.69 41.98
N GLY A 686 -56.22 -81.09 42.21
CA GLY A 686 -57.12 -81.45 43.32
C GLY A 686 -58.53 -80.86 43.30
N THR A 687 -59.32 -81.07 44.37
CA THR A 687 -60.67 -80.49 44.60
C THR A 687 -60.67 -79.59 45.85
N PRO A 688 -61.53 -78.55 45.94
CA PRO A 688 -61.59 -77.63 47.09
C PRO A 688 -62.16 -78.23 48.39
N GLU A 689 -61.91 -77.54 49.51
CA GLU A 689 -62.31 -77.88 50.89
C GLU A 689 -63.63 -77.20 51.33
N ILE A 690 -64.20 -77.55 52.49
CA ILE A 690 -65.36 -76.85 53.09
C ILE A 690 -65.17 -76.68 54.60
N CYS A 691 -65.29 -75.45 55.10
CA CYS A 691 -65.07 -75.10 56.52
C CYS A 691 -66.18 -75.56 57.47
N ASP A 692 -66.24 -76.86 57.76
CA ASP A 692 -67.25 -77.48 58.63
C ASP A 692 -66.70 -78.26 59.83
N GLY A 693 -65.38 -78.29 60.02
CA GLY A 693 -64.69 -79.08 61.04
C GLY A 693 -64.25 -80.46 60.54
N SER A 694 -64.14 -80.66 59.24
CA SER A 694 -63.81 -81.94 58.58
C SER A 694 -62.64 -81.81 57.58
N ASP A 695 -62.24 -82.96 57.02
CA ASP A 695 -61.29 -83.10 55.90
C ASP A 695 -62.09 -83.58 54.69
N ASN A 696 -62.32 -82.72 53.70
CA ASN A 696 -63.19 -82.97 52.54
C ASN A 696 -62.40 -83.31 51.28
N ASN A 697 -61.21 -82.74 51.09
CA ASN A 697 -60.31 -83.03 49.99
C ASN A 697 -59.41 -84.26 50.26
N GLY A 698 -59.35 -84.74 51.51
CA GLY A 698 -58.74 -86.01 51.92
C GLY A 698 -57.23 -85.96 52.13
N ASN A 699 -56.68 -84.81 52.53
CA ASN A 699 -55.25 -84.61 52.69
C ASN A 699 -54.72 -84.79 54.14
N ASN A 700 -55.60 -85.13 55.09
CA ASN A 700 -55.38 -85.23 56.54
C ASN A 700 -55.17 -83.87 57.27
N GLN A 701 -55.57 -82.76 56.68
CA GLN A 701 -55.77 -81.47 57.36
C GLN A 701 -57.28 -81.24 57.53
N VAL A 702 -57.67 -80.26 58.35
CA VAL A 702 -59.07 -79.97 58.68
C VAL A 702 -59.23 -78.46 58.63
N ASP A 703 -60.21 -78.00 57.85
CA ASP A 703 -60.47 -76.58 57.60
C ASP A 703 -59.22 -75.79 57.13
N GLU A 704 -58.34 -76.38 56.33
CA GLU A 704 -57.33 -75.63 55.56
C GLU A 704 -57.94 -75.07 54.27
N GLY A 705 -57.58 -73.83 53.88
CA GLY A 705 -58.32 -73.11 52.84
C GLY A 705 -59.41 -72.17 53.37
N CYS A 706 -59.51 -71.98 54.70
CA CYS A 706 -60.69 -71.40 55.37
C CYS A 706 -60.49 -70.01 56.01
N ASN A 707 -59.26 -69.50 56.00
CA ASN A 707 -58.85 -68.19 56.50
C ASN A 707 -57.39 -68.06 56.06
N ASP A 708 -57.17 -68.01 54.74
CA ASP A 708 -55.87 -68.31 54.15
C ASP A 708 -54.84 -67.18 54.36
N ASP A 709 -55.33 -65.98 54.68
CA ASP A 709 -54.51 -64.83 55.04
C ASP A 709 -54.38 -64.56 56.56
N ASN A 710 -55.17 -65.25 57.40
CA ASN A 710 -55.27 -65.09 58.86
C ASN A 710 -55.80 -63.73 59.36
N ASP A 711 -56.64 -63.02 58.62
CA ASP A 711 -57.24 -61.75 59.08
C ASP A 711 -58.31 -61.94 60.17
N GLY A 712 -59.02 -63.07 60.16
CA GLY A 712 -60.08 -63.43 61.10
C GLY A 712 -61.50 -63.58 60.52
N TYR A 713 -61.67 -63.39 59.22
CA TYR A 713 -62.89 -63.69 58.47
C TYR A 713 -62.73 -65.02 57.69
N CYS A 714 -63.75 -65.38 56.89
CA CYS A 714 -63.95 -66.65 56.17
C CYS A 714 -64.73 -66.34 54.88
N ASP A 715 -64.49 -67.05 53.77
CA ASP A 715 -65.18 -66.86 52.48
C ASP A 715 -66.72 -66.81 52.64
N ARG A 716 -67.28 -65.72 52.13
CA ARG A 716 -68.70 -65.35 52.04
C ARG A 716 -69.55 -66.37 51.30
N ASN A 717 -68.95 -67.19 50.44
CA ASN A 717 -69.62 -68.27 49.70
C ASN A 717 -69.56 -69.61 50.43
N MET A 718 -68.73 -69.74 51.49
CA MET A 718 -68.63 -70.99 52.23
C MET A 718 -69.81 -71.21 53.19
N THR A 719 -70.16 -72.49 53.37
CA THR A 719 -71.47 -72.87 53.95
C THR A 719 -71.41 -72.90 55.48
N CYS A 720 -71.22 -71.75 56.10
CA CYS A 720 -71.02 -71.68 57.55
C CYS A 720 -72.26 -72.08 58.36
N ALA A 721 -72.01 -72.85 59.42
CA ALA A 721 -73.02 -73.18 60.42
C ALA A 721 -73.52 -71.92 61.16
N ALA A 722 -74.68 -72.02 61.83
CA ALA A 722 -75.38 -70.88 62.45
C ALA A 722 -74.69 -70.23 63.68
N THR A 723 -73.40 -70.50 63.87
CA THR A 723 -72.48 -69.89 64.84
C THR A 723 -71.10 -69.80 64.16
N PRO A 724 -70.39 -68.65 64.19
CA PRO A 724 -69.09 -68.50 63.52
C PRO A 724 -68.09 -69.61 63.88
N PRO A 725 -67.38 -70.19 62.89
CA PRO A 725 -66.29 -71.14 63.14
C PRO A 725 -65.19 -70.54 64.02
N ALA A 726 -64.47 -71.39 64.76
CA ALA A 726 -63.44 -70.93 65.69
C ALA A 726 -62.20 -70.31 65.00
N ILE A 727 -62.02 -70.59 63.70
CA ILE A 727 -60.95 -70.05 62.86
C ILE A 727 -61.30 -68.69 62.24
N CYS A 728 -62.59 -68.32 62.21
CA CYS A 728 -63.09 -67.07 61.62
C CYS A 728 -63.98 -66.29 62.61
N PRO A 729 -63.40 -65.69 63.66
CA PRO A 729 -64.16 -64.97 64.69
C PRO A 729 -64.91 -63.72 64.18
N GLY A 730 -64.52 -63.16 63.02
CA GLY A 730 -65.22 -62.06 62.33
C GLY A 730 -66.52 -62.51 61.64
N GLY A 731 -66.62 -63.78 61.28
CA GLY A 731 -67.74 -64.38 60.56
C GLY A 731 -67.44 -64.65 59.08
N CYS A 732 -68.35 -65.36 58.42
CA CYS A 732 -68.18 -65.81 57.03
C CYS A 732 -68.83 -64.84 56.05
N GLN A 733 -68.24 -63.66 55.93
CA GLN A 733 -68.69 -62.59 55.03
C GLN A 733 -67.52 -62.02 54.22
N ASP A 734 -66.40 -62.74 54.17
CA ASP A 734 -65.22 -62.34 53.44
C ASP A 734 -65.41 -62.51 51.93
N CYS A 735 -65.31 -61.42 51.20
CA CYS A 735 -65.50 -61.46 49.76
C CYS A 735 -64.23 -61.89 48.98
N ASN A 736 -63.06 -62.00 49.63
CA ASN A 736 -61.84 -62.65 49.14
C ASN A 736 -60.91 -63.14 50.27
N ASP A 737 -61.23 -64.33 50.83
CA ASP A 737 -60.59 -65.06 51.96
C ASP A 737 -59.10 -65.46 51.77
N THR A 738 -58.42 -64.87 50.79
CA THR A 738 -57.01 -65.07 50.46
C THR A 738 -56.19 -63.78 50.42
N ASP A 739 -56.83 -62.62 50.59
CA ASP A 739 -56.19 -61.31 50.67
C ASP A 739 -56.67 -60.56 51.93
N PRO A 740 -55.81 -60.35 52.95
CA PRO A 740 -56.23 -59.79 54.23
C PRO A 740 -56.63 -58.31 54.12
N LEU A 741 -56.55 -57.70 52.93
CA LEU A 741 -56.99 -56.34 52.64
C LEU A 741 -58.45 -56.24 52.17
N ILE A 742 -59.13 -57.37 51.90
CA ILE A 742 -60.52 -57.43 51.43
C ILE A 742 -61.36 -58.14 52.49
N HIS A 743 -62.02 -57.40 53.38
CA HIS A 743 -62.87 -57.97 54.42
C HIS A 743 -63.86 -56.94 54.98
N PRO A 744 -64.95 -57.37 55.67
CA PRO A 744 -65.93 -56.47 56.26
C PRO A 744 -65.33 -55.31 57.08
N GLY A 745 -65.54 -54.08 56.61
CA GLY A 745 -65.07 -52.85 57.26
C GLY A 745 -63.61 -52.46 57.01
N ARG A 746 -63.02 -52.91 55.90
CA ARG A 746 -61.81 -52.34 55.29
C ARG A 746 -62.08 -50.92 54.74
N GLN A 747 -61.09 -50.38 54.02
CA GLN A 747 -61.25 -49.13 53.29
C GLN A 747 -61.20 -49.45 51.80
N GLU A 748 -62.25 -49.07 51.08
CA GLU A 748 -62.38 -49.29 49.64
C GLU A 748 -61.27 -48.57 48.86
N VAL A 749 -60.71 -49.25 47.87
CA VAL A 749 -59.75 -48.73 46.89
C VAL A 749 -60.24 -49.05 45.47
N CYS A 750 -59.67 -48.39 44.46
CA CYS A 750 -60.09 -48.60 43.09
C CYS A 750 -59.37 -49.80 42.45
N ASP A 751 -59.85 -51.00 42.72
CA ASP A 751 -59.29 -52.26 42.19
C ASP A 751 -60.35 -53.24 41.63
N GLY A 752 -61.64 -52.88 41.70
CA GLY A 752 -62.74 -53.63 41.09
C GLY A 752 -63.27 -54.72 42.00
N VAL A 753 -62.76 -54.78 43.22
CA VAL A 753 -63.20 -55.63 44.30
C VAL A 753 -63.92 -54.75 45.32
N ASP A 754 -64.99 -55.31 45.88
CA ASP A 754 -65.70 -54.81 47.07
C ASP A 754 -64.75 -55.01 48.26
N ASN A 755 -63.80 -54.11 48.55
CA ASN A 755 -62.77 -54.37 49.57
C ASN A 755 -63.36 -54.40 50.98
N ASP A 756 -64.41 -53.62 51.26
CA ASP A 756 -65.07 -53.57 52.57
C ASP A 756 -66.29 -54.51 52.72
N CYS A 757 -66.58 -55.29 51.68
CA CYS A 757 -67.65 -56.27 51.54
C CYS A 757 -69.10 -55.73 51.72
N ASP A 758 -69.35 -54.43 51.54
CA ASP A 758 -70.68 -53.80 51.69
C ASP A 758 -71.62 -53.93 50.47
N ASN A 759 -71.12 -54.41 49.32
CA ASN A 759 -71.78 -54.56 48.01
C ASN A 759 -71.85 -53.30 47.12
N ALA A 760 -71.29 -52.18 47.54
CA ALA A 760 -70.73 -51.23 46.61
C ALA A 760 -69.36 -51.73 46.11
N ILE A 761 -68.91 -51.18 44.99
CA ILE A 761 -67.58 -51.42 44.42
C ILE A 761 -67.12 -50.08 43.86
N ASP A 762 -65.84 -49.73 44.00
CA ASP A 762 -65.20 -48.67 43.24
C ASP A 762 -65.95 -47.31 43.39
N GLY A 763 -66.13 -46.57 42.30
CA GLY A 763 -66.82 -45.28 42.22
C GLY A 763 -68.32 -45.31 42.55
N ALA A 764 -68.90 -46.48 42.79
CA ALA A 764 -70.25 -46.60 43.34
C ALA A 764 -70.26 -46.58 44.88
N ASP A 765 -69.12 -46.84 45.54
CA ASP A 765 -68.97 -46.71 46.98
C ASP A 765 -68.68 -45.26 47.41
N SER A 766 -69.17 -44.93 48.60
CA SER A 766 -68.96 -43.68 49.31
C SER A 766 -67.74 -43.69 50.25
N THR A 767 -67.14 -44.84 50.56
CA THR A 767 -65.93 -44.95 51.41
C THR A 767 -64.61 -44.93 50.62
N LEU A 768 -64.69 -45.13 49.28
CA LEU A 768 -63.59 -45.12 48.32
C LEU A 768 -62.46 -44.13 48.64
N GLN A 769 -61.26 -44.67 48.80
CA GLN A 769 -60.02 -43.92 48.91
C GLN A 769 -59.63 -43.34 47.54
N ILE A 770 -60.03 -42.10 47.31
CA ILE A 770 -59.65 -41.32 46.12
C ILE A 770 -58.11 -41.25 45.99
N ALA A 771 -57.60 -41.68 44.83
CA ALA A 771 -56.18 -41.58 44.50
C ALA A 771 -55.79 -40.18 43.99
N LEU A 772 -54.48 -39.91 44.00
CA LEU A 772 -53.88 -38.82 43.25
C LEU A 772 -53.97 -39.11 41.75
N CYS A 773 -54.25 -38.08 40.95
CA CYS A 773 -54.20 -38.14 39.49
C CYS A 773 -52.80 -38.53 38.99
N GLU A 774 -52.71 -38.99 37.73
CA GLU A 774 -51.46 -39.47 37.13
C GLU A 774 -50.38 -38.39 37.04
N LEU A 775 -50.75 -37.18 36.62
CA LEU A 775 -49.82 -36.05 36.56
C LEU A 775 -49.69 -35.41 37.95
N GLN A 776 -48.48 -35.49 38.51
CA GLN A 776 -48.14 -34.93 39.83
C GLN A 776 -46.94 -33.98 39.79
N GLN A 777 -46.51 -33.58 38.59
CA GLN A 777 -45.50 -32.54 38.41
C GLN A 777 -46.15 -31.15 38.29
N GLY A 778 -45.32 -30.11 38.30
CA GLY A 778 -45.72 -28.74 38.02
C GLY A 778 -46.95 -28.25 38.78
N VAL A 779 -47.89 -27.67 38.03
CA VAL A 779 -49.15 -27.14 38.55
C VAL A 779 -50.16 -28.23 38.95
N CYS A 780 -49.96 -29.47 38.50
CA CYS A 780 -50.84 -30.62 38.79
C CYS A 780 -50.60 -31.27 40.16
N ALA A 781 -49.45 -31.02 40.79
CA ALA A 781 -49.03 -31.64 42.05
C ALA A 781 -50.08 -31.47 43.17
N GLY A 782 -50.78 -32.57 43.52
CA GLY A 782 -51.88 -32.59 44.49
C GLY A 782 -53.28 -32.76 43.89
N SER A 783 -53.41 -32.92 42.57
CA SER A 783 -54.67 -33.24 41.89
C SER A 783 -55.15 -34.64 42.27
N LEU A 784 -56.47 -34.81 42.44
CA LEU A 784 -57.13 -36.04 42.90
C LEU A 784 -58.20 -36.47 41.88
N HIS A 785 -58.39 -37.77 41.70
CA HIS A 785 -59.50 -38.30 40.90
C HIS A 785 -60.86 -37.93 41.49
N ARG A 786 -61.93 -38.04 40.69
CA ARG A 786 -63.32 -38.03 41.15
C ARG A 786 -63.81 -39.46 41.34
N PRO A 787 -64.67 -39.78 42.33
CA PRO A 787 -65.19 -41.13 42.52
C PRO A 787 -65.75 -41.77 41.23
N ALA A 788 -66.45 -40.99 40.40
CA ALA A 788 -67.02 -41.47 39.13
C ALA A 788 -66.00 -41.88 38.04
N GLN A 789 -64.70 -41.59 38.22
CA GLN A 789 -63.63 -42.11 37.36
C GLN A 789 -63.19 -43.52 37.78
N CYS A 790 -63.48 -43.97 39.00
CA CYS A 790 -63.19 -45.35 39.36
C CYS A 790 -64.23 -46.28 38.70
N GLN A 791 -63.84 -46.92 37.60
CA GLN A 791 -64.71 -47.77 36.77
C GLN A 791 -64.01 -49.08 36.41
N GLY A 792 -64.62 -50.20 36.79
CA GLY A 792 -64.15 -51.53 36.39
C GLY A 792 -62.82 -51.96 37.01
N GLY A 793 -62.53 -51.46 38.21
CA GLY A 793 -61.31 -51.72 38.97
C GLY A 793 -60.07 -50.96 38.53
N THR A 794 -60.29 -49.87 37.81
CA THR A 794 -59.24 -48.95 37.43
C THR A 794 -59.77 -47.53 37.56
N TRP A 795 -58.90 -46.62 37.98
CA TRP A 795 -59.16 -45.21 37.75
C TRP A 795 -59.11 -44.97 36.23
N ASP A 796 -60.22 -44.55 35.65
CA ASP A 796 -60.22 -43.80 34.40
C ASP A 796 -59.28 -42.60 34.58
N PRO A 797 -58.48 -42.25 33.55
CA PRO A 797 -57.52 -41.17 33.64
C PRO A 797 -58.16 -39.86 34.12
N CYS A 798 -57.43 -39.09 34.93
CA CYS A 798 -57.88 -37.74 35.27
C CYS A 798 -58.07 -36.91 34.00
N GLU A 799 -59.23 -36.26 33.85
CA GLU A 799 -59.51 -35.40 32.71
C GLU A 799 -58.80 -34.06 32.89
N ALA A 800 -58.59 -33.32 31.80
CA ALA A 800 -58.08 -31.94 31.86
C ALA A 800 -58.88 -31.04 32.83
N ALA A 801 -60.16 -31.35 33.05
CA ALA A 801 -61.04 -30.65 33.99
C ALA A 801 -60.71 -30.92 35.48
N ASP A 802 -59.98 -31.98 35.82
CA ASP A 802 -59.57 -32.32 37.19
C ASP A 802 -58.34 -31.54 37.61
N TYR A 803 -57.32 -31.55 36.77
CA TYR A 803 -56.12 -30.72 36.93
C TYR A 803 -56.47 -29.23 36.95
N LEU A 804 -57.33 -28.77 36.02
CA LEU A 804 -57.83 -27.38 36.01
C LEU A 804 -58.69 -27.01 37.24
N PHE A 805 -59.36 -28.00 37.86
CA PHE A 805 -60.11 -27.78 39.10
C PHE A 805 -59.19 -27.69 40.33
N HIS A 806 -58.06 -28.40 40.32
CA HIS A 806 -57.02 -28.26 41.34
C HIS A 806 -56.27 -26.93 41.21
N ASN A 807 -55.81 -26.60 40.00
CA ASN A 807 -55.02 -25.40 39.72
C ASN A 807 -55.41 -24.78 38.37
N ASN A 808 -55.80 -23.51 38.39
CA ASN A 808 -56.31 -22.81 37.20
C ASN A 808 -55.21 -22.37 36.21
N ALA A 809 -53.94 -22.67 36.50
CA ALA A 809 -52.82 -22.50 35.58
C ALA A 809 -52.61 -23.70 34.65
N TYR A 810 -53.25 -24.84 34.90
CA TYR A 810 -53.14 -26.03 34.06
C TYR A 810 -53.63 -25.78 32.62
N GLY A 811 -52.80 -26.11 31.63
CA GLY A 811 -53.06 -25.87 30.21
C GLY A 811 -51.82 -26.09 29.35
N PRO A 812 -51.84 -25.72 28.05
CA PRO A 812 -50.66 -25.79 27.20
C PRO A 812 -49.53 -24.90 27.73
N GLU A 813 -48.30 -25.41 27.71
CA GLU A 813 -47.10 -24.78 28.26
C GLU A 813 -46.85 -23.35 27.70
N VAL A 814 -46.51 -22.40 28.59
CA VAL A 814 -46.26 -20.99 28.22
C VAL A 814 -44.80 -20.60 28.49
N CYS A 815 -43.96 -20.75 27.47
CA CYS A 815 -42.52 -20.56 27.60
C CYS A 815 -42.11 -19.17 28.14
N GLY A 816 -41.18 -19.19 29.09
CA GLY A 816 -40.57 -18.05 29.77
C GLY A 816 -41.13 -17.73 31.16
N ASN A 817 -42.16 -18.44 31.64
CA ASN A 817 -42.76 -18.19 32.97
C ASN A 817 -42.19 -19.07 34.11
N ALA A 818 -41.48 -20.16 33.77
CA ALA A 818 -40.94 -21.14 34.72
C ALA A 818 -41.99 -21.83 35.61
N LEU A 819 -43.19 -22.05 35.06
CA LEU A 819 -44.22 -22.94 35.58
C LEU A 819 -44.33 -24.13 34.62
N ASP A 820 -44.54 -25.32 35.15
CA ASP A 820 -44.75 -26.56 34.39
C ASP A 820 -46.27 -26.77 34.33
N GLU A 821 -46.86 -26.38 33.20
CA GLU A 821 -48.30 -26.06 33.09
C GLU A 821 -49.12 -27.15 32.40
N ASP A 822 -48.49 -27.93 31.52
CA ASP A 822 -49.02 -29.21 31.01
C ASP A 822 -48.63 -30.41 31.89
N CYS A 823 -47.75 -30.20 32.87
CA CYS A 823 -47.30 -31.15 33.87
C CYS A 823 -46.38 -32.26 33.33
N SER A 824 -45.60 -31.96 32.28
CA SER A 824 -44.50 -32.76 31.73
C SER A 824 -43.41 -33.10 32.76
N GLY A 825 -43.21 -32.22 33.74
CA GLY A 825 -42.06 -32.24 34.66
C GLY A 825 -41.00 -31.20 34.34
N THR A 826 -41.18 -30.41 33.29
CA THR A 826 -40.15 -29.52 32.74
C THR A 826 -40.74 -28.16 32.36
N ALA A 827 -40.56 -27.18 33.24
CA ALA A 827 -41.25 -25.88 33.22
C ALA A 827 -40.89 -24.87 32.08
N ASN A 828 -40.44 -25.36 30.91
CA ASN A 828 -40.26 -24.66 29.62
C ASN A 828 -39.89 -25.70 28.53
N ASP A 829 -40.79 -26.61 28.11
CA ASP A 829 -40.40 -27.71 27.20
C ASP A 829 -41.33 -28.04 26.04
N LYS A 830 -42.19 -27.11 25.64
CA LYS A 830 -43.08 -27.22 24.50
C LYS A 830 -42.43 -27.86 23.25
N ASP A 831 -43.05 -28.97 22.85
CA ASP A 831 -42.89 -29.78 21.64
C ASP A 831 -44.32 -29.87 21.04
N LEU A 832 -44.57 -29.27 19.89
CA LEU A 832 -45.94 -29.09 19.37
C LEU A 832 -46.38 -30.17 18.36
N ASP A 833 -45.46 -30.89 17.72
CA ASP A 833 -45.77 -32.00 16.81
C ASP A 833 -45.47 -33.41 17.37
N GLY A 834 -44.64 -33.50 18.41
CA GLY A 834 -44.40 -34.71 19.20
C GLY A 834 -43.25 -35.58 18.72
N ASP A 835 -42.27 -35.04 18.00
CA ASP A 835 -41.09 -35.78 17.53
C ASP A 835 -39.99 -35.96 18.60
N GLY A 836 -40.04 -35.20 19.69
CA GLY A 836 -39.10 -35.23 20.82
C GLY A 836 -38.03 -34.13 20.82
N TYR A 837 -38.03 -33.23 19.83
CA TYR A 837 -37.32 -31.95 19.88
C TYR A 837 -38.23 -30.86 20.44
N ARG A 838 -37.71 -29.64 20.59
CA ARG A 838 -38.41 -28.57 21.34
C ARG A 838 -38.27 -27.23 20.63
N ASP A 839 -39.34 -26.45 20.65
CA ASP A 839 -39.43 -25.08 20.12
C ASP A 839 -38.19 -24.24 20.50
N VAL A 840 -37.55 -23.65 19.49
CA VAL A 840 -36.42 -22.72 19.67
C VAL A 840 -36.74 -21.54 20.61
N ALA A 841 -38.00 -21.08 20.67
CA ALA A 841 -38.45 -20.04 21.60
C ALA A 841 -38.47 -20.50 23.07
N CYS A 842 -38.49 -21.81 23.31
CA CYS A 842 -38.45 -22.45 24.62
C CYS A 842 -37.03 -22.94 24.99
N GLY A 843 -36.05 -22.69 24.11
CA GLY A 843 -34.64 -23.05 24.32
C GLY A 843 -34.27 -24.45 23.84
N GLY A 844 -35.09 -25.05 22.97
CA GLY A 844 -34.71 -26.21 22.18
C GLY A 844 -33.96 -25.84 20.89
N ASN A 845 -33.88 -26.81 20.00
CA ASN A 845 -33.11 -26.77 18.75
C ASN A 845 -33.92 -27.20 17.53
N ASP A 846 -35.24 -27.32 17.67
CA ASP A 846 -36.17 -27.50 16.57
C ASP A 846 -36.32 -26.17 15.79
N CYS A 847 -36.26 -26.25 14.47
CA CYS A 847 -36.37 -25.13 13.55
C CYS A 847 -37.78 -24.92 12.97
N ASP A 848 -38.65 -25.94 12.97
CA ASP A 848 -40.08 -25.84 12.65
C ASP A 848 -40.92 -26.85 13.46
N ASP A 849 -41.06 -26.58 14.75
CA ASP A 849 -41.83 -27.31 15.80
C ASP A 849 -43.33 -27.58 15.48
N GLY A 850 -43.78 -27.28 14.26
CA GLY A 850 -45.06 -27.73 13.70
C GLY A 850 -44.95 -28.83 12.63
N ASN A 851 -43.77 -29.35 12.34
CA ASN A 851 -43.49 -30.35 11.31
C ASN A 851 -42.51 -31.46 11.81
N PRO A 852 -42.98 -32.68 12.12
CA PRO A 852 -42.18 -33.75 12.73
C PRO A 852 -41.19 -34.45 11.77
N ASP A 853 -40.99 -33.89 10.58
CA ASP A 853 -39.95 -34.25 9.61
C ASP A 853 -38.86 -33.13 9.51
N SER A 854 -38.91 -32.10 10.36
CA SER A 854 -38.01 -30.93 10.38
C SER A 854 -37.33 -30.77 11.76
N HIS A 855 -36.32 -31.59 12.01
CA HIS A 855 -35.67 -31.67 13.31
C HIS A 855 -34.16 -31.97 13.24
N PRO A 856 -33.38 -31.62 14.27
CA PRO A 856 -31.97 -31.96 14.42
C PRO A 856 -31.60 -33.37 13.95
N GLY A 857 -30.89 -33.48 12.83
CA GLY A 857 -30.43 -34.75 12.26
C GLY A 857 -31.51 -35.61 11.61
N ALA A 858 -32.57 -35.01 11.05
CA ALA A 858 -33.45 -35.66 10.06
C ALA A 858 -32.68 -36.01 8.76
N SER A 859 -33.39 -36.26 7.67
CA SER A 859 -32.78 -36.48 6.35
C SER A 859 -33.35 -35.53 5.33
N GLU A 860 -32.49 -34.68 4.76
CA GLU A 860 -32.87 -33.67 3.78
C GLU A 860 -33.72 -34.21 2.63
N LEU A 861 -34.83 -33.51 2.38
CA LEU A 861 -35.69 -33.69 1.22
C LEU A 861 -35.56 -32.44 0.35
N GLN A 862 -35.57 -32.60 -0.98
CA GLN A 862 -35.45 -31.47 -1.90
C GLN A 862 -36.76 -30.66 -1.99
N ASP A 863 -37.12 -29.97 -0.92
CA ASP A 863 -38.32 -29.13 -0.79
C ASP A 863 -38.06 -27.68 -0.37
N ALA A 864 -36.79 -27.31 -0.18
CA ALA A 864 -36.30 -26.01 0.25
C ALA A 864 -36.65 -25.62 1.71
N SER A 865 -36.88 -26.61 2.56
CA SER A 865 -36.89 -26.51 4.02
C SER A 865 -35.54 -26.97 4.59
N ASP A 866 -35.19 -26.48 5.77
CA ASP A 866 -34.10 -27.02 6.59
C ASP A 866 -34.72 -28.21 7.34
N ASN A 867 -34.55 -29.45 6.85
CA ASN A 867 -35.18 -30.62 7.49
C ASN A 867 -34.33 -31.10 8.67
N ASP A 868 -33.00 -31.05 8.58
CA ASP A 868 -32.10 -31.54 9.62
C ASP A 868 -31.73 -30.48 10.70
N CYS A 869 -32.21 -29.24 10.55
CA CYS A 869 -32.00 -28.09 11.42
C CYS A 869 -30.52 -27.72 11.67
N ASP A 870 -29.57 -28.05 10.77
CA ASP A 870 -28.17 -27.60 10.87
C ASP A 870 -27.96 -26.14 10.41
N GLY A 871 -28.96 -25.52 9.78
CA GLY A 871 -28.93 -24.17 9.23
C GLY A 871 -28.57 -24.10 7.74
N LEU A 872 -28.47 -25.24 7.06
CA LEU A 872 -28.43 -25.39 5.62
C LEU A 872 -29.82 -25.82 5.08
N VAL A 873 -29.90 -26.09 3.78
CA VAL A 873 -31.15 -26.44 3.09
C VAL A 873 -30.78 -27.34 1.90
N ASP A 874 -31.44 -28.49 1.79
CA ASP A 874 -31.30 -29.53 0.77
C ASP A 874 -29.87 -30.13 0.64
N GLU A 875 -29.01 -30.15 1.68
CA GLU A 875 -27.63 -30.65 1.52
C GLU A 875 -27.50 -32.19 1.38
N GLY A 876 -26.41 -32.62 0.75
CA GLY A 876 -26.21 -34.03 0.37
C GLY A 876 -26.93 -34.47 -0.92
N LEU A 877 -27.94 -33.74 -1.38
CA LEU A 877 -28.56 -33.91 -2.70
C LEU A 877 -27.80 -33.09 -3.77
N ILE A 878 -27.83 -33.52 -5.04
CA ILE A 878 -27.20 -32.76 -6.14
C ILE A 878 -28.24 -31.76 -6.67
N PRO A 879 -28.10 -30.44 -6.42
CA PRO A 879 -29.09 -29.47 -6.87
C PRO A 879 -29.05 -29.25 -8.39
N ALA A 880 -30.16 -28.73 -8.93
CA ALA A 880 -30.19 -28.24 -10.29
C ALA A 880 -29.15 -27.11 -10.48
N GLY A 881 -28.32 -27.22 -11.52
CA GLY A 881 -27.18 -26.35 -11.78
C GLY A 881 -25.90 -26.72 -11.03
N ALA A 882 -25.83 -27.84 -10.30
CA ALA A 882 -24.60 -28.31 -9.64
C ALA A 882 -23.48 -28.63 -10.63
N ILE A 883 -23.84 -29.16 -11.80
CA ILE A 883 -22.99 -29.24 -12.98
C ILE A 883 -23.56 -28.34 -14.08
N ILE A 884 -22.68 -27.80 -14.92
CA ILE A 884 -23.02 -26.92 -16.04
C ILE A 884 -22.29 -27.40 -17.30
N ILE A 885 -23.02 -27.57 -18.39
CA ILE A 885 -22.47 -27.84 -19.72
C ILE A 885 -21.75 -26.57 -20.21
N SER A 886 -20.42 -26.65 -20.28
CA SER A 886 -19.52 -25.48 -20.33
C SER A 886 -18.81 -25.28 -21.66
N GLU A 887 -18.53 -26.35 -22.41
CA GLU A 887 -17.88 -26.29 -23.73
C GLU A 887 -18.55 -27.29 -24.69
N VAL A 888 -18.71 -26.93 -25.97
CA VAL A 888 -19.31 -27.80 -27.01
C VAL A 888 -18.54 -27.64 -28.33
N MET A 889 -17.91 -28.72 -28.79
CA MET A 889 -17.34 -28.84 -30.14
C MET A 889 -18.29 -29.66 -31.02
N TYR A 890 -19.03 -28.97 -31.89
CA TYR A 890 -20.06 -29.56 -32.75
C TYR A 890 -19.70 -29.52 -34.26
N ASP A 891 -18.61 -28.84 -34.66
CA ASP A 891 -18.20 -28.67 -36.06
C ASP A 891 -16.66 -28.65 -36.18
N PRO A 892 -15.97 -29.79 -36.00
CA PRO A 892 -14.51 -29.89 -36.12
C PRO A 892 -14.05 -29.65 -37.57
N ALA A 893 -12.95 -28.90 -37.77
CA ALA A 893 -12.43 -28.58 -39.10
C ALA A 893 -11.34 -29.55 -39.59
N VAL A 894 -10.53 -30.12 -38.68
CA VAL A 894 -9.35 -30.92 -39.07
C VAL A 894 -9.62 -32.42 -39.06
N VAL A 895 -10.46 -32.88 -38.14
CA VAL A 895 -10.94 -34.28 -38.10
C VAL A 895 -12.38 -34.39 -38.61
N ALA A 896 -12.87 -35.61 -38.81
CA ALA A 896 -14.24 -35.81 -39.26
C ALA A 896 -15.24 -35.44 -38.15
N ASP A 897 -16.34 -34.79 -38.53
CA ASP A 897 -17.57 -34.52 -37.73
C ASP A 897 -17.82 -35.64 -36.70
N THR A 898 -18.09 -36.85 -37.22
CA THR A 898 -18.40 -38.09 -36.50
C THR A 898 -17.25 -38.69 -35.66
N ALA A 899 -16.24 -37.90 -35.31
CA ALA A 899 -15.07 -38.30 -34.51
C ALA A 899 -14.48 -37.14 -33.69
N GLY A 900 -14.62 -35.88 -34.14
CA GLY A 900 -14.10 -34.71 -33.43
C GLY A 900 -15.04 -34.08 -32.41
N GLU A 901 -16.29 -34.51 -32.38
CA GLU A 901 -17.32 -34.01 -31.47
C GLU A 901 -17.05 -34.36 -30.00
N TYR A 902 -17.17 -33.34 -29.13
CA TYR A 902 -17.15 -33.47 -27.68
C TYR A 902 -17.95 -32.36 -27.02
N PHE A 903 -18.37 -32.59 -25.78
CA PHE A 903 -18.84 -31.54 -24.88
C PHE A 903 -18.22 -31.70 -23.49
N GLU A 904 -18.24 -30.61 -22.73
CA GLU A 904 -17.66 -30.53 -21.40
C GLU A 904 -18.73 -30.24 -20.35
N VAL A 905 -18.61 -30.88 -19.19
CA VAL A 905 -19.45 -30.68 -18.02
C VAL A 905 -18.58 -30.20 -16.86
N THR A 906 -18.77 -28.97 -16.40
CA THR A 906 -18.08 -28.40 -15.23
C THR A 906 -18.90 -28.61 -13.97
N ASN A 907 -18.28 -29.07 -12.88
CA ASN A 907 -18.87 -29.02 -11.53
C ASN A 907 -18.68 -27.62 -10.93
N VAL A 908 -19.78 -26.91 -10.72
CA VAL A 908 -19.82 -25.56 -10.13
C VAL A 908 -20.28 -25.57 -8.68
N TRP A 909 -20.70 -26.73 -8.17
CA TRP A 909 -21.07 -26.94 -6.77
C TRP A 909 -19.84 -27.03 -5.86
N SER A 910 -20.07 -26.84 -4.56
CA SER A 910 -19.03 -26.88 -3.51
C SER A 910 -18.54 -28.30 -3.18
N HIS A 911 -19.26 -29.34 -3.61
CA HIS A 911 -18.95 -30.74 -3.35
C HIS A 911 -18.57 -31.51 -4.62
N PRO A 912 -17.74 -32.57 -4.55
CA PRO A 912 -17.42 -33.41 -5.71
C PRO A 912 -18.67 -34.13 -6.25
N VAL A 913 -18.91 -34.06 -7.55
CA VAL A 913 -20.02 -34.73 -8.23
C VAL A 913 -19.49 -35.96 -8.96
N ASN A 914 -20.08 -37.14 -8.71
CA ASN A 914 -19.81 -38.35 -9.51
C ASN A 914 -20.85 -38.42 -10.64
N LEU A 915 -20.42 -38.40 -11.90
CA LEU A 915 -21.32 -38.52 -13.06
C LEU A 915 -21.92 -39.93 -13.24
N ARG A 916 -21.53 -40.93 -12.45
CA ARG A 916 -22.13 -42.27 -12.56
C ARG A 916 -23.65 -42.20 -12.41
N SER A 917 -24.36 -42.89 -13.31
CA SER A 917 -25.82 -42.86 -13.46
C SER A 917 -26.42 -41.57 -14.05
N PHE A 918 -25.63 -40.50 -14.29
CA PHE A 918 -26.12 -39.38 -15.09
C PHE A 918 -26.45 -39.84 -16.50
N ARG A 919 -27.61 -39.39 -17.00
CA ARG A 919 -28.10 -39.63 -18.34
C ARG A 919 -28.10 -38.31 -19.12
N PHE A 920 -27.44 -38.32 -20.27
CA PHE A 920 -27.44 -37.21 -21.23
C PHE A 920 -28.38 -37.59 -22.39
N ARG A 921 -29.24 -36.66 -22.81
CA ARG A 921 -30.29 -36.91 -23.81
C ARG A 921 -30.61 -35.68 -24.67
N ASP A 922 -30.99 -35.96 -25.91
CA ASP A 922 -31.76 -35.05 -26.77
C ASP A 922 -33.27 -35.39 -26.65
N LEU A 923 -34.14 -34.38 -26.80
CA LEU A 923 -35.60 -34.54 -26.82
C LEU A 923 -36.17 -34.64 -28.24
N ASN A 924 -35.48 -34.12 -29.25
CA ASN A 924 -35.90 -34.19 -30.65
C ASN A 924 -35.72 -35.60 -31.24
N SER A 925 -34.75 -36.35 -30.71
CA SER A 925 -34.51 -37.77 -30.98
C SER A 925 -34.48 -38.56 -29.66
N PRO A 926 -35.61 -39.10 -29.16
CA PRO A 926 -35.66 -39.82 -27.87
C PRO A 926 -34.92 -41.18 -27.85
N ALA A 927 -34.23 -41.54 -28.94
CA ALA A 927 -33.30 -42.66 -29.02
C ALA A 927 -31.82 -42.21 -28.89
N ASP A 928 -31.55 -40.91 -28.95
CA ASP A 928 -30.23 -40.28 -28.87
C ASP A 928 -29.99 -39.87 -27.41
N SER A 929 -29.53 -40.83 -26.61
CA SER A 929 -29.25 -40.64 -25.19
C SER A 929 -28.34 -41.74 -24.65
N PHE A 930 -27.43 -41.38 -23.75
CA PHE A 930 -26.54 -42.33 -23.07
C PHE A 930 -26.55 -42.12 -21.56
N THR A 931 -26.07 -43.12 -20.82
CA THR A 931 -25.88 -43.05 -19.37
C THR A 931 -24.43 -43.32 -19.04
N VAL A 932 -23.83 -42.46 -18.21
CA VAL A 932 -22.46 -42.63 -17.74
C VAL A 932 -22.40 -43.80 -16.76
N THR A 933 -21.67 -44.85 -17.15
CA THR A 933 -21.56 -46.09 -16.37
C THR A 933 -20.29 -46.18 -15.52
N ALA A 934 -19.33 -45.28 -15.74
CA ALA A 934 -18.08 -45.18 -15.01
C ALA A 934 -18.17 -44.21 -13.82
N ASP A 935 -17.36 -44.43 -12.79
CA ASP A 935 -17.20 -43.49 -11.67
C ASP A 935 -16.29 -42.32 -12.10
N ILE A 936 -16.91 -41.22 -12.55
CA ILE A 936 -16.22 -40.00 -13.00
C ILE A 936 -16.49 -38.90 -11.96
N VAL A 937 -15.56 -38.74 -11.02
CA VAL A 937 -15.70 -37.77 -9.92
C VAL A 937 -15.10 -36.42 -10.32
N ILE A 938 -15.97 -35.48 -10.65
CA ILE A 938 -15.62 -34.09 -10.95
C ILE A 938 -15.49 -33.33 -9.63
N GLN A 939 -14.27 -32.89 -9.29
CA GLN A 939 -14.03 -32.02 -8.14
C GLN A 939 -14.64 -30.60 -8.37
N PRO A 940 -14.96 -29.83 -7.32
CA PRO A 940 -15.41 -28.45 -7.46
C PRO A 940 -14.50 -27.61 -8.36
N ASN A 941 -15.11 -26.83 -9.27
CA ASN A 941 -14.43 -26.02 -10.29
C ASN A 941 -13.52 -26.82 -11.25
N ARG A 942 -13.77 -28.12 -11.42
CA ARG A 942 -13.17 -28.96 -12.47
C ARG A 942 -14.25 -29.39 -13.44
N ALA A 943 -13.82 -29.92 -14.58
CA ALA A 943 -14.69 -30.38 -15.64
C ALA A 943 -14.32 -31.79 -16.09
N ALA A 944 -15.29 -32.50 -16.67
CA ALA A 944 -15.11 -33.76 -17.38
C ALA A 944 -15.44 -33.57 -18.86
N VAL A 945 -14.65 -34.22 -19.73
CA VAL A 945 -14.78 -34.16 -21.19
C VAL A 945 -15.45 -35.43 -21.68
N LEU A 946 -16.60 -35.29 -22.32
CA LEU A 946 -17.38 -36.39 -22.91
C LEU A 946 -17.26 -36.30 -24.43
N CYS A 947 -16.86 -37.39 -25.09
CA CYS A 947 -16.64 -37.42 -26.54
C CYS A 947 -17.34 -38.59 -27.23
N ILE A 948 -17.55 -38.49 -28.54
CA ILE A 948 -18.12 -39.57 -29.37
C ILE A 948 -17.22 -40.81 -29.54
N ASN A 949 -15.96 -40.75 -29.07
CA ASN A 949 -14.96 -41.82 -29.23
C ASN A 949 -13.80 -41.63 -28.23
N GLY A 950 -13.30 -42.69 -27.59
CA GLY A 950 -12.16 -42.59 -26.66
C GLY A 950 -10.78 -42.44 -27.32
N ASN A 951 -10.68 -42.55 -28.65
CA ASN A 951 -9.39 -42.53 -29.36
C ASN A 951 -8.94 -41.10 -29.73
N SER A 952 -8.11 -40.50 -28.89
CA SER A 952 -7.55 -39.15 -29.08
C SER A 952 -6.86 -38.90 -30.43
N SER A 953 -6.38 -39.93 -31.15
CA SER A 953 -5.80 -39.77 -32.49
C SER A 953 -6.85 -39.52 -33.59
N LEU A 954 -8.13 -39.77 -33.32
CA LEU A 954 -9.27 -39.49 -34.19
C LEU A 954 -10.02 -38.22 -33.76
N ASN A 955 -10.01 -37.89 -32.46
CA ASN A 955 -10.68 -36.73 -31.88
C ASN A 955 -9.80 -35.47 -31.84
N GLY A 956 -8.99 -35.21 -32.88
CA GLY A 956 -8.18 -33.98 -32.95
C GLY A 956 -7.17 -33.80 -31.79
N GLY A 957 -6.76 -34.88 -31.12
CA GLY A 957 -5.86 -34.84 -29.97
C GLY A 957 -6.53 -34.65 -28.61
N VAL A 958 -7.86 -34.56 -28.54
CA VAL A 958 -8.62 -34.47 -27.27
C VAL A 958 -8.54 -35.79 -26.51
N ILE A 959 -8.38 -35.70 -25.18
CA ILE A 959 -8.44 -36.85 -24.26
C ILE A 959 -9.78 -36.76 -23.54
N CYS A 960 -10.52 -37.86 -23.51
CA CYS A 960 -11.89 -37.92 -23.02
C CYS A 960 -11.94 -38.67 -21.68
N ASP A 961 -12.72 -38.16 -20.73
CA ASP A 961 -13.01 -38.83 -19.45
C ASP A 961 -14.11 -39.89 -19.61
N PHE A 962 -15.00 -39.71 -20.61
CA PHE A 962 -15.99 -40.69 -21.04
C PHE A 962 -16.12 -40.70 -22.57
N ASP A 963 -16.21 -41.89 -23.17
CA ASP A 963 -16.65 -42.06 -24.55
C ASP A 963 -18.09 -42.56 -24.61
N TYR A 964 -18.95 -41.80 -25.32
CA TYR A 964 -20.36 -42.12 -25.50
C TYR A 964 -20.65 -42.71 -26.89
N ASP A 965 -21.67 -43.57 -26.96
CA ASP A 965 -22.22 -44.10 -28.20
C ASP A 965 -23.70 -43.72 -28.38
N ASN A 966 -24.13 -43.50 -29.62
CA ASN A 966 -25.52 -43.15 -29.97
C ASN A 966 -26.02 -41.85 -29.30
N PHE A 967 -25.16 -40.82 -29.31
CA PHE A 967 -25.51 -39.43 -29.03
C PHE A 967 -24.79 -38.54 -30.04
N THR A 968 -25.48 -37.56 -30.61
CA THR A 968 -25.04 -36.81 -31.79
C THR A 968 -25.09 -35.31 -31.50
N LEU A 969 -24.02 -34.56 -31.75
CA LEU A 969 -24.06 -33.10 -31.69
C LEU A 969 -24.41 -32.57 -33.08
N ALA A 970 -25.59 -32.01 -33.27
CA ALA A 970 -26.03 -31.61 -34.59
C ALA A 970 -25.25 -30.37 -35.11
N ASN A 971 -24.75 -30.47 -36.34
CA ASN A 971 -24.19 -29.36 -37.12
C ASN A 971 -25.09 -29.05 -38.33
N PRO A 972 -26.30 -28.47 -38.13
CA PRO A 972 -27.28 -28.49 -39.19
C PRO A 972 -27.11 -27.23 -40.08
N PRO A 973 -27.62 -27.24 -41.32
CA PRO A 973 -27.30 -26.23 -42.33
C PRO A 973 -27.89 -24.83 -42.01
N SER A 974 -27.20 -23.77 -42.44
CA SER A 974 -27.62 -22.38 -42.18
C SER A 974 -29.04 -22.09 -42.67
N GLY A 975 -29.96 -21.84 -41.74
CA GLY A 975 -31.37 -21.55 -42.02
C GLY A 975 -32.37 -22.62 -41.57
N ASP A 976 -31.90 -23.73 -40.97
CA ASP A 976 -32.77 -24.54 -40.12
C ASP A 976 -33.22 -23.73 -38.89
N THR A 977 -34.36 -24.10 -38.33
CA THR A 977 -34.95 -23.50 -37.11
C THR A 977 -35.07 -24.50 -35.97
N ASN A 978 -34.72 -25.77 -36.17
CA ASN A 978 -34.64 -26.73 -35.08
C ASN A 978 -33.37 -26.44 -34.26
N PRO A 979 -33.48 -26.21 -32.94
CA PRO A 979 -32.32 -26.23 -32.05
C PRO A 979 -31.79 -27.66 -31.91
N ASP A 980 -30.66 -27.78 -31.22
CA ASP A 980 -30.13 -29.04 -30.72
C ASP A 980 -29.93 -28.93 -29.20
N GLU A 981 -30.12 -30.03 -28.49
CA GLU A 981 -30.25 -30.05 -27.03
C GLU A 981 -29.35 -31.09 -26.36
N ILE A 982 -28.56 -30.66 -25.37
CA ILE A 982 -27.87 -31.56 -24.44
C ILE A 982 -28.54 -31.36 -23.07
N ILE A 983 -29.21 -32.39 -22.55
CA ILE A 983 -29.89 -32.35 -21.25
C ILE A 983 -29.29 -33.39 -20.32
N ALA A 984 -28.78 -32.95 -19.16
CA ALA A 984 -28.21 -33.79 -18.11
C ALA A 984 -29.26 -34.09 -17.03
N THR A 985 -29.52 -35.38 -16.78
CA THR A 985 -30.47 -35.84 -15.77
C THR A 985 -29.88 -36.90 -14.84
N LEU A 986 -30.29 -36.91 -13.58
CA LEU A 986 -30.02 -37.96 -12.59
C LEU A 986 -31.36 -38.46 -12.05
N ASP A 987 -31.63 -39.77 -12.10
CA ASP A 987 -32.91 -40.38 -11.71
C ASP A 987 -34.15 -39.66 -12.28
N ASP A 988 -34.05 -39.27 -13.56
CA ASP A 988 -35.00 -38.46 -14.35
C ASP A 988 -35.23 -36.99 -13.88
N PHE A 989 -34.63 -36.56 -12.75
CA PHE A 989 -34.53 -35.15 -12.37
C PHE A 989 -33.50 -34.42 -13.25
N GLU A 990 -33.81 -33.20 -13.67
CA GLU A 990 -32.95 -32.43 -14.56
C GLU A 990 -31.96 -31.57 -13.78
N ILE A 991 -30.67 -31.82 -13.98
CA ILE A 991 -29.61 -31.06 -13.33
C ILE A 991 -29.19 -29.88 -14.20
N ASP A 992 -29.10 -30.05 -15.52
CA ASP A 992 -28.71 -28.99 -16.44
C ASP A 992 -29.20 -29.23 -17.86
N ARG A 993 -29.29 -28.16 -18.66
CA ARG A 993 -29.55 -28.23 -20.10
C ARG A 993 -28.77 -27.16 -20.85
N VAL A 994 -28.51 -27.40 -22.13
CA VAL A 994 -28.17 -26.34 -23.08
C VAL A 994 -28.95 -26.54 -24.38
N VAL A 995 -29.61 -25.47 -24.85
CA VAL A 995 -30.41 -25.45 -26.08
C VAL A 995 -29.76 -24.52 -27.11
N TYR A 996 -28.80 -25.05 -27.86
CA TYR A 996 -28.01 -24.24 -28.80
C TYR A 996 -28.69 -24.13 -30.17
N ASN A 997 -28.73 -22.92 -30.72
CA ASN A 997 -29.56 -22.61 -31.90
C ASN A 997 -28.82 -21.79 -32.98
N TYR A 998 -29.56 -21.30 -33.97
CA TYR A 998 -29.00 -20.61 -35.15
C TYR A 998 -28.73 -19.13 -35.00
N THR A 999 -29.39 -18.47 -34.05
CA THR A 999 -29.44 -17.00 -33.97
C THR A 999 -29.07 -16.56 -32.57
N GLY A 1000 -27.83 -16.08 -32.42
CA GLY A 1000 -27.29 -15.62 -31.13
C GLY A 1000 -26.26 -16.55 -30.50
N TRP A 1001 -25.89 -17.65 -31.17
CA TRP A 1001 -24.85 -18.60 -30.71
C TRP A 1001 -23.58 -18.53 -31.58
N PRO A 1002 -22.39 -18.82 -31.03
CA PRO A 1002 -21.13 -18.76 -31.78
C PRO A 1002 -21.01 -19.88 -32.82
N ARG A 1003 -20.56 -19.53 -34.04
CA ARG A 1003 -20.56 -20.46 -35.19
C ARG A 1003 -19.28 -20.36 -36.00
N THR A 1004 -18.19 -20.90 -35.47
CA THR A 1004 -16.92 -20.98 -36.20
C THR A 1004 -16.44 -22.41 -36.29
N GLN A 1005 -16.49 -22.98 -37.49
CA GLN A 1005 -15.92 -24.29 -37.80
C GLN A 1005 -14.48 -24.42 -37.26
N GLY A 1006 -14.18 -25.56 -36.62
CA GLY A 1006 -12.91 -25.89 -35.99
C GLY A 1006 -12.62 -25.14 -34.68
N ARG A 1007 -13.63 -24.56 -34.03
CA ARG A 1007 -13.50 -23.87 -32.75
C ARG A 1007 -14.72 -24.22 -31.88
N ALA A 1008 -14.48 -24.77 -30.69
CA ALA A 1008 -15.56 -25.05 -29.75
C ALA A 1008 -16.32 -23.77 -29.38
N MET A 1009 -17.58 -23.93 -28.98
CA MET A 1009 -18.32 -22.92 -28.23
C MET A 1009 -17.96 -23.08 -26.76
N ASN A 1010 -17.58 -21.98 -26.12
CA ASN A 1010 -17.15 -21.93 -24.73
C ASN A 1010 -18.07 -20.96 -24.00
N LEU A 1011 -18.60 -21.37 -22.86
CA LEU A 1011 -19.37 -20.52 -21.97
C LEU A 1011 -18.41 -19.62 -21.19
N ASP A 1012 -18.72 -18.33 -21.03
CA ASP A 1012 -17.95 -17.46 -20.15
C ASP A 1012 -18.03 -17.99 -18.70
N PRO A 1013 -16.89 -18.18 -17.98
CA PRO A 1013 -16.90 -18.60 -16.57
C PRO A 1013 -17.77 -17.73 -15.65
N ALA A 1014 -18.02 -16.46 -15.99
CA ALA A 1014 -18.94 -15.58 -15.25
C ALA A 1014 -20.44 -15.94 -15.43
N ALA A 1015 -20.76 -16.83 -16.39
CA ALA A 1015 -22.10 -17.29 -16.73
C ALA A 1015 -22.30 -18.80 -16.44
N TYR A 1016 -21.44 -19.39 -15.62
CA TYR A 1016 -21.56 -20.78 -15.14
C TYR A 1016 -22.74 -20.93 -14.16
N SER A 1017 -23.95 -21.00 -14.71
CA SER A 1017 -25.20 -21.24 -13.98
C SER A 1017 -26.28 -21.81 -14.91
N ILE A 1018 -27.30 -22.46 -14.33
CA ILE A 1018 -28.39 -23.19 -15.01
C ILE A 1018 -29.24 -22.35 -16.00
N SER A 1019 -29.05 -21.02 -16.02
CA SER A 1019 -29.69 -20.12 -17.00
C SER A 1019 -28.67 -19.27 -17.78
N GLY A 1020 -27.41 -19.27 -17.34
CA GLY A 1020 -26.31 -18.61 -18.02
C GLY A 1020 -25.88 -19.37 -19.26
N ASN A 1021 -25.82 -20.70 -19.18
CA ASN A 1021 -25.58 -21.59 -20.31
C ASN A 1021 -26.73 -21.62 -21.33
N ASP A 1022 -27.98 -21.46 -20.93
CA ASP A 1022 -29.11 -21.34 -21.88
C ASP A 1022 -29.11 -20.06 -22.75
N THR A 1023 -28.27 -19.07 -22.41
CA THR A 1023 -28.22 -17.77 -23.09
C THR A 1023 -27.04 -17.68 -24.05
N GLY A 1024 -27.27 -17.86 -25.35
CA GLY A 1024 -26.21 -17.85 -26.40
C GLY A 1024 -25.28 -16.62 -26.40
N ALA A 1025 -25.73 -15.47 -25.88
CA ALA A 1025 -24.89 -14.26 -25.74
C ALA A 1025 -23.78 -14.39 -24.66
N ASN A 1026 -23.85 -15.40 -23.79
CA ASN A 1026 -22.81 -15.75 -22.81
C ASN A 1026 -21.76 -16.71 -23.38
N TRP A 1027 -21.98 -17.24 -24.60
CA TRP A 1027 -21.07 -18.14 -25.28
C TRP A 1027 -20.21 -17.39 -26.31
N CYS A 1028 -19.02 -17.91 -26.56
CA CYS A 1028 -18.10 -17.45 -27.60
C CYS A 1028 -17.38 -18.62 -28.26
N SER A 1029 -16.88 -18.47 -29.49
CA SER A 1029 -16.00 -19.48 -30.06
C SER A 1029 -14.59 -19.36 -29.46
N THR A 1030 -13.96 -20.48 -29.06
CA THR A 1030 -12.61 -20.53 -28.45
C THR A 1030 -11.61 -19.62 -29.18
N PRO A 1031 -10.95 -18.63 -28.56
CA PRO A 1031 -10.07 -17.68 -29.26
C PRO A 1031 -9.01 -18.35 -30.15
N ASN A 1032 -8.80 -17.82 -31.37
CA ASN A 1032 -7.72 -18.28 -32.26
C ASN A 1032 -6.36 -17.79 -31.73
N GLN A 1033 -5.84 -18.51 -30.74
CA GLN A 1033 -4.58 -18.27 -30.07
C GLN A 1033 -3.88 -19.62 -29.86
N SER A 1034 -2.55 -19.66 -29.94
CA SER A 1034 -1.77 -20.89 -29.79
C SER A 1034 -1.93 -21.58 -28.42
N ALA A 1035 -2.41 -20.86 -27.40
CA ALA A 1035 -2.70 -21.40 -26.07
C ALA A 1035 -3.94 -22.32 -26.03
N TYR A 1036 -4.85 -22.18 -27.01
CA TYR A 1036 -6.10 -22.96 -27.10
C TYR A 1036 -6.16 -23.83 -28.35
N GLN A 1037 -5.04 -24.01 -29.04
CA GLN A 1037 -4.96 -24.88 -30.21
C GLN A 1037 -4.77 -26.33 -29.76
N LEU A 1038 -5.71 -27.20 -30.11
CA LEU A 1038 -5.67 -28.63 -29.85
C LEU A 1038 -4.56 -29.30 -30.68
N PRO A 1039 -4.02 -30.46 -30.27
CA PRO A 1039 -2.93 -31.12 -31.01
C PRO A 1039 -3.27 -31.48 -32.47
N GLY A 1040 -4.56 -31.64 -32.79
CA GLY A 1040 -5.09 -31.84 -34.14
C GLY A 1040 -5.22 -30.56 -34.98
N GLY A 1041 -5.18 -29.37 -34.37
CA GLY A 1041 -5.18 -28.08 -35.06
C GLY A 1041 -6.47 -27.25 -34.95
N ASP A 1042 -7.59 -27.88 -34.56
CA ASP A 1042 -8.82 -27.22 -34.09
C ASP A 1042 -8.57 -26.46 -32.77
N PHE A 1043 -9.52 -25.64 -32.31
CA PHE A 1043 -9.38 -24.85 -31.07
C PHE A 1043 -10.45 -25.22 -30.03
N GLY A 1044 -10.03 -25.39 -28.79
CA GLY A 1044 -10.87 -25.79 -27.66
C GLY A 1044 -10.11 -25.71 -26.33
N THR A 1045 -10.80 -25.88 -25.21
CA THR A 1045 -10.22 -25.96 -23.86
C THR A 1045 -10.65 -27.21 -23.06
N PRO A 1046 -10.76 -28.41 -23.68
CA PRO A 1046 -11.29 -29.60 -23.02
C PRO A 1046 -10.52 -29.96 -21.74
N GLY A 1047 -11.22 -30.00 -20.62
CA GLY A 1047 -10.69 -30.33 -19.30
C GLY A 1047 -9.93 -29.17 -18.64
N GLN A 1048 -10.02 -27.96 -19.19
CA GLN A 1048 -9.45 -26.71 -18.69
C GLN A 1048 -10.57 -25.68 -18.46
N LEU A 1049 -10.30 -24.64 -17.66
CA LEU A 1049 -11.28 -23.57 -17.50
C LEU A 1049 -11.43 -22.78 -18.81
N ASN A 1050 -12.67 -22.59 -19.25
CA ASN A 1050 -12.99 -21.79 -20.43
C ASN A 1050 -12.40 -20.37 -20.37
N PRO A 1051 -11.96 -19.80 -21.51
CA PRO A 1051 -11.58 -18.40 -21.59
C PRO A 1051 -12.82 -17.51 -21.50
N SER A 1052 -12.79 -16.45 -20.69
CA SER A 1052 -13.89 -15.47 -20.67
C SER A 1052 -14.10 -14.85 -22.05
N CYS A 1053 -15.37 -14.79 -22.46
CA CYS A 1053 -15.81 -14.41 -23.79
C CYS A 1053 -15.60 -12.94 -24.13
N ALA A 1054 -15.28 -12.11 -23.13
CA ALA A 1054 -14.92 -10.71 -23.33
C ALA A 1054 -13.41 -10.50 -23.63
N GLY A 1055 -12.56 -11.48 -23.33
CA GLY A 1055 -11.20 -11.21 -22.84
C GLY A 1055 -11.25 -10.55 -21.45
N ALA A 1056 -10.13 -10.46 -20.74
CA ALA A 1056 -10.13 -9.87 -19.40
C ALA A 1056 -10.50 -8.37 -19.43
N LEU A 1057 -11.77 -8.06 -19.23
CA LEU A 1057 -12.23 -6.68 -19.01
C LEU A 1057 -11.59 -6.18 -17.71
N ALA A 1058 -10.87 -5.07 -17.79
CA ALA A 1058 -10.17 -4.48 -16.66
C ALA A 1058 -10.24 -2.95 -16.72
N ILE A 1059 -10.22 -2.31 -15.55
CA ILE A 1059 -10.02 -0.87 -15.40
C ILE A 1059 -8.77 -0.72 -14.52
N LEU A 1060 -7.75 -0.05 -15.04
CA LEU A 1060 -6.48 0.21 -14.36
C LEU A 1060 -6.41 1.65 -13.86
N ASP A 1061 -6.89 2.60 -14.65
CA ASP A 1061 -6.87 4.03 -14.30
C ASP A 1061 -8.01 4.82 -14.97
N VAL A 1062 -8.33 5.98 -14.38
CA VAL A 1062 -9.22 7.01 -14.93
C VAL A 1062 -8.48 8.34 -14.85
N ASN A 1063 -8.38 9.09 -15.95
CA ASN A 1063 -7.63 10.34 -16.00
C ASN A 1063 -8.34 11.41 -16.85
N PRO A 1064 -8.60 12.62 -16.33
CA PRO A 1064 -8.40 13.07 -14.94
C PRO A 1064 -9.34 12.36 -13.95
N ARG A 1065 -8.94 12.30 -12.67
CA ARG A 1065 -9.75 11.77 -11.55
C ARG A 1065 -10.67 12.82 -10.89
N LEU A 1066 -10.71 14.05 -11.41
CA LEU A 1066 -11.38 15.20 -10.80
C LEU A 1066 -12.19 15.97 -11.85
N GLY A 1067 -13.40 16.40 -11.47
CA GLY A 1067 -14.28 17.25 -12.27
C GLY A 1067 -15.14 18.21 -11.44
N ILE A 1068 -15.91 19.06 -12.12
CA ILE A 1068 -16.93 19.91 -11.49
C ILE A 1068 -18.30 19.22 -11.52
N ARG A 1069 -19.15 19.52 -10.52
CA ARG A 1069 -20.51 18.95 -10.37
C ARG A 1069 -21.43 19.08 -11.59
N GLN A 1070 -21.12 19.94 -12.55
CA GLN A 1070 -21.84 20.10 -13.81
C GLN A 1070 -21.50 19.02 -14.86
N GLY A 1071 -20.38 18.31 -14.70
CA GLY A 1071 -19.89 17.32 -15.66
C GLY A 1071 -19.46 17.91 -17.01
N GLY A 1072 -19.23 17.04 -17.98
CA GLY A 1072 -18.79 17.38 -19.33
C GLY A 1072 -17.27 17.37 -19.53
N GLU A 1073 -16.48 16.94 -18.54
CA GLU A 1073 -15.07 16.64 -18.74
C GLU A 1073 -14.87 15.36 -19.55
N THR A 1074 -13.96 15.40 -20.53
CA THR A 1074 -13.45 14.17 -21.15
C THR A 1074 -12.51 13.46 -20.18
N ILE A 1075 -12.89 12.25 -19.77
CA ILE A 1075 -12.01 11.30 -19.10
C ILE A 1075 -11.53 10.24 -20.08
N THR A 1076 -10.28 9.81 -19.90
CA THR A 1076 -9.72 8.61 -20.50
C THR A 1076 -9.71 7.51 -19.45
N ILE A 1077 -10.16 6.32 -19.82
CA ILE A 1077 -10.12 5.12 -18.98
C ILE A 1077 -9.14 4.15 -19.61
N THR A 1078 -8.14 3.74 -18.83
CA THR A 1078 -7.09 2.81 -19.21
C THR A 1078 -7.38 1.45 -18.58
N GLY A 1079 -7.17 0.36 -19.31
CA GLY A 1079 -7.62 -0.96 -18.91
C GLY A 1079 -7.31 -2.04 -19.94
N ALA A 1080 -8.22 -3.01 -20.07
CA ALA A 1080 -8.15 -4.07 -21.07
C ALA A 1080 -9.56 -4.58 -21.41
N GLY A 1081 -9.69 -5.26 -22.55
CA GLY A 1081 -10.94 -5.88 -23.00
C GLY A 1081 -11.96 -4.91 -23.62
N PHE A 1082 -11.58 -3.67 -23.92
CA PHE A 1082 -12.48 -2.66 -24.48
C PHE A 1082 -12.76 -2.90 -25.98
N ASP A 1083 -13.99 -2.67 -26.40
CA ASP A 1083 -14.41 -2.63 -27.81
C ASP A 1083 -15.65 -1.74 -27.99
N ALA A 1084 -16.13 -1.58 -29.22
CA ALA A 1084 -17.23 -0.67 -29.56
C ALA A 1084 -18.59 -0.96 -28.87
N THR A 1085 -18.72 -2.06 -28.11
CA THR A 1085 -19.93 -2.42 -27.36
C THR A 1085 -19.93 -1.94 -25.89
N VAL A 1086 -18.79 -1.45 -25.38
CA VAL A 1086 -18.68 -1.06 -23.96
C VAL A 1086 -19.54 0.17 -23.62
N THR A 1087 -20.10 0.15 -22.41
CA THR A 1087 -20.76 1.31 -21.80
C THR A 1087 -20.03 1.72 -20.53
N VAL A 1088 -20.11 2.99 -20.15
CA VAL A 1088 -19.37 3.55 -19.00
C VAL A 1088 -20.33 4.30 -18.09
N ARG A 1089 -20.18 4.17 -16.77
CA ARG A 1089 -20.93 4.92 -15.75
C ARG A 1089 -19.99 5.51 -14.70
N ILE A 1090 -20.39 6.65 -14.12
CA ILE A 1090 -19.80 7.19 -12.89
C ILE A 1090 -20.87 7.18 -11.80
N GLY A 1091 -20.64 6.44 -10.73
CA GLY A 1091 -21.69 5.99 -9.82
C GLY A 1091 -22.80 5.28 -10.62
N THR A 1092 -24.03 5.80 -10.52
CA THR A 1092 -25.19 5.25 -11.23
C THR A 1092 -25.43 5.88 -12.61
N LEU A 1093 -24.81 7.02 -12.93
CA LEU A 1093 -25.09 7.80 -14.13
C LEU A 1093 -24.20 7.39 -15.31
N ALA A 1094 -24.79 7.26 -16.50
CA ALA A 1094 -24.05 6.90 -17.71
C ALA A 1094 -23.24 8.08 -18.26
N CYS A 1095 -22.01 7.80 -18.68
CA CYS A 1095 -21.20 8.74 -19.45
C CYS A 1095 -21.78 8.91 -20.85
N THR A 1096 -21.51 10.06 -21.47
CA THR A 1096 -21.92 10.34 -22.86
C THR A 1096 -20.71 10.36 -23.79
N GLY A 1097 -20.92 10.16 -25.10
CA GLY A 1097 -19.82 10.20 -26.07
C GLY A 1097 -18.73 9.15 -25.85
N VAL A 1098 -19.10 7.94 -25.40
CA VAL A 1098 -18.15 6.83 -25.23
C VAL A 1098 -17.50 6.50 -26.58
N SER A 1099 -16.17 6.60 -26.63
CA SER A 1099 -15.35 6.34 -27.80
C SER A 1099 -14.16 5.49 -27.41
N VAL A 1100 -14.16 4.22 -27.82
CA VAL A 1100 -13.01 3.31 -27.65
C VAL A 1100 -11.91 3.69 -28.64
N ILE A 1101 -10.70 3.85 -28.12
CA ILE A 1101 -9.51 4.25 -28.88
C ILE A 1101 -8.77 2.98 -29.33
N ASP A 1102 -8.58 2.03 -28.42
CA ASP A 1102 -8.02 0.71 -28.65
C ASP A 1102 -8.52 -0.28 -27.57
N GLY A 1103 -8.04 -1.53 -27.60
CA GLY A 1103 -8.46 -2.59 -26.65
C GLY A 1103 -8.11 -2.34 -25.18
N SER A 1104 -7.32 -1.30 -24.89
CA SER A 1104 -6.83 -0.88 -23.57
C SER A 1104 -7.17 0.57 -23.20
N HIS A 1105 -7.65 1.39 -24.14
CA HIS A 1105 -8.01 2.79 -23.88
C HIS A 1105 -9.39 3.13 -24.45
N LEU A 1106 -10.23 3.75 -23.63
CA LEU A 1106 -11.46 4.39 -24.07
C LEU A 1106 -11.59 5.80 -23.49
N SER A 1107 -12.47 6.61 -24.06
CA SER A 1107 -12.74 7.97 -23.61
C SER A 1107 -14.25 8.22 -23.52
N CYS A 1108 -14.68 9.10 -22.61
CA CYS A 1108 -16.07 9.50 -22.49
C CYS A 1108 -16.23 10.84 -21.74
N LEU A 1109 -17.40 11.45 -21.85
CA LEU A 1109 -17.78 12.68 -21.14
C LEU A 1109 -18.52 12.35 -19.84
N THR A 1110 -18.07 12.94 -18.73
CA THR A 1110 -18.65 12.77 -17.39
C THR A 1110 -20.09 13.32 -17.31
N PRO A 1111 -21.02 12.64 -16.60
CA PRO A 1111 -22.35 13.18 -16.32
C PRO A 1111 -22.31 14.31 -15.28
N ALA A 1112 -23.41 15.04 -15.10
CA ALA A 1112 -23.58 16.00 -14.01
C ALA A 1112 -23.97 15.28 -12.70
N GLN A 1113 -23.30 15.57 -11.59
CA GLN A 1113 -23.43 14.81 -10.33
C GLN A 1113 -23.14 15.70 -9.11
N SER A 1114 -23.67 15.36 -7.93
CA SER A 1114 -23.32 16.06 -6.68
C SER A 1114 -21.84 15.88 -6.33
N PRO A 1115 -21.20 16.83 -5.59
CA PRO A 1115 -19.83 16.62 -5.10
C PRO A 1115 -19.72 15.36 -4.23
N GLY A 1116 -18.61 14.64 -4.39
CA GLY A 1116 -18.39 13.34 -3.77
C GLY A 1116 -17.45 12.46 -4.59
N ASP A 1117 -16.97 11.39 -3.95
CA ASP A 1117 -16.25 10.29 -4.63
C ASP A 1117 -17.25 9.31 -5.24
N TYR A 1118 -16.98 8.87 -6.46
CA TYR A 1118 -17.80 7.89 -7.14
C TYR A 1118 -16.95 6.87 -7.89
N ASP A 1119 -17.48 5.65 -7.90
CA ASP A 1119 -16.90 4.56 -8.65
C ASP A 1119 -17.07 4.79 -10.15
N VAL A 1120 -16.07 4.39 -10.94
CA VAL A 1120 -16.19 4.37 -12.40
C VAL A 1120 -16.32 2.92 -12.84
N SER A 1121 -17.39 2.62 -13.58
CA SER A 1121 -17.65 1.27 -14.08
C SER A 1121 -17.70 1.23 -15.61
N VAL A 1122 -17.17 0.14 -16.15
CA VAL A 1122 -17.20 -0.20 -17.58
C VAL A 1122 -17.89 -1.55 -17.71
N THR A 1123 -18.94 -1.60 -18.53
CA THR A 1123 -19.76 -2.80 -18.76
C THR A 1123 -19.65 -3.25 -20.21
N LYS A 1124 -19.40 -4.54 -20.41
CA LYS A 1124 -19.32 -5.25 -21.70
C LYS A 1124 -20.12 -6.54 -21.63
N GLY A 1125 -21.28 -6.59 -22.28
CA GLY A 1125 -22.22 -7.71 -22.10
C GLY A 1125 -22.61 -7.88 -20.63
N PRO A 1126 -22.53 -9.08 -20.04
CA PRO A 1126 -22.80 -9.28 -18.61
C PRO A 1126 -21.67 -8.75 -17.71
N ASN A 1127 -20.45 -8.62 -18.23
CA ASN A 1127 -19.27 -8.30 -17.45
C ASN A 1127 -19.18 -6.81 -17.14
N THR A 1128 -19.28 -6.45 -15.85
CA THR A 1128 -18.98 -5.10 -15.36
C THR A 1128 -17.72 -5.13 -14.51
N LYS A 1129 -16.77 -4.23 -14.81
CA LYS A 1129 -15.69 -3.88 -13.87
C LYS A 1129 -15.95 -2.49 -13.31
N THR A 1130 -15.52 -2.31 -12.08
CA THR A 1130 -15.71 -1.09 -11.30
C THR A 1130 -14.38 -0.75 -10.63
N LEU A 1131 -13.86 0.44 -10.86
CA LEU A 1131 -12.77 1.02 -10.09
C LEU A 1131 -13.38 1.93 -9.02
N ALA A 1132 -13.26 1.53 -7.76
CA ALA A 1132 -13.91 2.21 -6.65
C ALA A 1132 -13.30 3.60 -6.39
N ALA A 1133 -14.13 4.59 -6.07
CA ALA A 1133 -13.75 5.99 -5.82
C ALA A 1133 -12.82 6.60 -6.91
N ALA A 1134 -12.95 6.15 -8.15
CA ALA A 1134 -12.04 6.51 -9.24
C ALA A 1134 -12.23 7.93 -9.79
N TYR A 1135 -13.37 8.56 -9.52
CA TYR A 1135 -13.65 9.93 -9.96
C TYR A 1135 -14.33 10.76 -8.89
N ARG A 1136 -13.75 11.93 -8.57
CA ARG A 1136 -14.27 12.88 -7.59
C ARG A 1136 -14.91 14.08 -8.27
N TYR A 1137 -16.19 14.30 -7.99
CA TYR A 1137 -16.86 15.56 -8.32
C TYR A 1137 -16.59 16.59 -7.22
N THR A 1138 -16.23 17.80 -7.65
CA THR A 1138 -16.03 18.96 -6.77
C THR A 1138 -17.11 20.00 -6.98
N GLY A 1139 -17.46 20.74 -5.93
CA GLY A 1139 -18.48 21.79 -5.95
C GLY A 1139 -17.94 23.16 -5.51
N GLU A 1140 -18.71 24.21 -5.81
CA GLU A 1140 -18.50 25.54 -5.25
C GLU A 1140 -19.18 25.66 -3.88
N ALA A 1141 -18.42 26.02 -2.85
CA ALA A 1141 -18.94 26.34 -1.53
C ALA A 1141 -19.61 27.73 -1.55
N ALA A 1142 -20.68 27.91 -0.78
CA ALA A 1142 -21.10 29.24 -0.36
C ALA A 1142 -20.14 29.75 0.72
N VAL A 1143 -19.03 30.39 0.29
CA VAL A 1143 -18.07 31.19 1.08
C VAL A 1143 -17.96 30.75 2.56
N SER A 1144 -17.28 29.61 2.80
CA SER A 1144 -17.01 29.09 4.15
C SER A 1144 -15.85 29.80 4.86
N PHE A 1145 -15.00 30.46 4.07
CA PHE A 1145 -13.89 31.31 4.51
C PHE A 1145 -14.35 32.78 4.54
N GLY A 1146 -13.92 33.57 5.52
CA GLY A 1146 -14.33 34.98 5.56
C GLY A 1146 -13.78 35.80 4.38
N TRP A 1147 -12.60 35.42 3.88
CA TRP A 1147 -12.11 35.77 2.54
C TRP A 1147 -10.95 34.84 2.14
N CYS A 1148 -10.70 34.73 0.83
CA CYS A 1148 -9.43 34.27 0.27
C CYS A 1148 -9.04 35.15 -0.92
N ASN A 1149 -7.77 35.12 -1.34
CA ASN A 1149 -7.33 35.72 -2.60
C ASN A 1149 -6.12 34.98 -3.20
N LEU A 1150 -5.93 35.14 -4.51
CA LEU A 1150 -4.66 34.97 -5.19
C LEU A 1150 -3.84 36.25 -4.94
N GLN A 1151 -2.66 36.10 -4.35
CA GLN A 1151 -1.93 37.24 -3.81
C GLN A 1151 -0.81 37.74 -4.73
N HIS A 1152 0.10 36.86 -5.15
CA HIS A 1152 1.28 37.24 -5.92
C HIS A 1152 1.94 36.04 -6.63
N PRO A 1153 2.54 36.19 -7.82
CA PRO A 1153 2.37 37.32 -8.72
C PRO A 1153 0.98 37.29 -9.39
N PRO A 1154 0.45 38.45 -9.82
CA PRO A 1154 -0.81 38.52 -10.56
C PRO A 1154 -0.69 38.06 -12.02
N SER A 1155 0.54 38.01 -12.55
CA SER A 1155 0.84 37.41 -13.84
C SER A 1155 2.21 36.74 -13.83
N ALA A 1156 2.37 35.73 -14.69
CA ALA A 1156 3.61 34.98 -14.86
C ALA A 1156 3.85 34.70 -16.35
N SER A 1157 5.13 34.58 -16.74
CA SER A 1157 5.52 34.19 -18.10
C SER A 1157 6.70 33.23 -18.03
N VAL A 1158 6.57 32.05 -18.63
CA VAL A 1158 7.61 31.00 -18.64
C VAL A 1158 7.63 30.21 -19.96
N PRO A 1159 8.76 29.59 -20.35
CA PRO A 1159 8.77 28.63 -21.45
C PRO A 1159 7.99 27.34 -21.13
N VAL A 1160 7.65 26.57 -22.17
CA VAL A 1160 7.10 25.21 -21.99
C VAL A 1160 8.00 24.32 -21.15
N ASN A 1161 7.38 23.48 -20.32
CA ASN A 1161 8.03 22.56 -19.38
C ASN A 1161 8.88 23.22 -18.27
N VAL A 1162 8.82 24.56 -18.11
CA VAL A 1162 9.49 25.30 -17.03
C VAL A 1162 8.49 25.66 -15.93
N ASN A 1163 8.91 25.55 -14.67
CA ASN A 1163 8.10 25.97 -13.52
C ASN A 1163 7.89 27.49 -13.51
N THR A 1164 6.68 27.94 -13.20
CA THR A 1164 6.44 29.34 -12.81
C THR A 1164 7.26 29.72 -11.57
N PRO A 1165 7.45 31.03 -11.30
CA PRO A 1165 7.72 31.49 -9.94
C PRO A 1165 6.70 30.91 -8.94
N LEU A 1166 7.03 30.92 -7.65
CA LEU A 1166 6.05 30.61 -6.61
C LEU A 1166 4.87 31.59 -6.73
N ILE A 1167 3.68 31.03 -6.92
CA ILE A 1167 2.42 31.76 -6.88
C ILE A 1167 1.81 31.50 -5.51
N PHE A 1168 1.48 32.57 -4.82
CA PHE A 1168 0.98 32.61 -3.45
C PHE A 1168 -0.51 32.96 -3.44
N GLY A 1169 -1.25 32.31 -2.56
CA GLY A 1169 -2.65 32.61 -2.25
C GLY A 1169 -2.86 32.65 -0.74
N ARG A 1170 -3.77 33.50 -0.26
CA ARG A 1170 -4.08 33.64 1.17
C ARG A 1170 -5.51 33.30 1.47
N VAL A 1171 -5.75 32.90 2.72
CA VAL A 1171 -7.05 32.53 3.24
C VAL A 1171 -7.20 32.95 4.70
N TRP A 1172 -8.38 33.46 5.05
CA TRP A 1172 -8.74 33.78 6.43
C TRP A 1172 -10.02 33.04 6.85
N LYS A 1173 -9.96 32.38 8.01
CA LYS A 1173 -11.11 31.72 8.65
C LYS A 1173 -11.03 31.85 10.16
N ASP A 1174 -12.11 32.39 10.73
CA ASP A 1174 -12.30 32.64 12.16
C ASP A 1174 -11.99 31.39 13.01
N GLY A 1175 -10.99 31.52 13.88
CA GLY A 1175 -10.53 30.48 14.80
C GLY A 1175 -9.67 29.37 14.18
N VAL A 1176 -9.28 29.49 12.91
CA VAL A 1176 -8.48 28.47 12.18
C VAL A 1176 -7.18 29.02 11.63
N THR A 1177 -7.14 30.25 11.10
CA THR A 1177 -5.96 30.83 10.43
C THR A 1177 -5.21 31.89 11.24
N GLU A 1178 -5.70 32.23 12.44
CA GLU A 1178 -5.02 33.13 13.37
C GLU A 1178 -3.91 32.48 14.21
N PRO A 1179 -3.96 31.18 14.58
CA PRO A 1179 -2.85 30.53 15.28
C PRO A 1179 -1.63 30.37 14.37
N ALA A 1180 -0.44 30.74 14.88
CA ALA A 1180 0.79 30.63 14.09
C ALA A 1180 1.17 29.17 13.78
N GLY A 1181 1.30 28.83 12.50
CA GLY A 1181 1.60 27.48 12.02
C GLY A 1181 0.70 27.05 10.85
N PRO A 1182 0.83 25.82 10.32
CA PRO A 1182 -0.02 25.35 9.23
C PRO A 1182 -1.47 25.18 9.69
N PRO A 1183 -2.46 25.65 8.91
CA PRO A 1183 -3.87 25.62 9.31
C PRO A 1183 -4.42 24.19 9.33
N ALA A 1184 -5.10 23.84 10.42
CA ALA A 1184 -5.75 22.55 10.56
C ALA A 1184 -6.98 22.44 9.65
N GLY A 1185 -6.97 21.47 8.73
CA GLY A 1185 -8.13 21.12 7.90
C GLY A 1185 -8.37 22.01 6.67
N ILE A 1186 -7.50 22.98 6.38
CA ILE A 1186 -7.58 23.78 5.14
C ILE A 1186 -6.71 23.14 4.05
N THR A 1187 -7.30 22.87 2.89
CA THR A 1187 -6.60 22.44 1.68
C THR A 1187 -6.63 23.57 0.65
N GLY A 1188 -5.45 24.04 0.23
CA GLY A 1188 -5.29 24.99 -0.88
C GLY A 1188 -4.91 24.30 -2.18
N GLN A 1189 -5.44 24.78 -3.30
CA GLN A 1189 -5.04 24.35 -4.64
C GLN A 1189 -4.84 25.56 -5.56
N LEU A 1190 -3.79 25.51 -6.37
CA LEU A 1190 -3.56 26.44 -7.47
C LEU A 1190 -3.96 25.75 -8.78
N GLY A 1191 -4.76 26.43 -9.61
CA GLY A 1191 -5.21 25.88 -10.87
C GLY A 1191 -5.12 26.86 -12.03
N TYR A 1192 -5.11 26.31 -13.24
CA TYR A 1192 -5.09 27.07 -14.50
C TYR A 1192 -6.12 26.53 -15.49
N GLY A 1193 -6.61 27.39 -16.37
CA GLY A 1193 -7.59 27.04 -17.40
C GLY A 1193 -7.62 28.03 -18.56
N PRO A 1194 -8.62 27.94 -19.45
CA PRO A 1194 -8.75 28.82 -20.61
C PRO A 1194 -8.77 30.31 -20.21
N THR A 1195 -8.10 31.18 -20.98
CA THR A 1195 -8.04 32.62 -20.68
C THR A 1195 -9.42 33.25 -20.54
N GLY A 1196 -9.64 33.98 -19.44
CA GLY A 1196 -10.87 34.71 -19.16
C GLY A 1196 -12.08 33.83 -18.83
N SER A 1197 -11.87 32.54 -18.57
CA SER A 1197 -12.94 31.60 -18.22
C SER A 1197 -13.22 31.53 -16.72
N ASP A 1198 -14.40 31.01 -16.37
CA ASP A 1198 -14.82 30.80 -14.98
C ASP A 1198 -14.62 29.33 -14.59
N PRO A 1199 -13.80 29.01 -13.58
CA PRO A 1199 -13.49 27.64 -13.17
C PRO A 1199 -14.69 26.82 -12.67
N ARG A 1200 -15.80 27.48 -12.33
CA ARG A 1200 -17.01 26.86 -11.77
C ARG A 1200 -18.00 26.41 -12.85
N THR A 1201 -17.82 26.88 -14.08
CA THR A 1201 -18.76 26.66 -15.19
C THR A 1201 -18.08 26.31 -16.52
N THR A 1202 -16.76 26.54 -16.64
CA THR A 1202 -16.00 26.25 -17.86
C THR A 1202 -15.12 25.01 -17.66
N PRO A 1203 -15.33 23.92 -18.41
CA PRO A 1203 -14.45 22.75 -18.36
C PRO A 1203 -13.06 23.08 -18.91
N GLY A 1204 -12.07 22.25 -18.56
CA GLY A 1204 -10.67 22.40 -19.02
C GLY A 1204 -9.74 23.09 -18.03
N TRP A 1205 -10.21 23.43 -16.82
CA TRP A 1205 -9.33 23.80 -15.72
C TRP A 1205 -8.58 22.58 -15.15
N ARG A 1206 -7.34 22.81 -14.72
CA ARG A 1206 -6.42 21.85 -14.08
C ARG A 1206 -6.03 22.39 -12.71
N TRP A 1207 -5.96 21.55 -11.69
CA TRP A 1207 -5.68 21.94 -10.30
C TRP A 1207 -4.52 21.13 -9.74
N ALA A 1208 -3.69 21.75 -8.92
CA ALA A 1208 -2.59 21.14 -8.19
C ALA A 1208 -2.61 21.60 -6.73
N ASP A 1209 -2.34 20.68 -5.80
CA ASP A 1209 -2.28 20.98 -4.37
C ASP A 1209 -1.18 22.01 -4.06
N ALA A 1210 -1.52 23.01 -3.24
CA ALA A 1210 -0.61 24.03 -2.78
C ALA A 1210 -0.16 23.75 -1.34
N GLU A 1211 1.09 24.07 -1.04
CA GLU A 1211 1.69 23.83 0.26
C GLU A 1211 1.63 25.11 1.10
N TRP A 1212 1.45 25.00 2.41
CA TRP A 1212 1.51 26.15 3.32
C TRP A 1212 2.93 26.76 3.31
N ASN A 1213 3.04 28.09 3.36
CA ASN A 1213 4.33 28.81 3.29
C ASN A 1213 4.98 28.95 4.68
N PRO A 1214 6.04 28.18 5.01
CA PRO A 1214 6.72 28.27 6.31
C PRO A 1214 7.50 29.55 6.52
N SER A 1215 7.69 30.37 5.48
CA SER A 1215 8.45 31.62 5.54
C SER A 1215 7.67 32.76 6.23
N CYS A 1216 6.37 32.58 6.44
CA CYS A 1216 5.45 33.56 7.00
C CYS A 1216 4.42 32.87 7.91
N PRO A 1217 4.83 32.39 9.10
CA PRO A 1217 3.98 31.52 9.93
C PRO A 1217 2.84 32.22 10.68
N ASP A 1218 2.75 33.55 10.58
CA ASP A 1218 1.61 34.38 10.98
C ASP A 1218 1.61 35.57 10.01
N CYS A 1219 0.94 35.45 8.86
CA CYS A 1219 0.93 36.49 7.84
C CYS A 1219 0.00 37.67 8.17
N GLY A 1220 -0.15 37.97 9.46
CA GLY A 1220 -1.05 38.97 10.01
C GLY A 1220 -2.46 38.42 10.16
N ASN A 1221 -2.61 37.32 10.91
CA ASN A 1221 -3.85 36.57 11.22
C ASN A 1221 -4.46 35.67 10.12
N ASN A 1222 -3.78 35.53 8.98
CA ASN A 1222 -4.20 34.71 7.84
C ASN A 1222 -3.05 33.80 7.41
N ASP A 1223 -3.39 32.70 6.72
CA ASP A 1223 -2.44 31.73 6.21
C ASP A 1223 -2.18 31.93 4.72
N GLU A 1224 -0.92 31.69 4.34
CA GLU A 1224 -0.44 31.80 2.97
C GLU A 1224 0.00 30.43 2.45
N PHE A 1225 -0.47 30.09 1.26
CA PHE A 1225 -0.13 28.86 0.54
C PHE A 1225 0.62 29.21 -0.74
N MET A 1226 1.52 28.34 -1.17
CA MET A 1226 2.41 28.55 -2.31
C MET A 1226 2.47 27.31 -3.21
N ARG A 1227 2.51 27.54 -4.53
CA ARG A 1227 2.69 26.48 -5.53
C ARG A 1227 3.31 27.02 -6.82
N VAL A 1228 3.92 26.13 -7.60
CA VAL A 1228 4.35 26.41 -8.98
C VAL A 1228 3.49 25.64 -9.98
N LEU A 1229 3.29 26.20 -11.16
CA LEU A 1229 2.69 25.51 -12.30
C LEU A 1229 3.76 25.15 -13.32
N ASN A 1230 3.57 24.04 -14.03
CA ASN A 1230 4.43 23.62 -15.14
C ASN A 1230 3.53 23.13 -16.28
N LEU A 1231 3.64 23.75 -17.46
CA LEU A 1231 2.75 23.53 -18.59
C LEU A 1231 3.57 23.11 -19.82
N SER A 1232 3.18 22.00 -20.44
CA SER A 1232 3.83 21.43 -21.64
C SER A 1232 3.37 22.04 -22.97
N THR A 1233 2.36 22.92 -22.94
CA THR A 1233 1.75 23.54 -24.12
C THR A 1233 1.88 25.06 -24.05
N ALA A 1234 2.42 25.65 -25.12
CA ALA A 1234 2.50 27.11 -25.25
C ALA A 1234 1.10 27.71 -25.47
N GLY A 1235 0.84 28.85 -24.84
CA GLY A 1235 -0.47 29.50 -24.88
C GLY A 1235 -0.69 30.52 -23.77
N SER A 1236 -1.85 31.15 -23.77
CA SER A 1236 -2.31 32.01 -22.68
C SER A 1236 -3.34 31.26 -21.84
N TYR A 1237 -3.24 31.43 -20.53
CA TYR A 1237 -4.06 30.75 -19.53
C TYR A 1237 -4.47 31.73 -18.43
N SER A 1238 -5.64 31.52 -17.86
CA SER A 1238 -6.00 32.14 -16.57
C SER A 1238 -5.61 31.19 -15.43
N TYR A 1239 -5.18 31.71 -14.29
CA TYR A 1239 -4.96 30.93 -13.07
C TYR A 1239 -5.64 31.55 -11.86
N ALA A 1240 -5.99 30.70 -10.90
CA ALA A 1240 -6.76 31.04 -9.71
C ALA A 1240 -6.36 30.13 -8.54
N TYR A 1241 -6.52 30.62 -7.32
CA TYR A 1241 -6.48 29.78 -6.13
C TYR A 1241 -7.86 29.22 -5.82
N ARG A 1242 -7.94 28.11 -5.09
CA ARG A 1242 -9.15 27.67 -4.41
C ARG A 1242 -8.80 27.02 -3.07
N PHE A 1243 -9.65 27.23 -2.06
CA PHE A 1243 -9.51 26.64 -0.73
C PHE A 1243 -10.75 25.83 -0.35
N SER A 1244 -10.53 24.75 0.39
CA SER A 1244 -11.56 23.87 0.95
C SER A 1244 -11.24 23.62 2.43
N ASP A 1245 -12.28 23.57 3.27
CA ASP A 1245 -12.22 23.28 4.70
C ASP A 1245 -12.94 21.97 5.09
N ASP A 1246 -13.21 21.12 4.08
CA ASP A 1246 -14.05 19.92 4.18
C ASP A 1246 -13.40 18.65 3.60
N GLY A 1247 -12.11 18.69 3.28
CA GLY A 1247 -11.38 17.57 2.67
C GLY A 1247 -11.41 17.55 1.14
N GLY A 1248 -11.81 18.66 0.50
CA GLY A 1248 -11.74 18.87 -0.94
C GLY A 1248 -13.02 18.54 -1.71
N PHE A 1249 -14.20 18.61 -1.08
CA PHE A 1249 -15.48 18.42 -1.77
C PHE A 1249 -16.08 19.76 -2.20
N TRP A 1250 -16.10 20.76 -1.32
CA TRP A 1250 -16.58 22.11 -1.58
C TRP A 1250 -15.43 23.12 -1.53
N PHE A 1251 -15.24 23.86 -2.63
CA PHE A 1251 -14.18 24.86 -2.77
C PHE A 1251 -14.72 26.28 -2.86
N THR A 1252 -14.07 27.22 -2.17
CA THR A 1252 -14.17 28.66 -2.43
C THR A 1252 -13.07 29.06 -3.41
N PHE A 1253 -13.44 29.68 -4.54
CA PHE A 1253 -12.51 30.10 -5.59
C PHE A 1253 -12.05 31.54 -5.36
N CYS A 1254 -10.76 31.79 -5.56
CA CYS A 1254 -10.07 33.01 -5.16
C CYS A 1254 -9.37 33.66 -6.37
N ASP A 1255 -9.77 34.89 -6.64
CA ASP A 1255 -9.25 35.84 -7.62
C ASP A 1255 -8.28 36.85 -6.96
N LEU A 1256 -7.87 37.87 -7.70
CA LEU A 1256 -6.90 38.88 -7.25
C LEU A 1256 -7.41 39.78 -6.12
N ASP A 1257 -8.70 40.10 -6.11
CA ASP A 1257 -9.37 40.73 -4.97
C ASP A 1257 -9.83 39.68 -3.94
N SER A 1258 -10.29 40.15 -2.78
CA SER A 1258 -10.75 39.25 -1.72
C SER A 1258 -12.12 38.69 -2.07
N SER A 1259 -12.18 37.37 -2.27
CA SER A 1259 -13.31 36.58 -2.82
C SER A 1259 -14.61 36.59 -1.99
N SER A 1260 -14.73 37.48 -1.01
CA SER A 1260 -15.95 37.79 -0.25
C SER A 1260 -17.13 38.26 -1.13
N ASN A 1261 -16.82 38.69 -2.36
CA ASN A 1261 -17.76 39.01 -3.44
C ASN A 1261 -17.99 37.84 -4.43
N GLY A 1262 -17.26 36.72 -4.27
CA GLY A 1262 -17.21 35.58 -5.18
C GLY A 1262 -16.36 35.81 -6.43
N TYR A 1263 -15.77 34.74 -6.96
CA TYR A 1263 -14.80 34.78 -8.08
C TYR A 1263 -15.31 35.54 -9.32
N GLN A 1264 -14.44 36.35 -9.91
CA GLN A 1264 -14.67 37.17 -11.10
C GLN A 1264 -13.59 36.88 -12.15
N THR A 1265 -14.01 36.51 -13.37
CA THR A 1265 -13.08 36.19 -14.47
C THR A 1265 -12.17 37.34 -14.88
N ALA A 1266 -12.57 38.59 -14.63
CA ALA A 1266 -11.78 39.80 -14.89
C ALA A 1266 -10.64 40.01 -13.88
N GLN A 1267 -10.65 39.31 -12.75
CA GLN A 1267 -9.67 39.37 -11.66
C GLN A 1267 -8.83 38.08 -11.56
N ALA A 1268 -8.89 37.21 -12.57
CA ALA A 1268 -8.05 36.02 -12.65
C ALA A 1268 -6.56 36.38 -12.84
N GLY A 1269 -5.67 35.56 -12.28
CA GLY A 1269 -4.23 35.62 -12.61
C GLY A 1269 -3.99 35.26 -14.07
N SER A 1270 -2.93 35.80 -14.68
CA SER A 1270 -2.63 35.64 -16.12
C SER A 1270 -1.28 34.97 -16.38
N LEU A 1271 -1.30 33.76 -16.95
CA LEU A 1271 -0.11 32.97 -17.27
C LEU A 1271 0.10 32.93 -18.79
N THR A 1272 1.28 33.34 -19.24
CA THR A 1272 1.75 33.16 -20.63
C THR A 1272 2.81 32.07 -20.67
N VAL A 1273 2.54 30.98 -21.40
CA VAL A 1273 3.53 29.94 -21.69
C VAL A 1273 4.10 30.19 -23.08
N THR A 1274 5.37 30.52 -23.18
CA THR A 1274 6.05 30.73 -24.46
C THR A 1274 6.56 29.40 -25.03
N PRO A 1275 6.65 29.26 -26.37
CA PRO A 1275 7.31 28.13 -27.01
C PRO A 1275 8.77 27.94 -26.58
#